data_AF-A0AAD9KJ91-F1
#
_entry.id   AF-A0AAD9KJ91-F1
#
_cell.length_a   1.000
_cell.length_b   1.000
_cell.length_c   1.000
_cell.angle_alpha   90.00
_cell.angle_beta   90.00
_cell.angle_gamma   90.00
#
_symmetry.space_group_name_H-M   'P 1'
#
loop_
_entity.id
_entity.type
_entity.pdbx_description
1 polymer ?
#
loop_
_entity_poly.entity_id
_entity_poly.type
_entity_poly.pdbx_seq_one_letter_code
_entity_poly.pdbx_strand_id
1 'polypeptide(L)'
;MCLGQRYARLSNVEFFHSGQEGFVASYDSRFSVTFYDIGKVSATRPSYVTKCTFHNGFSPAFGVIGTHDLELVNNVIHHTVGPAIIVVGSNNTLRDNLMSLTVFPPTYQDRYEENTLNVMATVEIHGATGTKLVGNVVAGSERSAYRLNGESCTEGEPTWANNTGHSTLLGLTMWQDDCLQTEECSRFNGFYIYKSFSYGFYSNGICSIVIENSKFVDNSISIFPYIMRPDARTHGFSRKFVKIHKSLFVGASDTYDCKTDIMSLNDHPNIKISVNLRSWAFKRVAGRIALGWPMFACENNLAPKHPLNDPHTPSALYGNIVFEDVTFAHFKNKCGMTDRIISTNPTGPDAEHPIYMNKIQLIDVEEKSKIYAQHPRLMFVTADKCVDMSCDGKKKLLIKDLDGSFFGTPSSYIPESEYEYNGDPRHGIGDYRIPKTMQSFPGNGSRMPIAEVRKHPGIKRSGCQHKPEWPGYLCPLSKIDHQMLIVESMDFDNMDRRVSPVALRADGYLDLINGPHDTGTCGGYTCRKRMQTFYTIVAAGSNYDLYFTGTAPQHLRLHYFLAEDTTKPVRLAIYFGLQQRYDVYHKSVFLQPNNAEVDNNNKVTFKSPKTEGEFLPTAESPSGANFFDIDTKTLYVQVKGPGLVDIRMRPVVILAFGLPEMTEEEFFGKDLLKNLIIFLNVDPAKVRIAGVRRIGQSRRRKRETIGVEVIIEIGNEPDSNSHPGVENSNSTLDHSDLQAVSDTLKGGFQTGALEDALGVEMTDVKVSAPVPPVNDSSWSEFLETAANSTESSEGLRKPTQIVAEWKKTQQQEGATFPTEVLIKFLDDKYTVVEDLVTPDGPWQVKATLTGTTDQKGKLLGSVTVDVVKGIATFDTLAISHTGTYDIMFQVVRPETVSITVNVSEVVVVKRKITVEMSPLNAVVHIPFSLSVTVKDVSGWKTVTNLDWQGETWNCTLVLEVEAPGTLTADKATEQVDVTTGIATFRNVTASSPGSYAIKVYLKSSSGSYSVVKHYVLQVDVSDLKIVVKKFVQLKFAAKYELITGKHQLFQAVLKNHFYKMYATSQVVFSNFNFKPGSIVASFDAASSSDSALDAMLDALATEVKDQKSITFEGKDYPYEKNSMLVDNKSYGTVEKAVSGLPTGAIVAISVISALGVCILIIILLLFAKKKSERKTVGMVGNEPYKASSPEHVVSGQQPPMSPKQAAIGVYWSDERGDYMNGAASPTPKPLPDLPTEEYDRPHSKQEVITPITPGTISAGFVAVE
;
A
#
# COMPACT_ATOMS: atom_id res chain seq x y z
N MET A 1 -69.77 -2.53 -18.13
CA MET A 1 -71.03 -3.34 -18.31
C MET A 1 -70.72 -4.84 -18.16
N CYS A 2 -71.71 -5.68 -17.80
CA CYS A 2 -71.63 -7.17 -17.80
C CYS A 2 -70.26 -7.82 -17.47
N LEU A 3 -69.68 -7.48 -16.30
CA LEU A 3 -68.52 -8.18 -15.74
C LEU A 3 -68.90 -9.58 -15.22
N GLY A 4 -69.26 -10.49 -16.13
CA GLY A 4 -69.47 -11.88 -15.81
C GLY A 4 -68.16 -12.53 -15.36
N GLN A 5 -68.13 -13.10 -14.15
CA GLN A 5 -66.95 -13.80 -13.61
C GLN A 5 -66.37 -14.77 -14.64
N ARG A 6 -65.16 -14.45 -15.15
CA ARG A 6 -64.44 -15.27 -16.11
C ARG A 6 -63.97 -16.54 -15.40
N TYR A 7 -64.30 -17.70 -15.95
CA TYR A 7 -63.93 -19.00 -15.37
C TYR A 7 -63.65 -20.01 -16.48
N ALA A 8 -62.72 -20.93 -16.23
CA ALA A 8 -62.40 -22.01 -17.15
C ALA A 8 -62.16 -23.31 -16.37
N ARG A 9 -62.75 -24.40 -16.87
CA ARG A 9 -62.69 -25.74 -16.25
C ARG A 9 -62.18 -26.71 -17.30
N LEU A 10 -60.95 -27.15 -17.14
CA LEU A 10 -60.31 -28.09 -18.06
C LEU A 10 -60.17 -29.43 -17.34
N SER A 11 -60.67 -30.52 -17.93
CA SER A 11 -60.48 -31.85 -17.37
C SER A 11 -60.55 -32.96 -18.39
N ASN A 12 -59.62 -33.93 -18.31
CA ASN A 12 -59.46 -35.03 -19.27
C ASN A 12 -59.21 -34.52 -20.70
N VAL A 13 -58.37 -33.48 -20.81
CA VAL A 13 -57.96 -32.84 -22.08
C VAL A 13 -56.47 -33.07 -22.32
N GLU A 14 -56.11 -33.39 -23.56
CA GLU A 14 -54.73 -33.53 -24.02
C GLU A 14 -54.29 -32.27 -24.78
N PHE A 15 -53.09 -31.77 -24.48
CA PHE A 15 -52.47 -30.58 -25.07
C PHE A 15 -51.12 -30.98 -25.68
N PHE A 16 -51.13 -31.32 -26.97
CA PHE A 16 -49.96 -31.71 -27.75
C PHE A 16 -49.46 -30.55 -28.62
N HIS A 17 -48.12 -30.39 -28.75
CA HIS A 17 -47.48 -29.36 -29.60
C HIS A 17 -48.09 -27.95 -29.42
N SER A 18 -48.22 -27.52 -28.15
CA SER A 18 -48.92 -26.29 -27.76
C SER A 18 -47.98 -25.26 -27.13
N GLY A 19 -48.44 -24.01 -27.07
CA GLY A 19 -47.66 -22.86 -26.59
C GLY A 19 -46.69 -22.30 -27.64
N GLN A 20 -45.92 -21.26 -27.28
CA GLN A 20 -44.96 -20.60 -28.18
C GLN A 20 -43.60 -20.36 -27.51
N GLU A 21 -42.53 -20.87 -28.13
CA GLU A 21 -41.14 -20.72 -27.64
C GLU A 21 -40.72 -19.23 -27.61
N GLY A 22 -39.90 -18.86 -26.62
CA GLY A 22 -39.49 -17.49 -26.35
C GLY A 22 -40.52 -16.62 -25.60
N PHE A 23 -41.81 -16.92 -25.69
CA PHE A 23 -42.89 -16.12 -25.09
C PHE A 23 -43.24 -16.59 -23.67
N VAL A 24 -42.28 -16.40 -22.76
CA VAL A 24 -42.34 -16.83 -21.35
C VAL A 24 -42.43 -15.69 -20.33
N ALA A 25 -42.49 -14.43 -20.80
CA ALA A 25 -42.67 -13.27 -19.92
C ALA A 25 -44.07 -13.28 -19.29
N SER A 26 -44.21 -12.83 -18.05
CA SER A 26 -45.49 -12.87 -17.33
C SER A 26 -46.63 -12.10 -18.03
N TYR A 27 -46.31 -11.00 -18.72
CA TYR A 27 -47.26 -10.17 -19.46
C TYR A 27 -47.55 -10.64 -20.91
N ASP A 28 -46.79 -11.61 -21.43
CA ASP A 28 -47.01 -12.22 -22.75
C ASP A 28 -46.73 -13.73 -22.68
N SER A 29 -47.41 -14.36 -21.73
CA SER A 29 -47.22 -15.75 -21.32
C SER A 29 -48.00 -16.70 -22.24
N ARG A 30 -47.42 -17.03 -23.40
CA ARG A 30 -48.05 -17.86 -24.45
C ARG A 30 -47.86 -19.36 -24.19
N PHE A 31 -48.22 -19.75 -22.99
CA PHE A 31 -48.20 -21.14 -22.51
C PHE A 31 -49.32 -21.98 -23.14
N SER A 32 -49.29 -23.30 -22.95
CA SER A 32 -50.40 -24.18 -23.38
C SER A 32 -51.73 -23.74 -22.74
N VAL A 33 -51.72 -23.37 -21.46
CA VAL A 33 -52.83 -22.75 -20.72
C VAL A 33 -52.29 -21.70 -19.76
N THR A 34 -52.88 -20.49 -19.81
CA THR A 34 -52.59 -19.42 -18.84
C THR A 34 -53.87 -18.94 -18.18
N PHE A 35 -53.89 -18.91 -16.85
CA PHE A 35 -54.83 -18.11 -16.06
C PHE A 35 -54.17 -16.78 -15.73
N TYR A 36 -54.49 -15.75 -16.53
CA TYR A 36 -53.94 -14.40 -16.40
C TYR A 36 -54.99 -13.45 -15.81
N ASP A 37 -54.66 -12.88 -14.66
CA ASP A 37 -55.38 -11.82 -13.95
C ASP A 37 -56.90 -12.02 -13.86
N ILE A 38 -57.32 -13.25 -13.49
CA ILE A 38 -58.74 -13.54 -13.19
C ILE A 38 -59.10 -13.23 -11.73
N GLY A 39 -58.14 -12.76 -10.92
CA GLY A 39 -58.32 -12.47 -9.50
C GLY A 39 -58.63 -13.73 -8.69
N LYS A 40 -59.48 -13.59 -7.67
CA LYS A 40 -59.89 -14.69 -6.79
C LYS A 40 -60.91 -15.61 -7.48
N VAL A 41 -60.58 -16.90 -7.58
CA VAL A 41 -61.49 -17.93 -8.11
C VAL A 41 -62.77 -18.01 -7.27
N SER A 42 -63.90 -17.98 -7.96
CA SER A 42 -65.23 -17.92 -7.35
C SER A 42 -65.71 -19.29 -6.88
N ALA A 43 -66.04 -19.44 -5.59
CA ALA A 43 -66.61 -20.68 -5.06
C ALA A 43 -67.92 -21.12 -5.74
N THR A 44 -68.70 -20.17 -6.29
CA THR A 44 -69.91 -20.49 -7.07
C THR A 44 -69.63 -20.75 -8.56
N ARG A 45 -68.50 -20.27 -9.08
CA ARG A 45 -68.05 -20.46 -10.47
C ARG A 45 -66.57 -20.84 -10.48
N PRO A 46 -66.19 -22.02 -9.94
CA PRO A 46 -64.79 -22.42 -9.83
C PRO A 46 -64.12 -22.55 -11.20
N SER A 47 -62.83 -22.22 -11.22
CA SER A 47 -61.88 -22.54 -12.28
C SER A 47 -60.93 -23.62 -11.77
N TYR A 48 -60.50 -24.53 -12.65
CA TYR A 48 -59.54 -25.57 -12.32
C TYR A 48 -58.95 -26.21 -13.58
N VAL A 49 -57.82 -26.89 -13.43
CA VAL A 49 -57.33 -27.87 -14.41
C VAL A 49 -57.02 -29.19 -13.73
N THR A 50 -57.69 -30.28 -14.14
CA THR A 50 -57.51 -31.58 -13.49
C THR A 50 -57.62 -32.78 -14.41
N LYS A 51 -56.69 -33.74 -14.27
CA LYS A 51 -56.57 -34.93 -15.14
C LYS A 51 -56.29 -34.58 -16.61
N CYS A 52 -55.61 -33.46 -16.87
CA CYS A 52 -55.18 -33.08 -18.21
C CYS A 52 -53.73 -33.52 -18.47
N THR A 53 -53.42 -33.79 -19.73
CA THR A 53 -52.08 -34.18 -20.19
C THR A 53 -51.50 -33.07 -21.07
N PHE A 54 -50.26 -32.67 -20.84
CA PHE A 54 -49.56 -31.65 -21.59
C PHE A 54 -48.22 -32.20 -22.07
N HIS A 55 -47.99 -32.25 -23.38
CA HIS A 55 -46.73 -32.80 -23.86
C HIS A 55 -46.19 -32.24 -25.17
N ASN A 56 -44.86 -32.32 -25.28
CA ASN A 56 -44.09 -31.78 -26.40
C ASN A 56 -44.39 -30.29 -26.65
N GLY A 57 -44.72 -29.56 -25.58
CA GLY A 57 -45.07 -28.13 -25.62
C GLY A 57 -43.85 -27.27 -25.89
N PHE A 58 -44.00 -26.25 -26.74
CA PHE A 58 -42.92 -25.33 -27.14
C PHE A 58 -42.60 -24.27 -26.07
N SER A 59 -43.33 -24.29 -24.97
CA SER A 59 -43.23 -23.38 -23.83
C SER A 59 -43.70 -24.13 -22.56
N PRO A 60 -43.77 -23.46 -21.40
CA PRO A 60 -44.50 -23.98 -20.26
C PRO A 60 -45.94 -24.41 -20.57
N ALA A 61 -46.42 -25.40 -19.80
CA ALA A 61 -47.77 -25.90 -19.90
C ALA A 61 -48.76 -25.00 -19.14
N PHE A 62 -48.38 -24.54 -17.94
CA PHE A 62 -49.24 -23.74 -17.08
C PHE A 62 -48.58 -22.45 -16.59
N GLY A 63 -49.29 -21.34 -16.77
CA GLY A 63 -49.09 -20.11 -16.00
C GLY A 63 -50.30 -19.78 -15.15
N VAL A 64 -50.07 -19.51 -13.87
CA VAL A 64 -51.05 -18.92 -12.95
C VAL A 64 -50.49 -17.57 -12.55
N ILE A 65 -51.12 -16.49 -13.02
CA ILE A 65 -50.60 -15.11 -12.91
C ILE A 65 -51.75 -14.21 -12.47
N GLY A 66 -51.56 -13.38 -11.44
CA GLY A 66 -52.63 -12.50 -10.91
C GLY A 66 -53.88 -13.26 -10.46
N THR A 67 -53.72 -14.53 -10.09
CA THR A 67 -54.83 -15.47 -9.91
C THR A 67 -54.70 -16.18 -8.56
N HIS A 68 -55.80 -16.26 -7.81
CA HIS A 68 -55.81 -16.77 -6.44
C HIS A 68 -56.89 -17.86 -6.25
N ASP A 69 -56.62 -18.81 -5.35
CA ASP A 69 -57.48 -19.98 -5.03
C ASP A 69 -57.79 -20.91 -6.23
N LEU A 70 -56.88 -21.01 -7.21
CA LEU A 70 -56.99 -21.92 -8.37
C LEU A 70 -56.50 -23.34 -8.04
N GLU A 71 -57.19 -24.37 -8.54
CA GLU A 71 -56.79 -25.78 -8.40
C GLU A 71 -56.14 -26.36 -9.67
N LEU A 72 -54.92 -26.91 -9.53
CA LEU A 72 -54.19 -27.71 -10.51
C LEU A 72 -53.94 -29.11 -9.93
N VAL A 73 -54.73 -30.11 -10.35
CA VAL A 73 -54.79 -31.40 -9.62
C VAL A 73 -54.74 -32.64 -10.54
N ASN A 74 -53.92 -33.65 -10.24
CA ASN A 74 -53.79 -34.89 -11.03
C ASN A 74 -53.40 -34.68 -12.52
N ASN A 75 -52.66 -33.64 -12.88
CA ASN A 75 -52.24 -33.41 -14.26
C ASN A 75 -50.90 -34.12 -14.57
N VAL A 76 -50.69 -34.47 -15.84
CA VAL A 76 -49.44 -35.07 -16.34
C VAL A 76 -48.79 -34.13 -17.35
N ILE A 77 -47.52 -33.80 -17.16
CA ILE A 77 -46.80 -32.85 -18.01
C ILE A 77 -45.44 -33.44 -18.42
N HIS A 78 -45.13 -33.54 -19.71
CA HIS A 78 -43.80 -34.03 -20.12
C HIS A 78 -43.25 -33.47 -21.43
N HIS A 79 -41.92 -33.37 -21.54
CA HIS A 79 -41.24 -32.84 -22.72
C HIS A 79 -41.67 -31.40 -23.08
N THR A 80 -42.00 -30.58 -22.08
CA THR A 80 -42.19 -29.12 -22.26
C THR A 80 -40.84 -28.42 -22.34
N VAL A 81 -40.77 -27.36 -23.14
CA VAL A 81 -39.61 -26.46 -23.23
C VAL A 81 -39.78 -25.33 -22.22
N GLY A 82 -38.84 -25.20 -21.28
CA GLY A 82 -38.99 -24.33 -20.12
C GLY A 82 -39.73 -25.01 -18.95
N PRO A 83 -40.05 -24.26 -17.88
CA PRO A 83 -40.82 -24.78 -16.73
C PRO A 83 -42.10 -25.53 -17.14
N ALA A 84 -42.56 -26.48 -16.33
CA ALA A 84 -43.87 -27.10 -16.55
C ALA A 84 -45.01 -26.24 -15.97
N ILE A 85 -44.82 -25.71 -14.76
CA ILE A 85 -45.80 -24.89 -14.03
C ILE A 85 -45.13 -23.65 -13.44
N ILE A 86 -45.70 -22.47 -13.67
CA ILE A 86 -45.30 -21.20 -13.06
C ILE A 86 -46.50 -20.63 -12.27
N VAL A 87 -46.29 -20.23 -11.01
CA VAL A 87 -47.33 -19.73 -10.11
C VAL A 87 -46.94 -18.41 -9.46
N VAL A 88 -47.73 -17.37 -9.72
CA VAL A 88 -47.68 -16.02 -9.14
C VAL A 88 -49.11 -15.62 -8.73
N GLY A 89 -49.38 -15.58 -7.43
CA GLY A 89 -50.73 -15.42 -6.88
C GLY A 89 -50.84 -15.89 -5.43
N SER A 90 -52.03 -16.26 -4.95
CA SER A 90 -52.20 -16.71 -3.55
C SER A 90 -53.14 -17.89 -3.39
N ASN A 91 -52.92 -18.72 -2.37
CA ASN A 91 -53.77 -19.86 -1.99
C ASN A 91 -54.02 -20.91 -3.09
N ASN A 92 -53.28 -20.83 -4.20
CA ASN A 92 -53.37 -21.77 -5.32
C ASN A 92 -52.97 -23.18 -4.85
N THR A 93 -53.61 -24.22 -5.39
CA THR A 93 -53.42 -25.61 -4.95
C THR A 93 -52.87 -26.45 -6.08
N LEU A 94 -51.61 -26.89 -5.94
CA LEU A 94 -50.94 -27.83 -6.82
C LEU A 94 -50.90 -29.19 -6.10
N ARG A 95 -51.69 -30.16 -6.57
CA ARG A 95 -51.79 -31.47 -5.91
C ARG A 95 -51.73 -32.67 -6.85
N ASP A 96 -50.94 -33.68 -6.47
CA ASP A 96 -50.84 -34.98 -7.15
C ASP A 96 -50.48 -34.88 -8.66
N ASN A 97 -49.79 -33.81 -9.08
CA ASN A 97 -49.35 -33.64 -10.47
C ASN A 97 -48.03 -34.37 -10.74
N LEU A 98 -47.89 -34.97 -11.91
CA LEU A 98 -46.65 -35.59 -12.40
C LEU A 98 -46.04 -34.73 -13.51
N MET A 99 -44.78 -34.35 -13.35
CA MET A 99 -44.00 -33.65 -14.37
C MET A 99 -42.71 -34.42 -14.67
N SER A 100 -42.37 -34.59 -15.95
CA SER A 100 -41.22 -35.43 -16.34
C SER A 100 -40.53 -34.97 -17.62
N LEU A 101 -39.21 -35.16 -17.69
CA LEU A 101 -38.38 -34.84 -18.87
C LEU A 101 -38.56 -33.38 -19.34
N THR A 102 -38.46 -32.43 -18.40
CA THR A 102 -38.54 -30.99 -18.68
C THR A 102 -37.27 -30.50 -19.38
N VAL A 103 -37.42 -29.95 -20.59
CA VAL A 103 -36.31 -29.56 -21.48
C VAL A 103 -35.91 -28.12 -21.25
N PHE A 104 -34.62 -27.86 -21.07
CA PHE A 104 -34.09 -26.51 -20.87
C PHE A 104 -34.03 -25.79 -22.23
N PRO A 105 -34.60 -24.58 -22.39
CA PRO A 105 -34.71 -23.96 -23.72
C PRO A 105 -33.35 -23.81 -24.46
N PRO A 106 -32.24 -23.40 -23.79
CA PRO A 106 -30.90 -23.39 -24.39
C PRO A 106 -30.34 -24.73 -24.92
N THR A 107 -30.98 -25.86 -24.60
CA THR A 107 -30.66 -27.20 -25.14
C THR A 107 -31.76 -27.78 -26.01
N TYR A 108 -32.91 -27.10 -26.14
CA TYR A 108 -33.96 -27.45 -27.09
C TYR A 108 -33.49 -27.22 -28.54
N GLN A 109 -33.77 -28.19 -29.42
CA GLN A 109 -33.36 -28.20 -30.83
C GLN A 109 -31.85 -27.94 -31.05
N ASP A 110 -30.99 -28.60 -30.25
CA ASP A 110 -29.54 -28.59 -30.47
C ASP A 110 -28.92 -27.17 -30.53
N ARG A 111 -29.43 -26.23 -29.71
CA ARG A 111 -28.93 -24.85 -29.63
C ARG A 111 -27.61 -24.67 -28.88
N TYR A 112 -27.38 -25.42 -27.79
CA TYR A 112 -26.19 -25.37 -26.93
C TYR A 112 -25.78 -23.94 -26.48
N GLU A 113 -26.68 -23.11 -25.96
CA GLU A 113 -26.35 -21.71 -25.59
C GLU A 113 -25.46 -21.65 -24.31
N GLU A 114 -24.15 -21.82 -24.47
CA GLU A 114 -23.21 -22.02 -23.34
C GLU A 114 -23.16 -20.88 -22.32
N ASN A 115 -23.44 -19.64 -22.76
CA ASN A 115 -23.36 -18.42 -21.94
C ASN A 115 -24.69 -18.04 -21.26
N THR A 116 -25.67 -18.95 -21.24
CA THR A 116 -27.00 -18.68 -20.64
C THR A 116 -26.93 -18.53 -19.12
N LEU A 117 -27.58 -17.49 -18.58
CA LEU A 117 -27.75 -17.28 -17.14
C LEU A 117 -29.08 -17.84 -16.59
N ASN A 118 -29.87 -18.51 -17.43
CA ASN A 118 -31.17 -19.06 -17.03
C ASN A 118 -30.98 -20.35 -16.18
N VAL A 119 -31.59 -20.39 -14.99
CA VAL A 119 -31.68 -21.59 -14.14
C VAL A 119 -33.14 -21.85 -13.78
N MET A 120 -33.90 -22.26 -14.79
CA MET A 120 -35.30 -22.66 -14.64
C MET A 120 -35.49 -23.81 -13.63
N ALA A 121 -36.72 -23.98 -13.14
CA ALA A 121 -37.19 -25.22 -12.55
C ALA A 121 -38.39 -25.81 -13.31
N THR A 122 -38.68 -27.09 -13.10
CA THR A 122 -39.93 -27.70 -13.59
C THR A 122 -41.16 -27.07 -12.92
N VAL A 123 -41.08 -26.76 -11.64
CA VAL A 123 -42.13 -26.05 -10.90
C VAL A 123 -41.55 -24.76 -10.31
N GLU A 124 -42.08 -23.61 -10.73
CA GLU A 124 -41.66 -22.29 -10.25
C GLU A 124 -42.77 -21.62 -9.44
N ILE A 125 -42.52 -21.40 -8.16
CA ILE A 125 -43.41 -20.73 -7.20
C ILE A 125 -42.57 -19.65 -6.52
N HIS A 126 -42.46 -18.50 -7.18
CA HIS A 126 -41.74 -17.33 -6.69
C HIS A 126 -42.69 -16.12 -6.73
N GLY A 127 -42.78 -15.37 -5.64
CA GLY A 127 -43.78 -14.31 -5.48
C GLY A 127 -45.22 -14.80 -5.30
N ALA A 128 -45.43 -16.00 -4.74
CA ALA A 128 -46.78 -16.55 -4.47
C ALA A 128 -46.98 -16.96 -3.00
N THR A 129 -48.10 -16.60 -2.38
CA THR A 129 -48.33 -16.74 -0.92
C THR A 129 -49.39 -17.79 -0.59
N GLY A 130 -49.18 -18.60 0.45
CA GLY A 130 -50.15 -19.62 0.88
C GLY A 130 -50.45 -20.73 -0.14
N THR A 131 -49.64 -20.85 -1.19
CA THR A 131 -49.76 -21.91 -2.21
C THR A 131 -49.64 -23.28 -1.56
N LYS A 132 -50.60 -24.18 -1.78
CA LYS A 132 -50.58 -25.56 -1.26
C LYS A 132 -49.92 -26.48 -2.26
N LEU A 133 -48.89 -27.22 -1.84
CA LEU A 133 -48.09 -28.08 -2.70
C LEU A 133 -48.07 -29.50 -2.11
N VAL A 134 -48.89 -30.42 -2.62
CA VAL A 134 -49.06 -31.75 -2.01
C VAL A 134 -48.90 -32.89 -3.04
N GLY A 135 -48.05 -33.88 -2.75
CA GLY A 135 -47.97 -35.12 -3.52
C GLY A 135 -47.46 -34.98 -4.96
N ASN A 136 -46.90 -33.83 -5.35
CA ASN A 136 -46.43 -33.59 -6.71
C ASN A 136 -45.10 -34.31 -6.95
N VAL A 137 -44.86 -34.76 -8.19
CA VAL A 137 -43.65 -35.51 -8.56
C VAL A 137 -42.98 -34.88 -9.77
N VAL A 138 -41.72 -34.47 -9.61
CA VAL A 138 -40.84 -34.07 -10.72
C VAL A 138 -39.81 -35.19 -10.97
N ALA A 139 -39.89 -35.82 -12.14
CA ALA A 139 -39.11 -36.99 -12.52
C ALA A 139 -38.31 -36.71 -13.82
N GLY A 140 -37.10 -36.17 -13.67
CA GLY A 140 -36.28 -35.72 -14.80
C GLY A 140 -36.53 -34.25 -15.15
N SER A 141 -35.53 -33.41 -14.88
CA SER A 141 -35.47 -32.00 -15.31
C SER A 141 -34.05 -31.67 -15.70
N GLU A 142 -33.85 -30.99 -16.82
CA GLU A 142 -32.51 -30.57 -17.23
C GLU A 142 -31.89 -29.56 -16.25
N ARG A 143 -32.69 -28.74 -15.56
CA ARG A 143 -32.20 -27.81 -14.53
C ARG A 143 -32.74 -28.18 -13.15
N SER A 144 -33.52 -27.32 -12.51
CA SER A 144 -34.04 -27.55 -11.15
C SER A 144 -35.33 -28.37 -11.17
N ALA A 145 -35.60 -29.13 -10.11
CA ALA A 145 -36.92 -29.74 -9.91
C ALA A 145 -37.94 -28.67 -9.50
N TYR A 146 -37.61 -27.89 -8.46
CA TYR A 146 -38.45 -26.81 -7.94
C TYR A 146 -37.63 -25.53 -7.70
N ARG A 147 -38.22 -24.37 -7.99
CA ARG A 147 -37.77 -23.04 -7.53
C ARG A 147 -38.87 -22.46 -6.65
N LEU A 148 -38.58 -22.21 -5.38
CA LEU A 148 -39.58 -21.98 -4.35
C LEU A 148 -39.17 -20.84 -3.41
N ASN A 149 -40.13 -19.99 -3.06
CA ASN A 149 -40.02 -18.99 -2.00
C ASN A 149 -40.14 -19.54 -0.57
N GLY A 150 -40.69 -20.75 -0.42
CA GLY A 150 -40.98 -21.39 0.87
C GLY A 150 -42.37 -21.04 1.42
N GLU A 151 -42.81 -21.82 2.40
CA GLU A 151 -43.96 -21.50 3.24
C GLU A 151 -43.58 -20.46 4.31
N SER A 152 -44.60 -19.82 4.89
CA SER A 152 -44.50 -19.06 6.13
C SER A 152 -43.77 -19.86 7.21
N CYS A 153 -42.91 -19.22 7.99
CA CYS A 153 -42.30 -19.83 9.18
C CYS A 153 -43.14 -19.62 10.46
N THR A 154 -44.03 -18.63 10.46
CA THR A 154 -44.74 -18.18 11.67
C THR A 154 -46.25 -18.42 11.65
N GLU A 155 -46.85 -18.49 10.46
CA GLU A 155 -48.28 -18.74 10.27
C GLU A 155 -48.56 -20.19 9.87
N GLY A 156 -49.53 -20.81 10.56
CA GLY A 156 -50.19 -22.04 10.14
C GLY A 156 -49.38 -23.35 10.25
N GLU A 157 -50.14 -24.45 10.21
CA GLU A 157 -49.59 -25.79 9.97
C GLU A 157 -49.01 -25.88 8.55
N PRO A 158 -47.93 -26.64 8.32
CA PRO A 158 -47.35 -26.81 6.98
C PRO A 158 -48.37 -27.33 5.97
N THR A 159 -48.51 -26.63 4.85
CA THR A 159 -49.39 -27.02 3.74
C THR A 159 -48.66 -27.79 2.65
N TRP A 160 -47.31 -27.85 2.71
CA TRP A 160 -46.50 -28.62 1.78
C TRP A 160 -46.22 -30.03 2.32
N ALA A 161 -46.48 -31.06 1.53
CA ALA A 161 -46.28 -32.45 1.95
C ALA A 161 -46.08 -33.44 0.78
N ASN A 162 -45.23 -34.45 0.98
CA ASN A 162 -44.99 -35.57 0.09
C ASN A 162 -44.57 -35.21 -1.36
N ASN A 163 -43.97 -34.03 -1.57
CA ASN A 163 -43.52 -33.62 -2.91
C ASN A 163 -42.17 -34.28 -3.23
N THR A 164 -42.06 -34.88 -4.41
CA THR A 164 -40.88 -35.62 -4.86
C THR A 164 -40.17 -34.88 -5.99
N GLY A 165 -38.84 -34.87 -5.98
CA GLY A 165 -38.02 -34.32 -7.06
C GLY A 165 -36.76 -35.17 -7.28
N HIS A 166 -36.59 -35.74 -8.47
CA HIS A 166 -35.45 -36.62 -8.74
C HIS A 166 -34.94 -36.59 -10.18
N SER A 167 -33.72 -37.11 -10.37
CA SER A 167 -33.04 -37.19 -11.67
C SER A 167 -32.88 -35.82 -12.33
N THR A 168 -32.51 -34.81 -11.53
CA THR A 168 -32.38 -33.41 -11.94
C THR A 168 -30.95 -32.89 -11.74
N LEU A 169 -30.63 -31.73 -12.32
CA LEU A 169 -29.35 -31.06 -12.05
C LEU A 169 -29.31 -30.52 -10.61
N LEU A 170 -30.41 -29.87 -10.21
CA LEU A 170 -30.67 -29.31 -8.88
C LEU A 170 -32.04 -29.81 -8.39
N GLY A 171 -32.20 -30.13 -7.11
CA GLY A 171 -33.49 -30.50 -6.55
C GLY A 171 -34.33 -29.25 -6.29
N LEU A 172 -34.28 -28.76 -5.05
CA LEU A 172 -34.86 -27.48 -4.64
C LEU A 172 -33.87 -26.33 -4.91
N THR A 173 -34.40 -25.19 -5.30
CA THR A 173 -33.67 -23.92 -5.40
C THR A 173 -34.46 -22.76 -4.80
N MET A 174 -33.75 -21.82 -4.17
CA MET A 174 -34.28 -20.53 -3.72
C MET A 174 -33.23 -19.47 -4.01
N TRP A 175 -33.58 -18.43 -4.76
CA TRP A 175 -32.68 -17.35 -5.18
C TRP A 175 -32.93 -16.04 -4.41
N GLN A 176 -32.18 -15.00 -4.77
CA GLN A 176 -32.12 -13.74 -4.01
C GLN A 176 -33.50 -13.13 -3.77
N ASP A 177 -34.28 -13.03 -4.84
CA ASP A 177 -35.57 -12.35 -4.88
C ASP A 177 -36.75 -13.29 -4.57
N ASP A 178 -36.47 -14.58 -4.31
CA ASP A 178 -37.49 -15.57 -3.95
C ASP A 178 -37.92 -15.45 -2.48
N CYS A 179 -37.11 -14.85 -1.60
CA CYS A 179 -37.41 -14.75 -0.16
C CYS A 179 -38.68 -13.93 0.14
N LEU A 180 -39.56 -14.47 1.00
CA LEU A 180 -40.73 -13.76 1.53
C LEU A 180 -40.30 -12.63 2.47
N GLN A 181 -40.14 -11.42 1.91
CA GLN A 181 -39.65 -10.23 2.61
C GLN A 181 -40.49 -9.83 3.84
N THR A 182 -41.71 -10.35 3.99
CA THR A 182 -42.62 -10.09 5.12
C THR A 182 -42.29 -10.88 6.39
N GLU A 183 -41.49 -11.96 6.32
CA GLU A 183 -41.24 -12.86 7.46
C GLU A 183 -39.77 -13.12 7.81
N GLU A 184 -38.82 -12.64 6.99
CA GLU A 184 -37.37 -12.91 7.11
C GLU A 184 -36.97 -14.42 7.14
N CYS A 185 -37.91 -15.32 6.90
CA CYS A 185 -37.76 -16.77 7.05
C CYS A 185 -38.63 -17.54 6.04
N SER A 186 -38.10 -18.64 5.50
CA SER A 186 -38.77 -19.54 4.56
C SER A 186 -38.75 -20.99 5.05
N ARG A 187 -39.92 -21.62 5.18
CA ARG A 187 -40.09 -23.03 5.61
C ARG A 187 -40.27 -23.96 4.42
N PHE A 188 -39.61 -25.12 4.45
CA PHE A 188 -39.61 -26.14 3.40
C PHE A 188 -39.98 -27.50 4.02
N ASN A 189 -41.24 -27.90 3.91
CA ASN A 189 -41.76 -29.11 4.56
C ASN A 189 -42.01 -30.28 3.59
N GLY A 190 -41.70 -31.49 4.03
CA GLY A 190 -42.21 -32.73 3.44
C GLY A 190 -41.71 -33.07 2.03
N PHE A 191 -40.48 -32.71 1.67
CA PHE A 191 -39.90 -33.05 0.38
C PHE A 191 -39.16 -34.39 0.39
N TYR A 192 -39.18 -35.10 -0.74
CA TYR A 192 -38.30 -36.24 -1.02
C TYR A 192 -37.46 -35.93 -2.27
N ILE A 193 -36.19 -35.57 -2.06
CA ILE A 193 -35.26 -35.20 -3.13
C ILE A 193 -34.17 -36.27 -3.26
N TYR A 194 -34.04 -36.86 -4.45
CA TYR A 194 -33.04 -37.92 -4.64
C TYR A 194 -32.37 -37.94 -6.02
N LYS A 195 -31.12 -38.43 -6.04
CA LYS A 195 -30.28 -38.52 -7.25
C LYS A 195 -30.19 -37.20 -8.04
N SER A 196 -30.14 -36.06 -7.33
CA SER A 196 -29.80 -34.76 -7.91
C SER A 196 -28.29 -34.69 -8.19
N PHE A 197 -27.92 -34.38 -9.44
CA PHE A 197 -26.53 -34.43 -9.91
C PHE A 197 -25.59 -33.46 -9.17
N SER A 198 -26.09 -32.27 -8.78
CA SER A 198 -25.30 -31.27 -8.07
C SER A 198 -25.77 -31.08 -6.63
N TYR A 199 -26.93 -30.44 -6.43
CA TYR A 199 -27.44 -30.10 -5.10
C TYR A 199 -28.87 -30.61 -4.91
N GLY A 200 -29.17 -31.25 -3.78
CA GLY A 200 -30.54 -31.61 -3.39
C GLY A 200 -31.37 -30.38 -2.99
N PHE A 201 -30.77 -29.46 -2.25
CA PHE A 201 -31.26 -28.10 -2.05
C PHE A 201 -30.07 -27.13 -2.08
N TYR A 202 -30.14 -26.15 -2.97
CA TYR A 202 -29.26 -24.97 -2.96
C TYR A 202 -30.08 -23.73 -2.63
N SER A 203 -29.63 -22.94 -1.66
CA SER A 203 -30.16 -21.60 -1.42
C SER A 203 -29.13 -20.55 -1.84
N ASN A 204 -29.64 -19.40 -2.28
CA ASN A 204 -28.92 -18.17 -2.55
C ASN A 204 -29.87 -17.00 -2.23
N GLY A 205 -30.42 -16.98 -1.01
CA GLY A 205 -31.52 -16.08 -0.62
C GLY A 205 -31.18 -15.21 0.59
N ILE A 206 -32.04 -14.23 0.91
CA ILE A 206 -31.86 -13.35 2.08
C ILE A 206 -32.61 -13.83 3.34
N CYS A 207 -33.53 -14.80 3.21
CA CYS A 207 -34.30 -15.38 4.33
C CYS A 207 -33.44 -16.35 5.17
N SER A 208 -33.77 -16.49 6.46
CA SER A 208 -33.45 -17.69 7.24
C SER A 208 -34.24 -18.89 6.71
N ILE A 209 -33.76 -20.12 6.95
CA ILE A 209 -34.33 -21.32 6.33
C ILE A 209 -34.71 -22.36 7.37
N VAL A 210 -35.90 -22.94 7.26
CA VAL A 210 -36.33 -24.10 8.04
C VAL A 210 -36.66 -25.25 7.09
N ILE A 211 -36.09 -26.44 7.33
CA ILE A 211 -36.28 -27.65 6.51
C ILE A 211 -36.83 -28.74 7.42
N GLU A 212 -38.02 -29.24 7.12
CA GLU A 212 -38.78 -30.12 8.01
C GLU A 212 -39.30 -31.37 7.31
N ASN A 213 -39.35 -32.49 8.05
CA ASN A 213 -39.99 -33.74 7.63
C ASN A 213 -39.53 -34.27 6.25
N SER A 214 -38.30 -33.93 5.84
CA SER A 214 -37.81 -34.07 4.47
C SER A 214 -36.73 -35.15 4.34
N LYS A 215 -36.58 -35.68 3.13
CA LYS A 215 -35.71 -36.82 2.81
C LYS A 215 -34.78 -36.47 1.66
N PHE A 216 -33.47 -36.58 1.88
CA PHE A 216 -32.44 -36.34 0.87
C PHE A 216 -31.59 -37.61 0.69
N VAL A 217 -31.60 -38.19 -0.52
CA VAL A 217 -31.03 -39.52 -0.78
C VAL A 217 -30.17 -39.52 -2.04
N ASP A 218 -28.95 -40.06 -1.99
CA ASP A 218 -28.07 -40.21 -3.17
C ASP A 218 -27.73 -38.91 -3.94
N ASN A 219 -27.92 -37.73 -3.33
CA ASN A 219 -27.60 -36.44 -3.94
C ASN A 219 -26.09 -36.13 -3.77
N SER A 220 -25.42 -35.60 -4.80
CA SER A 220 -23.98 -35.25 -4.74
C SER A 220 -23.64 -34.34 -3.56
N ILE A 221 -24.43 -33.29 -3.32
CA ILE A 221 -24.52 -32.62 -2.03
C ILE A 221 -26.02 -32.49 -1.70
N SER A 222 -26.47 -32.95 -0.54
CA SER A 222 -27.90 -32.94 -0.20
C SER A 222 -28.40 -31.53 0.12
N ILE A 223 -27.70 -30.76 0.95
CA ILE A 223 -28.00 -29.34 1.20
C ILE A 223 -26.70 -28.54 1.16
N PHE A 224 -26.73 -27.39 0.47
CA PHE A 224 -25.72 -26.34 0.59
C PHE A 224 -26.41 -24.97 0.70
N PRO A 225 -26.46 -24.38 1.91
CA PRO A 225 -27.16 -23.12 2.11
C PRO A 225 -26.19 -21.93 2.00
N TYR A 226 -26.41 -21.11 0.97
CA TYR A 226 -25.87 -19.76 0.88
C TYR A 226 -26.98 -18.77 1.29
N ILE A 227 -26.73 -17.98 2.32
CA ILE A 227 -27.67 -16.98 2.86
C ILE A 227 -26.97 -15.61 2.88
N MET A 228 -27.67 -14.58 2.44
CA MET A 228 -27.09 -13.25 2.17
C MET A 228 -27.63 -12.17 3.10
N ARG A 229 -26.84 -11.11 3.28
CA ARG A 229 -27.13 -9.87 4.05
C ARG A 229 -27.29 -10.08 5.57
N PRO A 230 -27.08 -9.02 6.38
CA PRO A 230 -26.56 -7.68 6.04
C PRO A 230 -25.06 -7.67 5.75
N ASP A 231 -24.54 -6.51 5.35
CA ASP A 231 -23.15 -6.32 4.96
C ASP A 231 -22.25 -5.97 6.15
N ALA A 232 -21.33 -6.88 6.46
CA ALA A 232 -20.32 -6.72 7.51
C ALA A 232 -19.35 -5.55 7.24
N ARG A 233 -19.12 -5.17 5.98
CA ARG A 233 -18.30 -3.99 5.59
C ARG A 233 -18.92 -2.67 6.05
N THR A 234 -20.19 -2.69 6.46
CA THR A 234 -20.93 -1.56 7.06
C THR A 234 -21.28 -1.80 8.53
N HIS A 235 -20.61 -2.76 9.18
CA HIS A 235 -20.86 -3.22 10.55
C HIS A 235 -22.28 -3.77 10.79
N GLY A 236 -22.95 -4.20 9.71
CA GLY A 236 -24.29 -4.78 9.76
C GLY A 236 -24.26 -6.25 10.17
N PHE A 237 -25.14 -6.64 11.10
CA PHE A 237 -25.36 -8.03 11.50
C PHE A 237 -26.84 -8.33 11.78
N SER A 238 -27.25 -9.59 11.59
CA SER A 238 -28.58 -10.09 11.95
C SER A 238 -28.49 -11.58 12.27
N ARG A 239 -29.27 -12.10 13.22
CA ARG A 239 -29.22 -13.52 13.63
C ARG A 239 -29.95 -14.44 12.65
N LYS A 240 -29.39 -14.63 11.46
CA LYS A 240 -29.92 -15.57 10.47
C LYS A 240 -29.49 -16.99 10.78
N PHE A 241 -30.34 -17.95 10.43
CA PHE A 241 -30.11 -19.36 10.74
C PHE A 241 -30.61 -20.30 9.65
N VAL A 242 -30.11 -21.53 9.69
CA VAL A 242 -30.71 -22.70 9.04
C VAL A 242 -31.11 -23.70 10.12
N LYS A 243 -32.39 -24.11 10.17
CA LYS A 243 -32.83 -25.22 11.04
C LYS A 243 -33.23 -26.42 10.18
N ILE A 244 -32.73 -27.60 10.52
CA ILE A 244 -33.08 -28.88 9.89
C ILE A 244 -33.70 -29.78 10.96
N HIS A 245 -34.92 -30.24 10.71
CA HIS A 245 -35.74 -30.96 11.70
C HIS A 245 -36.46 -32.18 11.10
N LYS A 246 -36.60 -33.26 11.87
CA LYS A 246 -37.35 -34.49 11.52
C LYS A 246 -36.99 -35.06 10.14
N SER A 247 -35.73 -34.92 9.74
CA SER A 247 -35.29 -35.13 8.36
C SER A 247 -34.30 -36.29 8.25
N LEU A 248 -34.31 -36.95 7.10
CA LEU A 248 -33.47 -38.11 6.78
C LEU A 248 -32.49 -37.77 5.65
N PHE A 249 -31.22 -38.05 5.88
CA PHE A 249 -30.16 -37.97 4.88
C PHE A 249 -29.60 -39.37 4.64
N VAL A 250 -29.47 -39.76 3.37
CA VAL A 250 -28.87 -41.04 2.98
C VAL A 250 -27.70 -40.78 2.04
N GLY A 251 -26.50 -41.18 2.46
CA GLY A 251 -25.29 -41.09 1.65
C GLY A 251 -25.39 -42.01 0.44
N ALA A 252 -25.41 -43.32 0.69
CA ALA A 252 -25.60 -44.34 -0.33
C ALA A 252 -26.82 -45.22 -0.06
N SER A 253 -27.85 -45.17 -0.92
CA SER A 253 -28.85 -46.23 -0.91
C SER A 253 -28.23 -47.56 -1.37
N ASP A 254 -28.80 -48.69 -0.92
CA ASP A 254 -28.44 -50.01 -1.44
C ASP A 254 -28.73 -50.10 -2.95
N THR A 255 -29.79 -49.41 -3.40
CA THR A 255 -30.19 -49.22 -4.81
C THR A 255 -29.31 -48.27 -5.63
N TYR A 256 -28.25 -47.68 -5.06
CA TYR A 256 -27.32 -46.83 -5.81
C TYR A 256 -26.30 -47.67 -6.57
N ASP A 257 -26.28 -47.55 -7.90
CA ASP A 257 -25.40 -48.29 -8.80
C ASP A 257 -24.20 -47.45 -9.29
N CYS A 258 -22.99 -47.96 -9.09
CA CYS A 258 -21.73 -47.28 -9.41
C CYS A 258 -21.41 -47.15 -10.91
N LYS A 259 -22.30 -47.56 -11.81
CA LYS A 259 -22.17 -47.45 -13.26
C LYS A 259 -23.30 -46.61 -13.86
N THR A 260 -24.55 -46.78 -13.42
CA THR A 260 -25.70 -46.08 -14.01
C THR A 260 -26.09 -44.79 -13.28
N ASP A 261 -25.78 -44.64 -11.99
CA ASP A 261 -26.05 -43.40 -11.25
C ASP A 261 -24.90 -42.38 -11.32
N ILE A 262 -23.78 -42.74 -11.97
CA ILE A 262 -22.62 -41.85 -12.17
C ILE A 262 -22.64 -41.28 -13.59
N MET A 263 -23.26 -40.11 -13.75
CA MET A 263 -23.29 -39.36 -15.01
C MET A 263 -21.93 -38.70 -15.32
N SER A 264 -21.48 -38.79 -16.56
CA SER A 264 -20.27 -38.15 -17.06
C SER A 264 -20.54 -36.74 -17.62
N LEU A 265 -19.50 -35.90 -17.63
CA LEU A 265 -19.58 -34.52 -18.11
C LEU A 265 -19.87 -34.39 -19.61
N ASN A 266 -19.75 -35.49 -20.36
CA ASN A 266 -19.99 -35.52 -21.81
C ASN A 266 -21.38 -36.03 -22.21
N ASP A 267 -22.16 -36.58 -21.26
CA ASP A 267 -23.33 -37.43 -21.55
C ASP A 267 -24.51 -36.66 -22.12
N HIS A 268 -24.69 -35.38 -21.76
CA HIS A 268 -25.74 -34.54 -22.36
C HIS A 268 -25.28 -33.09 -22.59
N PRO A 269 -25.73 -32.41 -23.68
CA PRO A 269 -25.71 -30.96 -23.86
C PRO A 269 -25.78 -30.15 -22.55
N ASN A 270 -26.86 -30.35 -21.79
CA ASN A 270 -27.16 -29.64 -20.55
C ASN A 270 -26.07 -29.81 -19.47
N ILE A 271 -25.49 -31.01 -19.37
CA ILE A 271 -24.42 -31.27 -18.41
C ILE A 271 -23.13 -30.56 -18.84
N LYS A 272 -22.82 -30.45 -20.13
CA LYS A 272 -21.69 -29.64 -20.61
C LYS A 272 -21.87 -28.18 -20.20
N ILE A 273 -23.04 -27.58 -20.51
CA ILE A 273 -23.39 -26.19 -20.17
C ILE A 273 -23.90 -25.98 -18.73
N SER A 274 -23.46 -26.83 -17.78
CA SER A 274 -23.80 -26.72 -16.35
C SER A 274 -22.65 -26.24 -15.46
N VAL A 275 -21.49 -25.87 -16.02
CA VAL A 275 -20.19 -25.76 -15.29
C VAL A 275 -20.29 -25.07 -13.93
N ASN A 276 -20.94 -23.90 -13.85
CA ASN A 276 -21.08 -23.12 -12.63
C ASN A 276 -22.06 -23.72 -11.60
N LEU A 277 -23.02 -24.51 -12.06
CA LEU A 277 -24.09 -25.11 -11.24
C LEU A 277 -23.64 -26.40 -10.51
N ARG A 278 -22.44 -26.92 -10.82
CA ARG A 278 -21.94 -28.20 -10.30
C ARG A 278 -21.46 -28.09 -8.86
N SER A 279 -21.89 -29.00 -8.01
CA SER A 279 -21.45 -29.08 -6.61
C SER A 279 -20.09 -29.75 -6.48
N TRP A 280 -19.25 -29.34 -5.52
CA TRP A 280 -17.83 -29.74 -5.51
C TRP A 280 -17.56 -31.25 -5.36
N ALA A 281 -18.56 -32.04 -4.94
CA ALA A 281 -18.54 -33.50 -5.00
C ALA A 281 -18.39 -34.06 -6.43
N PHE A 282 -18.77 -33.31 -7.49
CA PHE A 282 -18.70 -33.77 -8.88
C PHE A 282 -17.27 -34.10 -9.35
N LYS A 283 -16.27 -33.43 -8.77
CA LYS A 283 -14.86 -33.76 -8.99
C LYS A 283 -14.56 -34.98 -8.11
N ARG A 284 -14.29 -36.13 -8.76
CA ARG A 284 -14.09 -37.49 -8.21
C ARG A 284 -12.97 -37.60 -7.15
N VAL A 285 -13.15 -36.89 -6.03
CA VAL A 285 -12.20 -36.64 -4.93
C VAL A 285 -12.94 -36.65 -3.59
N ALA A 286 -14.22 -36.27 -3.56
CA ALA A 286 -15.14 -36.50 -2.45
C ALA A 286 -16.26 -37.49 -2.87
N GLY A 287 -16.87 -38.18 -1.91
CA GLY A 287 -18.16 -38.83 -2.12
C GLY A 287 -19.31 -37.83 -2.01
N ARG A 288 -20.54 -38.35 -1.90
CA ARG A 288 -21.74 -37.55 -1.63
C ARG A 288 -21.67 -36.93 -0.24
N ILE A 289 -22.26 -35.75 -0.11
CA ILE A 289 -22.20 -34.94 1.12
C ILE A 289 -23.63 -34.69 1.64
N ALA A 290 -23.89 -34.83 2.95
CA ALA A 290 -25.18 -34.41 3.50
C ALA A 290 -25.29 -32.87 3.56
N LEU A 291 -24.34 -32.23 4.23
CA LEU A 291 -24.21 -30.78 4.36
C LEU A 291 -22.89 -30.29 3.76
N GLY A 292 -22.98 -29.49 2.69
CA GLY A 292 -21.95 -28.53 2.37
C GLY A 292 -22.00 -27.40 3.40
N TRP A 293 -20.86 -27.10 4.03
CA TRP A 293 -20.80 -26.20 5.20
C TRP A 293 -21.52 -24.86 4.93
N PRO A 294 -22.41 -24.39 5.84
CA PRO A 294 -23.21 -23.19 5.61
C PRO A 294 -22.36 -21.94 5.38
N MET A 295 -22.83 -21.08 4.48
CA MET A 295 -22.21 -19.79 4.19
C MET A 295 -23.22 -18.67 4.40
N PHE A 296 -22.96 -17.82 5.40
CA PHE A 296 -23.66 -16.55 5.54
C PHE A 296 -22.74 -15.45 5.01
N ALA A 297 -23.20 -14.69 4.02
CA ALA A 297 -22.40 -13.77 3.21
C ALA A 297 -23.01 -12.36 3.17
N CYS A 298 -22.19 -11.34 2.92
CA CYS A 298 -22.69 -9.97 2.84
C CYS A 298 -23.64 -9.77 1.65
N GLU A 299 -23.30 -10.34 0.49
CA GLU A 299 -23.95 -10.12 -0.81
C GLU A 299 -24.10 -11.43 -1.62
N ASN A 300 -24.49 -11.29 -2.88
CA ASN A 300 -24.57 -12.39 -3.85
C ASN A 300 -23.17 -12.80 -4.35
N ASN A 301 -22.95 -14.10 -4.53
CA ASN A 301 -21.74 -14.67 -5.11
C ASN A 301 -21.64 -14.54 -6.64
N LEU A 302 -22.43 -13.67 -7.27
CA LEU A 302 -22.55 -13.53 -8.72
C LEU A 302 -23.06 -14.81 -9.42
N ALA A 303 -23.77 -15.68 -8.69
CA ALA A 303 -24.43 -16.84 -9.27
C ALA A 303 -25.59 -16.41 -10.18
N PRO A 304 -25.90 -17.15 -11.28
CA PRO A 304 -25.23 -18.36 -11.77
C PRO A 304 -24.07 -18.07 -12.76
N LYS A 305 -23.72 -16.79 -12.97
CA LYS A 305 -22.59 -16.38 -13.84
C LYS A 305 -21.24 -16.87 -13.29
N HIS A 306 -21.14 -17.00 -11.98
CA HIS A 306 -20.00 -17.58 -11.26
C HIS A 306 -20.42 -18.89 -10.55
N PRO A 307 -19.47 -19.76 -10.16
CA PRO A 307 -19.78 -21.05 -9.54
C PRO A 307 -20.58 -20.90 -8.24
N LEU A 308 -21.59 -21.75 -8.03
CA LEU A 308 -22.52 -21.65 -6.89
C LEU A 308 -21.84 -21.70 -5.51
N ASN A 309 -20.60 -22.18 -5.43
CA ASN A 309 -19.82 -22.29 -4.20
C ASN A 309 -18.60 -21.36 -4.13
N ASP A 310 -18.42 -20.38 -5.02
CA ASP A 310 -17.29 -19.43 -4.97
C ASP A 310 -17.72 -18.11 -4.29
N PRO A 311 -17.30 -17.80 -3.05
CA PRO A 311 -17.76 -16.61 -2.33
C PRO A 311 -17.06 -15.33 -2.82
N HIS A 312 -17.63 -14.68 -3.84
CA HIS A 312 -17.20 -13.38 -4.37
C HIS A 312 -17.40 -12.18 -3.39
N THR A 313 -17.62 -12.42 -2.10
CA THR A 313 -18.01 -11.44 -1.08
C THR A 313 -17.65 -11.95 0.32
N PRO A 314 -17.38 -11.09 1.32
CA PRO A 314 -17.00 -11.53 2.66
C PRO A 314 -18.13 -12.27 3.39
N SER A 315 -17.77 -13.11 4.36
CA SER A 315 -18.72 -13.73 5.29
C SER A 315 -19.41 -12.66 6.15
N ALA A 316 -20.74 -12.73 6.25
CA ALA A 316 -21.52 -11.90 7.17
C ALA A 316 -21.23 -12.27 8.63
N LEU A 317 -21.26 -11.28 9.53
CA LEU A 317 -20.85 -11.44 10.93
C LEU A 317 -21.55 -12.61 11.64
N TYR A 318 -22.86 -12.74 11.45
CA TYR A 318 -23.72 -13.68 12.18
C TYR A 318 -24.35 -14.71 11.24
N GLY A 319 -24.38 -15.97 11.70
CA GLY A 319 -25.00 -17.09 11.01
C GLY A 319 -24.77 -18.41 11.75
N ASN A 320 -25.71 -19.35 11.70
CA ASN A 320 -25.54 -20.71 12.22
C ASN A 320 -26.48 -21.73 11.59
N ILE A 321 -26.14 -23.01 11.72
CA ILE A 321 -27.05 -24.12 11.39
C ILE A 321 -27.35 -24.98 12.62
N VAL A 322 -28.58 -25.47 12.73
CA VAL A 322 -29.06 -26.32 13.82
C VAL A 322 -29.68 -27.59 13.24
N PHE A 323 -29.16 -28.75 13.63
CA PHE A 323 -29.80 -30.04 13.42
C PHE A 323 -30.50 -30.48 14.71
N GLU A 324 -31.79 -30.80 14.61
CA GLU A 324 -32.56 -31.37 15.73
C GLU A 324 -33.43 -32.51 15.22
N ASP A 325 -33.32 -33.72 15.80
CA ASP A 325 -34.16 -34.88 15.45
C ASP A 325 -33.93 -35.28 13.97
N VAL A 326 -32.70 -35.69 13.65
CA VAL A 326 -32.23 -35.91 12.27
C VAL A 326 -31.47 -37.23 12.14
N THR A 327 -31.80 -38.02 11.13
CA THR A 327 -31.15 -39.29 10.83
C THR A 327 -30.16 -39.15 9.67
N PHE A 328 -28.92 -39.60 9.85
CA PHE A 328 -27.95 -39.81 8.78
C PHE A 328 -27.72 -41.32 8.60
N ALA A 329 -27.96 -41.83 7.41
CA ALA A 329 -27.86 -43.24 7.08
C ALA A 329 -26.88 -43.53 5.92
N HIS A 330 -26.18 -44.66 6.00
CA HIS A 330 -25.33 -45.19 4.92
C HIS A 330 -24.27 -44.20 4.39
N PHE A 331 -23.66 -43.40 5.28
CA PHE A 331 -22.50 -42.56 4.95
C PHE A 331 -21.22 -43.38 5.16
N LYS A 332 -20.71 -43.94 4.06
CA LYS A 332 -19.62 -44.92 4.04
C LYS A 332 -18.85 -44.83 2.72
N ASN A 333 -17.87 -45.71 2.51
CA ASN A 333 -17.25 -45.87 1.19
C ASN A 333 -18.20 -46.61 0.21
N LYS A 334 -18.48 -46.00 -0.94
CA LYS A 334 -19.21 -46.59 -2.07
C LYS A 334 -18.59 -46.08 -3.37
N CYS A 335 -18.47 -46.96 -4.36
CA CYS A 335 -17.83 -46.66 -5.65
C CYS A 335 -16.36 -46.18 -5.54
N GLY A 336 -15.65 -46.56 -4.47
CA GLY A 336 -14.30 -46.09 -4.13
C GLY A 336 -14.25 -44.73 -3.43
N MET A 337 -15.33 -43.95 -3.51
CA MET A 337 -15.45 -42.64 -2.87
C MET A 337 -15.97 -42.78 -1.43
N THR A 338 -15.55 -41.90 -0.53
CA THR A 338 -16.06 -41.87 0.85
C THR A 338 -17.10 -40.77 0.98
N ASP A 339 -18.37 -41.17 1.15
CA ASP A 339 -19.46 -40.23 1.42
C ASP A 339 -19.26 -39.57 2.80
N ARG A 340 -19.70 -38.32 2.98
CA ARG A 340 -19.46 -37.50 4.19
C ARG A 340 -20.76 -36.88 4.70
N ILE A 341 -20.94 -36.78 6.02
CA ILE A 341 -22.08 -36.04 6.59
C ILE A 341 -21.82 -34.52 6.45
N ILE A 342 -20.65 -34.03 6.87
CA ILE A 342 -20.25 -32.62 6.71
C ILE A 342 -18.99 -32.51 5.84
N SER A 343 -18.97 -31.56 4.91
CA SER A 343 -17.78 -31.14 4.17
C SER A 343 -17.65 -29.62 4.17
N THR A 344 -16.46 -29.11 4.47
CA THR A 344 -16.12 -27.69 4.21
C THR A 344 -16.14 -27.40 2.70
N ASN A 345 -16.40 -26.15 2.32
CA ASN A 345 -16.41 -25.71 0.92
C ASN A 345 -14.97 -25.45 0.40
N PRO A 346 -14.48 -26.16 -0.63
CA PRO A 346 -13.09 -26.06 -1.11
C PRO A 346 -12.70 -24.72 -1.75
N THR A 347 -13.68 -23.85 -2.06
CA THR A 347 -13.47 -22.48 -2.55
C THR A 347 -13.78 -21.41 -1.51
N GLY A 348 -14.16 -21.76 -0.28
CA GLY A 348 -14.35 -20.81 0.81
C GLY A 348 -13.08 -20.57 1.65
N PRO A 349 -12.38 -19.43 1.51
CA PRO A 349 -11.21 -19.10 2.35
C PRO A 349 -11.59 -18.52 3.72
N ASP A 350 -12.75 -17.85 3.81
CA ASP A 350 -13.20 -17.06 4.96
C ASP A 350 -14.18 -17.82 5.86
N ALA A 351 -14.67 -17.15 6.91
CA ALA A 351 -15.42 -17.74 8.02
C ALA A 351 -16.59 -18.65 7.55
N GLU A 352 -16.55 -19.89 8.03
CA GLU A 352 -17.54 -20.94 7.83
C GLU A 352 -18.30 -21.13 9.16
N HIS A 353 -19.61 -20.86 9.16
CA HIS A 353 -20.37 -20.55 10.38
C HIS A 353 -20.66 -21.77 11.29
N PRO A 354 -20.88 -21.58 12.61
CA PRO A 354 -21.05 -22.68 13.56
C PRO A 354 -22.24 -23.63 13.30
N ILE A 355 -22.02 -24.90 13.62
CA ILE A 355 -22.97 -26.00 13.49
C ILE A 355 -23.36 -26.51 14.89
N TYR A 356 -24.66 -26.62 15.16
CA TYR A 356 -25.20 -27.17 16.40
C TYR A 356 -25.99 -28.46 16.12
N MET A 357 -25.88 -29.45 17.00
CA MET A 357 -26.48 -30.78 16.86
C MET A 357 -27.15 -31.24 18.15
N ASN A 358 -28.30 -31.89 18.01
CA ASN A 358 -29.12 -32.45 19.09
C ASN A 358 -29.99 -33.58 18.52
N LYS A 359 -30.17 -34.70 19.24
CA LYS A 359 -31.03 -35.83 18.82
C LYS A 359 -30.69 -36.37 17.42
N ILE A 360 -29.41 -36.56 17.13
CA ILE A 360 -28.93 -37.13 15.86
C ILE A 360 -28.96 -38.66 15.92
N GLN A 361 -29.43 -39.30 14.85
CA GLN A 361 -29.36 -40.75 14.71
C GLN A 361 -28.39 -41.12 13.58
N LEU A 362 -27.45 -42.02 13.86
CA LEU A 362 -26.50 -42.56 12.88
C LEU A 362 -26.82 -44.03 12.60
N ILE A 363 -26.98 -44.37 11.32
CA ILE A 363 -27.30 -45.74 10.86
C ILE A 363 -26.29 -46.13 9.78
N ASP A 364 -25.45 -47.14 10.02
CA ASP A 364 -24.45 -47.61 9.05
C ASP A 364 -23.55 -46.46 8.51
N VAL A 365 -22.95 -45.73 9.45
CA VAL A 365 -22.05 -44.59 9.20
C VAL A 365 -20.64 -44.93 9.66
N GLU A 366 -19.64 -44.80 8.78
CA GLU A 366 -18.23 -44.95 9.15
C GLU A 366 -17.75 -43.71 9.94
N GLU A 367 -16.84 -43.87 10.93
CA GLU A 367 -16.37 -42.74 11.76
C GLU A 367 -15.72 -41.63 10.91
N LYS A 368 -14.79 -42.00 10.02
CA LYS A 368 -14.24 -41.11 8.97
C LYS A 368 -15.30 -40.41 8.12
N SER A 369 -16.51 -40.98 7.99
CA SER A 369 -17.59 -40.40 7.17
C SER A 369 -18.38 -39.30 7.86
N LYS A 370 -18.10 -38.97 9.13
CA LYS A 370 -18.77 -37.86 9.83
C LYS A 370 -18.40 -36.49 9.26
N ILE A 371 -17.10 -36.15 9.26
CA ILE A 371 -16.62 -34.80 8.92
C ILE A 371 -15.48 -34.88 7.92
N TYR A 372 -15.46 -33.93 6.97
CA TYR A 372 -14.32 -33.65 6.11
C TYR A 372 -14.01 -32.15 6.17
N ALA A 373 -13.23 -31.76 7.17
CA ALA A 373 -12.60 -30.45 7.24
C ALA A 373 -11.33 -30.47 6.39
N GLN A 374 -11.25 -29.54 5.45
CA GLN A 374 -10.07 -29.37 4.60
C GLN A 374 -9.12 -28.34 5.22
N HIS A 375 -7.82 -28.59 5.18
CA HIS A 375 -6.81 -27.59 5.59
C HIS A 375 -6.84 -26.34 4.69
N PRO A 376 -6.33 -25.18 5.17
CA PRO A 376 -6.16 -23.98 4.35
C PRO A 376 -5.37 -24.27 3.07
N ARG A 377 -5.74 -23.64 1.95
CA ARG A 377 -5.07 -23.85 0.67
C ARG A 377 -4.08 -22.71 0.37
N LEU A 378 -2.84 -23.07 0.03
CA LEU A 378 -1.79 -22.12 -0.37
C LEU A 378 -2.18 -21.21 -1.53
N MET A 379 -3.11 -21.63 -2.40
CA MET A 379 -3.60 -20.80 -3.52
C MET A 379 -4.29 -19.50 -3.09
N PHE A 380 -4.64 -19.35 -1.81
CA PHE A 380 -5.19 -18.11 -1.26
C PHE A 380 -4.16 -17.30 -0.45
N VAL A 381 -2.92 -17.77 -0.31
CA VAL A 381 -1.83 -17.03 0.35
C VAL A 381 -1.08 -16.20 -0.69
N THR A 382 -1.78 -15.19 -1.20
CA THR A 382 -1.34 -14.31 -2.28
C THR A 382 -1.71 -12.86 -1.97
N ALA A 383 -0.99 -11.90 -2.55
CA ALA A 383 -1.15 -10.46 -2.28
C ALA A 383 -2.55 -9.89 -2.62
N ASP A 384 -3.32 -10.60 -3.42
CA ASP A 384 -4.70 -10.32 -3.85
C ASP A 384 -5.77 -11.07 -3.02
N LYS A 385 -5.34 -11.85 -2.01
CA LYS A 385 -6.20 -12.69 -1.15
C LYS A 385 -5.87 -12.54 0.33
N CYS A 386 -5.22 -13.53 0.96
CA CYS A 386 -4.87 -13.51 2.38
C CYS A 386 -3.44 -12.95 2.65
N VAL A 387 -2.85 -12.33 1.62
CA VAL A 387 -1.57 -11.62 1.60
C VAL A 387 -0.36 -12.53 1.78
N ASP A 388 -0.08 -12.93 3.02
CA ASP A 388 1.19 -13.54 3.45
C ASP A 388 1.01 -14.55 4.60
N MET A 389 -0.24 -14.94 4.88
CA MET A 389 -0.60 -15.95 5.88
C MET A 389 -1.87 -16.69 5.44
N SER A 390 -2.03 -17.94 5.87
CA SER A 390 -3.22 -18.76 5.63
C SER A 390 -4.52 -18.06 6.04
N CYS A 391 -5.55 -18.16 5.21
CA CYS A 391 -6.91 -17.69 5.50
C CYS A 391 -7.54 -18.48 6.66
N ASP A 392 -8.45 -17.86 7.40
CA ASP A 392 -8.93 -18.40 8.67
C ASP A 392 -10.19 -19.27 8.60
N GLY A 393 -10.93 -19.31 7.49
CA GLY A 393 -12.19 -20.08 7.41
C GLY A 393 -12.06 -21.53 7.89
N LYS A 394 -11.09 -22.24 7.31
CA LYS A 394 -10.74 -23.62 7.67
C LYS A 394 -10.09 -23.78 9.06
N LYS A 395 -9.67 -22.68 9.68
CA LYS A 395 -9.02 -22.64 11.00
C LYS A 395 -9.97 -22.26 12.15
N LYS A 396 -11.20 -21.81 11.84
CA LYS A 396 -12.18 -21.29 12.83
C LYS A 396 -13.53 -22.00 12.79
N LEU A 397 -13.54 -23.23 12.27
CA LEU A 397 -14.72 -24.10 12.26
C LEU A 397 -15.15 -24.44 13.70
N LEU A 398 -16.45 -24.59 13.92
CA LEU A 398 -17.02 -25.03 15.19
C LEU A 398 -18.25 -25.90 14.96
N ILE A 399 -18.23 -27.12 15.50
CA ILE A 399 -19.41 -28.00 15.61
C ILE A 399 -19.64 -28.28 17.08
N LYS A 400 -20.90 -28.27 17.54
CA LYS A 400 -21.28 -28.56 18.93
C LYS A 400 -22.40 -29.61 18.97
N ASP A 401 -22.05 -30.80 19.42
CA ASP A 401 -22.98 -31.87 19.76
C ASP A 401 -23.39 -31.70 21.23
N LEU A 402 -24.63 -31.27 21.44
CA LEU A 402 -25.11 -30.80 22.74
C LEU A 402 -25.57 -31.94 23.66
N ASP A 403 -26.05 -33.05 23.10
CA ASP A 403 -26.52 -34.24 23.82
C ASP A 403 -25.60 -35.46 23.66
N GLY A 404 -24.62 -35.40 22.74
CA GLY A 404 -23.68 -36.48 22.47
C GLY A 404 -24.16 -37.48 21.42
N SER A 405 -25.23 -37.14 20.68
CA SER A 405 -25.90 -38.03 19.74
C SER A 405 -25.11 -38.27 18.44
N PHE A 406 -24.15 -37.41 18.09
CA PHE A 406 -23.33 -37.50 16.88
C PHE A 406 -21.90 -38.01 17.15
N PHE A 407 -21.31 -37.59 18.27
CA PHE A 407 -19.96 -37.94 18.71
C PHE A 407 -19.91 -39.01 19.81
N GLY A 408 -21.07 -39.47 20.30
CA GLY A 408 -21.21 -40.48 21.36
C GLY A 408 -21.10 -39.91 22.79
N THR A 409 -20.63 -38.67 22.96
CA THR A 409 -20.64 -37.90 24.22
C THR A 409 -20.71 -36.40 23.91
N PRO A 410 -21.40 -35.56 24.73
CA PRO A 410 -21.54 -34.13 24.49
C PRO A 410 -20.18 -33.45 24.28
N SER A 411 -19.93 -32.96 23.07
CA SER A 411 -18.61 -32.53 22.62
C SER A 411 -18.66 -31.40 21.60
N SER A 412 -17.64 -30.55 21.64
CA SER A 412 -17.32 -29.62 20.55
C SER A 412 -16.25 -30.20 19.65
N TYR A 413 -16.28 -29.88 18.35
CA TYR A 413 -15.20 -30.16 17.40
C TYR A 413 -14.65 -28.84 16.85
N ILE A 414 -13.31 -28.77 16.78
CA ILE A 414 -12.53 -27.64 16.28
C ILE A 414 -11.41 -28.14 15.34
N PRO A 415 -10.96 -27.35 14.36
CA PRO A 415 -9.95 -27.77 13.38
C PRO A 415 -8.51 -27.56 13.90
N GLU A 416 -7.55 -28.05 13.13
CA GLU A 416 -6.11 -27.78 13.29
C GLU A 416 -5.78 -26.33 12.88
N SER A 417 -6.09 -25.36 13.74
CA SER A 417 -5.70 -23.94 13.52
C SER A 417 -4.18 -23.75 13.45
N GLU A 418 -3.41 -24.69 14.02
CA GLU A 418 -1.96 -24.79 13.99
C GLU A 418 -1.37 -25.50 12.77
N TYR A 419 -2.17 -25.84 11.75
CA TYR A 419 -1.67 -26.50 10.54
C TYR A 419 -0.50 -25.70 9.92
N GLU A 420 0.63 -26.37 9.67
CA GLU A 420 1.90 -25.81 9.19
C GLU A 420 2.53 -24.72 10.07
N TYR A 421 2.22 -24.67 11.38
CA TYR A 421 2.87 -23.75 12.33
C TYR A 421 4.38 -24.05 12.46
N ASN A 422 5.23 -23.10 12.06
CA ASN A 422 6.69 -23.29 11.86
C ASN A 422 7.04 -24.40 10.84
N GLY A 423 6.09 -24.85 10.02
CA GLY A 423 6.28 -25.84 8.96
C GLY A 423 6.64 -25.15 7.65
N ASP A 424 5.87 -25.40 6.59
CA ASP A 424 6.00 -24.71 5.31
C ASP A 424 5.83 -23.18 5.46
N PRO A 425 6.89 -22.36 5.23
CA PRO A 425 6.82 -20.91 5.39
C PRO A 425 5.76 -20.24 4.50
N ARG A 426 5.32 -20.89 3.41
CA ARG A 426 4.27 -20.38 2.51
C ARG A 426 2.89 -20.32 3.17
N HIS A 427 2.66 -21.08 4.25
CA HIS A 427 1.45 -20.93 5.07
C HIS A 427 1.48 -19.71 5.99
N GLY A 428 2.65 -19.08 6.16
CA GLY A 428 2.84 -17.77 6.79
C GLY A 428 2.60 -17.72 8.30
N ILE A 429 2.57 -18.87 8.97
CA ILE A 429 2.22 -19.04 10.39
C ILE A 429 3.40 -19.63 11.19
N GLY A 430 3.69 -19.08 12.36
CA GLY A 430 4.80 -19.51 13.21
C GLY A 430 5.20 -18.47 14.25
N ASP A 431 6.24 -18.79 15.05
CA ASP A 431 6.67 -17.95 16.19
C ASP A 431 7.19 -16.57 15.77
N TYR A 432 7.60 -16.42 14.51
CA TYR A 432 8.00 -15.15 13.89
C TYR A 432 6.82 -14.19 13.62
N ARG A 433 5.57 -14.67 13.72
CA ARG A 433 4.34 -13.85 13.61
C ARG A 433 3.77 -13.38 14.94
N ILE A 434 4.31 -13.86 16.07
CA ILE A 434 3.81 -13.46 17.40
C ILE A 434 4.13 -11.97 17.64
N PRO A 435 3.16 -11.12 18.04
CA PRO A 435 3.39 -9.72 18.36
C PRO A 435 4.60 -9.52 19.29
N LYS A 436 5.49 -8.59 18.93
CA LYS A 436 6.73 -8.32 19.68
C LYS A 436 6.46 -8.02 21.16
N THR A 437 5.37 -7.32 21.44
CA THR A 437 4.90 -6.95 22.79
C THR A 437 4.40 -8.14 23.60
N MET A 438 3.82 -9.17 22.96
CA MET A 438 3.49 -10.44 23.63
C MET A 438 4.77 -11.29 23.92
N GLN A 439 5.86 -11.04 23.19
CA GLN A 439 7.19 -11.63 23.44
C GLN A 439 8.02 -10.87 24.50
N SER A 440 7.42 -9.96 25.27
CA SER A 440 8.09 -9.20 26.33
C SER A 440 7.46 -9.44 27.70
N PHE A 441 8.26 -9.43 28.76
CA PHE A 441 7.76 -9.48 30.13
C PHE A 441 7.08 -8.15 30.50
N PRO A 442 5.85 -8.18 31.08
CA PRO A 442 5.18 -7.00 31.61
C PRO A 442 6.08 -6.21 32.59
N GLY A 443 5.99 -4.88 32.55
CA GLY A 443 6.68 -3.97 33.46
C GLY A 443 8.21 -3.88 33.35
N ASN A 444 8.88 -4.75 32.59
CA ASN A 444 10.35 -4.66 32.39
C ASN A 444 10.83 -4.74 30.93
N GLY A 445 9.94 -5.08 29.98
CA GLY A 445 10.22 -5.04 28.54
C GLY A 445 11.20 -6.10 28.00
N SER A 446 11.90 -6.83 28.87
CA SER A 446 12.88 -7.84 28.46
C SER A 446 12.20 -9.01 27.74
N ARG A 447 12.90 -9.63 26.79
CA ARG A 447 12.32 -10.63 25.90
C ARG A 447 12.01 -11.94 26.64
N MET A 448 10.74 -12.32 26.64
CA MET A 448 10.23 -13.57 27.18
C MET A 448 10.64 -14.76 26.27
N PRO A 449 11.09 -15.89 26.84
CA PRO A 449 11.36 -17.10 26.06
C PRO A 449 10.11 -17.61 25.35
N ILE A 450 10.22 -18.02 24.08
CA ILE A 450 9.07 -18.45 23.26
C ILE A 450 8.28 -19.60 23.92
N ALA A 451 8.94 -20.49 24.68
CA ALA A 451 8.27 -21.58 25.40
C ALA A 451 7.39 -21.10 26.59
N GLU A 452 7.64 -19.90 27.11
CA GLU A 452 6.78 -19.23 28.11
C GLU A 452 5.65 -18.47 27.42
N VAL A 453 5.95 -17.79 26.30
CA VAL A 453 4.95 -17.12 25.44
C VAL A 453 3.92 -18.10 24.88
N ARG A 454 4.37 -19.31 24.49
CA ARG A 454 3.55 -20.36 23.88
C ARG A 454 4.14 -21.76 24.17
N LYS A 455 3.35 -22.59 24.85
CA LYS A 455 3.58 -24.03 24.98
C LYS A 455 3.01 -24.81 23.78
N HIS A 456 1.82 -24.43 23.32
CA HIS A 456 1.09 -25.11 22.24
C HIS A 456 0.57 -24.11 21.20
N PRO A 457 0.74 -24.34 19.89
CA PRO A 457 0.13 -23.51 18.86
C PRO A 457 -1.35 -23.85 18.66
N GLY A 458 -2.13 -22.91 18.12
CA GLY A 458 -3.56 -23.07 17.81
C GLY A 458 -4.50 -22.89 19.01
N ILE A 459 -5.79 -23.15 18.78
CA ILE A 459 -6.89 -22.96 19.73
C ILE A 459 -6.66 -23.73 21.05
N LYS A 460 -7.00 -23.13 22.20
CA LYS A 460 -6.96 -23.77 23.52
C LYS A 460 -7.78 -25.06 23.51
N ARG A 461 -7.15 -26.21 23.81
CA ARG A 461 -7.76 -27.55 23.63
C ARG A 461 -7.35 -28.58 24.69
N SER A 462 -7.23 -28.13 25.94
CA SER A 462 -6.88 -28.98 27.08
C SER A 462 -7.91 -30.10 27.29
N GLY A 463 -7.47 -31.35 27.26
CA GLY A 463 -8.34 -32.52 27.44
C GLY A 463 -9.09 -32.98 26.18
N CYS A 464 -8.83 -32.40 25.01
CA CYS A 464 -9.38 -32.87 23.74
C CYS A 464 -8.60 -34.06 23.15
N GLN A 465 -9.28 -34.89 22.35
CA GLN A 465 -8.67 -35.96 21.56
C GLN A 465 -8.43 -35.47 20.11
N HIS A 466 -7.23 -35.67 19.57
CA HIS A 466 -6.97 -35.46 18.13
C HIS A 466 -7.68 -36.51 17.27
N LYS A 467 -8.13 -36.14 16.08
CA LYS A 467 -8.91 -36.97 15.16
C LYS A 467 -8.31 -36.97 13.74
N PRO A 468 -7.37 -37.89 13.41
CA PRO A 468 -6.70 -37.87 12.10
C PRO A 468 -7.60 -38.23 10.91
N GLU A 469 -8.70 -38.97 11.11
CA GLU A 469 -9.67 -39.30 10.06
C GLU A 469 -10.58 -38.11 9.66
N TRP A 470 -10.67 -37.12 10.55
CA TRP A 470 -11.44 -35.87 10.40
C TRP A 470 -10.62 -34.71 11.02
N PRO A 471 -9.55 -34.26 10.34
CA PRO A 471 -8.46 -33.46 10.91
C PRO A 471 -8.92 -32.33 11.83
N GLY A 472 -8.41 -32.30 13.06
CA GLY A 472 -8.94 -31.50 14.15
C GLY A 472 -9.02 -32.26 15.47
N TYR A 473 -9.84 -31.72 16.39
CA TYR A 473 -9.91 -32.16 17.77
C TYR A 473 -11.37 -32.30 18.22
N LEU A 474 -11.66 -33.40 18.91
CA LEU A 474 -12.91 -33.63 19.62
C LEU A 474 -12.72 -33.29 21.11
N CYS A 475 -13.56 -32.40 21.62
CA CYS A 475 -13.40 -31.72 22.90
C CYS A 475 -14.66 -31.88 23.76
N PRO A 476 -14.69 -32.79 24.75
CA PRO A 476 -15.85 -33.01 25.61
C PRO A 476 -16.28 -31.72 26.33
N LEU A 477 -17.57 -31.38 26.27
CA LEU A 477 -18.11 -30.13 26.84
C LEU A 477 -17.95 -30.08 28.38
N SER A 478 -17.83 -31.24 29.02
CA SER A 478 -17.52 -31.40 30.45
C SER A 478 -16.06 -31.11 30.82
N LYS A 479 -15.21 -30.79 29.82
CA LYS A 479 -13.82 -30.33 29.99
C LYS A 479 -13.59 -28.94 29.44
N ILE A 480 -14.17 -28.62 28.29
CA ILE A 480 -13.96 -27.35 27.60
C ILE A 480 -15.15 -27.05 26.66
N ASP A 481 -15.81 -25.91 26.88
CA ASP A 481 -16.97 -25.49 26.09
C ASP A 481 -16.61 -24.29 25.19
N HIS A 482 -16.35 -24.58 23.91
CA HIS A 482 -15.96 -23.61 22.91
C HIS A 482 -17.14 -22.76 22.42
N GLN A 483 -16.99 -21.44 22.42
CA GLN A 483 -17.85 -20.50 21.71
C GLN A 483 -17.05 -19.77 20.62
N MET A 484 -17.75 -19.10 19.71
CA MET A 484 -17.14 -18.19 18.75
C MET A 484 -17.17 -16.75 19.31
N LEU A 485 -16.04 -16.06 19.25
CA LEU A 485 -15.90 -14.65 19.60
C LEU A 485 -15.43 -13.89 18.36
N ILE A 486 -16.17 -12.87 17.95
CA ILE A 486 -15.80 -11.98 16.85
C ILE A 486 -15.22 -10.70 17.44
N VAL A 487 -14.06 -10.30 16.90
CA VAL A 487 -13.34 -9.07 17.25
C VAL A 487 -13.38 -8.17 16.02
N GLU A 488 -14.24 -7.16 16.03
CA GLU A 488 -14.51 -6.23 14.92
C GLU A 488 -13.80 -4.88 15.17
N SER A 489 -13.06 -4.40 14.18
CA SER A 489 -12.62 -3.00 14.13
C SER A 489 -13.75 -2.12 13.60
N MET A 490 -14.20 -1.15 14.39
CA MET A 490 -15.24 -0.17 14.04
C MET A 490 -14.67 1.12 13.45
N ASP A 491 -13.35 1.20 13.33
CA ASP A 491 -12.61 2.38 12.87
C ASP A 491 -12.91 2.74 11.40
N PHE A 492 -12.76 4.02 11.05
CA PHE A 492 -12.99 4.50 9.68
C PHE A 492 -12.09 3.81 8.63
N ASP A 493 -10.88 3.37 9.02
CA ASP A 493 -9.92 2.66 8.16
C ASP A 493 -10.02 1.12 8.24
N ASN A 494 -11.13 0.55 8.75
CA ASN A 494 -11.28 -0.90 8.98
C ASN A 494 -11.19 -1.80 7.73
N MET A 495 -11.17 -1.22 6.52
CA MET A 495 -10.92 -1.92 5.27
C MET A 495 -9.49 -1.72 4.74
N ASP A 496 -8.71 -0.78 5.29
CA ASP A 496 -7.47 -0.27 4.71
C ASP A 496 -6.24 -0.50 5.60
N ARG A 497 -6.33 -0.23 6.91
CA ARG A 497 -5.25 -0.55 7.86
C ARG A 497 -5.27 -2.03 8.21
N ARG A 498 -4.12 -2.69 8.10
CA ARG A 498 -3.94 -4.06 8.61
C ARG A 498 -3.50 -4.04 10.08
N VAL A 499 -4.36 -4.52 10.98
CA VAL A 499 -4.01 -4.77 12.40
C VAL A 499 -3.56 -6.22 12.65
N SER A 500 -3.67 -7.09 11.63
CA SER A 500 -3.48 -8.54 11.70
C SER A 500 -2.05 -9.03 11.38
N PRO A 501 -1.62 -10.22 11.88
CA PRO A 501 -2.41 -11.18 12.65
C PRO A 501 -2.78 -10.73 14.08
N VAL A 502 -4.02 -10.98 14.47
CA VAL A 502 -4.44 -10.93 15.89
C VAL A 502 -3.93 -12.20 16.57
N ALA A 503 -3.36 -12.04 17.76
CA ALA A 503 -2.81 -13.12 18.57
C ALA A 503 -3.63 -13.29 19.84
N LEU A 504 -4.07 -14.52 20.12
CA LEU A 504 -5.01 -14.86 21.19
C LEU A 504 -4.44 -15.99 22.06
N ARG A 505 -4.08 -15.69 23.31
CA ARG A 505 -3.33 -16.58 24.22
C ARG A 505 -4.16 -16.99 25.43
N ALA A 506 -4.18 -18.28 25.79
CA ALA A 506 -4.73 -18.76 27.07
C ALA A 506 -4.07 -20.08 27.51
N ASP A 507 -3.73 -20.22 28.78
CA ASP A 507 -3.16 -21.44 29.40
C ASP A 507 -1.96 -22.05 28.65
N GLY A 508 -1.15 -21.20 28.00
CA GLY A 508 0.00 -21.61 27.18
C GLY A 508 -0.35 -22.03 25.74
N TYR A 509 -1.61 -22.00 25.34
CA TYR A 509 -2.02 -22.07 23.94
C TYR A 509 -1.97 -20.69 23.30
N LEU A 510 -1.56 -20.60 22.04
CA LEU A 510 -1.53 -19.36 21.25
C LEU A 510 -2.10 -19.61 19.85
N ASP A 511 -3.21 -18.94 19.55
CA ASP A 511 -3.84 -18.93 18.23
C ASP A 511 -3.50 -17.63 17.49
N LEU A 512 -3.29 -17.71 16.17
CA LEU A 512 -2.95 -16.58 15.30
C LEU A 512 -3.96 -16.47 14.16
N ILE A 513 -4.57 -15.28 14.00
CA ILE A 513 -5.71 -15.03 13.14
C ILE A 513 -5.38 -13.88 12.17
N ASN A 514 -5.33 -14.16 10.87
CA ASN A 514 -5.03 -13.22 9.79
C ASN A 514 -6.24 -12.36 9.37
N GLY A 515 -7.46 -12.86 9.56
CA GLY A 515 -8.72 -12.23 9.13
C GLY A 515 -9.09 -12.49 7.66
N PRO A 516 -10.28 -12.05 7.22
CA PRO A 516 -10.84 -12.24 5.88
C PRO A 516 -9.92 -11.88 4.72
N HIS A 517 -10.19 -12.45 3.55
CA HIS A 517 -9.47 -12.18 2.31
C HIS A 517 -9.96 -10.91 1.59
N ASP A 518 -9.21 -10.42 0.59
CA ASP A 518 -9.68 -9.35 -0.29
C ASP A 518 -10.65 -9.88 -1.37
N THR A 519 -11.86 -9.31 -1.35
CA THR A 519 -12.96 -9.55 -2.30
C THR A 519 -13.22 -8.36 -3.22
N GLY A 520 -12.58 -7.21 -2.98
CA GLY A 520 -12.83 -5.96 -3.70
C GLY A 520 -12.13 -5.91 -5.06
N THR A 521 -12.84 -5.42 -6.08
CA THR A 521 -12.27 -5.15 -7.42
C THR A 521 -12.23 -3.64 -7.67
N CYS A 522 -11.02 -3.09 -7.76
CA CYS A 522 -10.72 -1.68 -8.00
C CYS A 522 -10.04 -1.53 -9.36
N GLY A 523 -10.74 -0.94 -10.35
CA GLY A 523 -10.18 -0.69 -11.69
C GLY A 523 -9.77 -1.94 -12.47
N GLY A 524 -10.33 -3.12 -12.15
CA GLY A 524 -9.96 -4.41 -12.74
C GLY A 524 -8.85 -5.17 -11.99
N TYR A 525 -8.27 -4.57 -10.94
CA TYR A 525 -7.32 -5.20 -10.03
C TYR A 525 -7.97 -5.42 -8.65
N THR A 526 -7.34 -6.18 -7.75
CA THR A 526 -7.81 -6.30 -6.37
C THR A 526 -7.51 -5.04 -5.56
N CYS A 527 -8.45 -4.61 -4.73
CA CYS A 527 -8.39 -3.34 -3.99
C CYS A 527 -7.29 -3.30 -2.91
N ARG A 528 -6.77 -4.45 -2.48
CA ARG A 528 -6.01 -4.69 -1.24
C ARG A 528 -6.78 -4.32 0.02
N LYS A 529 -8.10 -4.16 -0.08
CA LYS A 529 -8.98 -3.80 1.04
C LYS A 529 -9.43 -5.07 1.77
N ARG A 530 -9.13 -5.17 3.05
CA ARG A 530 -9.44 -6.36 3.87
C ARG A 530 -10.15 -5.93 5.16
N MET A 531 -11.33 -6.50 5.39
CA MET A 531 -12.15 -6.25 6.57
C MET A 531 -11.42 -6.69 7.85
N GLN A 532 -11.11 -5.75 8.75
CA GLN A 532 -10.45 -6.02 10.04
C GLN A 532 -11.43 -6.60 11.08
N THR A 533 -12.02 -7.75 10.74
CA THR A 533 -12.95 -8.52 11.59
C THR A 533 -12.41 -9.93 11.77
N PHE A 534 -12.16 -10.33 13.01
CA PHE A 534 -11.47 -11.58 13.34
C PHE A 534 -12.41 -12.55 14.06
N TYR A 535 -12.74 -13.64 13.37
CA TYR A 535 -13.47 -14.76 13.94
C TYR A 535 -12.49 -15.61 14.75
N THR A 536 -12.78 -15.83 16.03
CA THR A 536 -11.93 -16.57 16.98
C THR A 536 -12.73 -17.63 17.72
N ILE A 537 -12.06 -18.68 18.20
CA ILE A 537 -12.69 -19.74 19.01
C ILE A 537 -12.12 -19.66 20.43
N VAL A 538 -13.00 -19.44 21.41
CA VAL A 538 -12.65 -19.24 22.82
C VAL A 538 -13.36 -20.26 23.71
N ALA A 539 -12.68 -20.74 24.74
CA ALA A 539 -13.27 -21.58 25.77
C ALA A 539 -13.96 -20.73 26.84
N ALA A 540 -15.21 -21.05 27.18
CA ALA A 540 -15.90 -20.47 28.33
C ALA A 540 -15.13 -20.72 29.64
N GLY A 541 -15.32 -19.83 30.62
CA GLY A 541 -14.62 -19.87 31.92
C GLY A 541 -13.12 -19.54 31.86
N SER A 542 -12.64 -18.98 30.74
CA SER A 542 -11.20 -18.76 30.50
C SER A 542 -10.82 -17.28 30.45
N ASN A 543 -9.58 -17.01 30.85
CA ASN A 543 -8.90 -15.73 30.62
C ASN A 543 -8.09 -15.83 29.33
N TYR A 544 -8.13 -14.80 28.49
CA TYR A 544 -7.38 -14.71 27.24
C TYR A 544 -6.63 -13.39 27.13
N ASP A 545 -5.37 -13.42 26.71
CA ASP A 545 -4.64 -12.23 26.28
C ASP A 545 -4.84 -12.01 24.78
N LEU A 546 -5.11 -10.77 24.38
CA LEU A 546 -5.40 -10.38 22.99
C LEU A 546 -4.44 -9.25 22.58
N TYR A 547 -3.67 -9.49 21.53
CA TYR A 547 -2.70 -8.54 20.97
C TYR A 547 -2.89 -8.40 19.45
N PHE A 548 -2.67 -7.19 18.95
CA PHE A 548 -2.56 -6.86 17.53
C PHE A 548 -1.07 -6.81 17.11
N THR A 549 -0.76 -7.03 15.83
CA THR A 549 0.60 -6.77 15.29
C THR A 549 0.77 -5.38 14.71
N GLY A 550 -0.33 -4.74 14.29
CA GLY A 550 -0.37 -3.32 13.96
C GLY A 550 -0.95 -2.49 15.11
N THR A 551 -1.01 -1.17 14.94
CA THR A 551 -1.70 -0.25 15.88
C THR A 551 -3.13 -0.73 16.12
N ALA A 552 -3.51 -0.90 17.40
CA ALA A 552 -4.82 -1.40 17.78
C ALA A 552 -5.97 -0.48 17.31
N PRO A 553 -7.20 -1.00 17.14
CA PRO A 553 -8.35 -0.16 16.81
C PRO A 553 -8.67 0.89 17.90
N GLN A 554 -9.11 2.08 17.50
CA GLN A 554 -9.59 3.11 18.42
C GLN A 554 -11.00 2.76 18.91
N HIS A 555 -11.89 2.34 18.03
CA HIS A 555 -13.17 1.72 18.35
C HIS A 555 -13.11 0.22 18.01
N LEU A 556 -13.14 -0.61 19.05
CA LEU A 556 -13.18 -2.07 18.95
C LEU A 556 -14.55 -2.59 19.41
N ARG A 557 -15.13 -3.56 18.71
CA ARG A 557 -16.36 -4.25 19.11
C ARG A 557 -16.14 -5.74 19.30
N LEU A 558 -16.76 -6.29 20.34
CA LEU A 558 -16.71 -7.69 20.70
C LEU A 558 -18.10 -8.32 20.60
N HIS A 559 -18.22 -9.38 19.80
CA HIS A 559 -19.46 -10.15 19.65
C HIS A 559 -19.25 -11.57 20.20
N TYR A 560 -19.90 -11.89 21.31
CA TYR A 560 -19.87 -13.24 21.88
C TYR A 560 -21.00 -14.06 21.25
N PHE A 561 -20.66 -14.80 20.20
CA PHE A 561 -21.63 -15.27 19.22
C PHE A 561 -22.45 -16.47 19.72
N LEU A 562 -23.78 -16.32 19.71
CA LEU A 562 -24.80 -17.28 20.19
C LEU A 562 -24.59 -17.82 21.62
N ALA A 563 -23.81 -17.11 22.43
CA ALA A 563 -23.76 -17.33 23.87
C ALA A 563 -25.02 -16.73 24.52
N GLU A 564 -26.17 -17.38 24.35
CA GLU A 564 -27.41 -16.98 25.03
C GLU A 564 -27.32 -17.20 26.55
N ASP A 565 -26.49 -18.17 26.96
CA ASP A 565 -26.18 -18.46 28.35
C ASP A 565 -25.22 -17.43 28.97
N THR A 566 -25.69 -16.72 29.97
CA THR A 566 -24.91 -15.74 30.74
C THR A 566 -23.92 -16.37 31.72
N THR A 567 -24.00 -17.67 32.02
CA THR A 567 -23.03 -18.37 32.90
C THR A 567 -21.79 -18.86 32.16
N LYS A 568 -21.53 -18.35 30.94
CA LYS A 568 -20.35 -18.67 30.12
C LYS A 568 -19.45 -17.43 29.96
N PRO A 569 -18.75 -16.98 31.00
CA PRO A 569 -17.88 -15.81 30.93
C PRO A 569 -16.59 -16.10 30.17
N VAL A 570 -16.09 -15.10 29.44
CA VAL A 570 -14.71 -15.04 28.92
C VAL A 570 -14.13 -13.66 29.25
N ARG A 571 -12.96 -13.63 29.90
CA ARG A 571 -12.26 -12.36 30.19
C ARG A 571 -11.15 -12.15 29.18
N LEU A 572 -11.12 -10.98 28.54
CA LEU A 572 -10.06 -10.57 27.64
C LEU A 572 -9.12 -9.59 28.35
N ALA A 573 -7.82 -9.74 28.11
CA ALA A 573 -6.77 -8.79 28.46
C ALA A 573 -6.22 -8.21 27.15
N ILE A 574 -6.75 -7.06 26.74
CA ILE A 574 -6.52 -6.45 25.43
C ILE A 574 -5.39 -5.44 25.54
N TYR A 575 -4.24 -5.73 24.93
CA TYR A 575 -3.11 -4.83 24.88
C TYR A 575 -3.30 -3.79 23.77
N PHE A 576 -3.42 -2.51 24.13
CA PHE A 576 -3.55 -1.41 23.17
C PHE A 576 -2.20 -0.72 22.87
N GLY A 577 -1.23 -0.82 23.78
CA GLY A 577 0.12 -0.24 23.62
C GLY A 577 0.22 1.28 23.71
N LEU A 578 -0.92 1.99 23.68
CA LEU A 578 -1.02 3.44 23.88
C LEU A 578 -1.66 3.71 25.25
N GLN A 579 -1.16 4.72 25.95
CA GLN A 579 -1.71 5.13 27.25
C GLN A 579 -2.76 6.22 26.99
N GLN A 580 -4.00 5.79 26.75
CA GLN A 580 -5.17 6.64 26.50
C GLN A 580 -6.36 6.10 27.31
N ARG A 581 -7.50 6.81 27.33
CA ARG A 581 -8.70 6.33 28.03
C ARG A 581 -9.49 5.39 27.12
N TYR A 582 -9.85 4.21 27.61
CA TYR A 582 -10.64 3.22 26.88
C TYR A 582 -12.01 3.05 27.54
N ASP A 583 -13.00 3.78 27.03
CA ASP A 583 -14.39 3.69 27.51
C ASP A 583 -15.01 2.35 27.10
N VAL A 584 -15.60 1.61 28.04
CA VAL A 584 -16.32 0.37 27.73
C VAL A 584 -17.82 0.59 27.85
N TYR A 585 -18.56 0.19 26.82
CA TYR A 585 -20.02 0.25 26.74
C TYR A 585 -20.58 -1.16 26.55
N HIS A 586 -21.61 -1.54 27.30
CA HIS A 586 -22.39 -2.75 27.05
C HIS A 586 -23.81 -2.37 26.65
N LYS A 587 -24.29 -2.86 25.49
CA LYS A 587 -25.58 -2.46 24.91
C LYS A 587 -25.75 -0.93 24.84
N SER A 588 -24.69 -0.23 24.43
CA SER A 588 -24.59 1.24 24.36
C SER A 588 -24.64 2.00 25.70
N VAL A 589 -24.68 1.32 26.85
CA VAL A 589 -24.57 1.96 28.17
C VAL A 589 -23.12 1.94 28.64
N PHE A 590 -22.58 3.09 29.04
CA PHE A 590 -21.22 3.20 29.59
C PHE A 590 -21.08 2.46 30.93
N LEU A 591 -19.96 1.77 31.13
CA LEU A 591 -19.63 1.06 32.36
C LEU A 591 -18.30 1.57 32.94
N GLN A 592 -18.37 2.19 34.12
CA GLN A 592 -17.19 2.67 34.83
C GLN A 592 -16.20 1.52 35.12
N PRO A 593 -14.87 1.77 35.06
CA PRO A 593 -13.86 0.82 35.51
C PRO A 593 -14.03 0.42 36.97
N ASN A 594 -13.68 -0.83 37.30
CA ASN A 594 -13.80 -1.41 38.64
C ASN A 594 -12.99 -0.68 39.75
N ASN A 595 -12.07 0.21 39.37
CA ASN A 595 -11.26 1.02 40.28
C ASN A 595 -11.73 2.49 40.38
N ALA A 596 -12.85 2.85 39.76
CA ALA A 596 -13.42 4.18 39.85
C ALA A 596 -14.07 4.42 41.23
N GLU A 597 -13.89 5.62 41.78
CA GLU A 597 -14.68 6.15 42.89
C GLU A 597 -15.29 7.50 42.50
N VAL A 598 -16.49 7.78 43.01
CA VAL A 598 -17.20 9.04 42.83
C VAL A 598 -17.21 9.77 44.18
N ASP A 599 -16.70 11.01 44.21
CA ASP A 599 -16.70 11.84 45.42
C ASP A 599 -18.05 12.52 45.68
N ASN A 600 -18.16 13.23 46.80
CA ASN A 600 -19.38 13.95 47.20
C ASN A 600 -19.78 15.10 46.25
N ASN A 601 -18.92 15.46 45.29
CA ASN A 601 -19.15 16.48 44.27
C ASN A 601 -19.39 15.85 42.87
N ASN A 602 -19.69 14.54 42.81
CA ASN A 602 -19.79 13.72 41.60
C ASN A 602 -18.48 13.57 40.78
N LYS A 603 -17.32 13.94 41.31
CA LYS A 603 -16.05 13.82 40.57
C LYS A 603 -15.54 12.38 40.61
N VAL A 604 -15.21 11.83 39.43
CA VAL A 604 -14.60 10.50 39.30
C VAL A 604 -13.09 10.59 39.56
N THR A 605 -12.60 9.69 40.41
CA THR A 605 -11.18 9.44 40.67
C THR A 605 -10.88 7.95 40.51
N PHE A 606 -9.61 7.59 40.31
CA PHE A 606 -9.21 6.20 40.08
C PHE A 606 -8.23 5.69 41.13
N LYS A 607 -8.60 4.59 41.81
CA LYS A 607 -7.72 3.87 42.74
C LYS A 607 -6.60 3.17 41.98
N SER A 608 -5.36 3.36 42.45
CA SER A 608 -4.22 2.54 42.03
C SER A 608 -4.21 1.20 42.77
N PRO A 609 -3.89 0.07 42.12
CA PRO A 609 -3.87 -1.26 42.77
C PRO A 609 -2.85 -1.31 43.92
N LYS A 610 -3.28 -1.86 45.06
CA LYS A 610 -2.41 -2.18 46.21
C LYS A 610 -1.93 -3.62 46.16
N THR A 611 -2.65 -4.48 45.45
CA THR A 611 -2.32 -5.89 45.20
C THR A 611 -2.47 -6.25 43.72
N GLU A 612 -1.68 -7.22 43.25
CA GLU A 612 -1.76 -7.73 41.89
C GLU A 612 -3.16 -8.32 41.63
N GLY A 613 -3.86 -7.76 40.64
CA GLY A 613 -5.18 -8.23 40.22
C GLY A 613 -6.39 -7.66 40.97
N GLU A 614 -6.21 -6.75 41.92
CA GLU A 614 -7.25 -6.22 42.83
C GLU A 614 -8.56 -5.79 42.15
N PHE A 615 -8.47 -5.13 41.00
CA PHE A 615 -9.63 -4.61 40.25
C PHE A 615 -9.99 -5.42 39.00
N LEU A 616 -9.37 -6.59 38.78
CA LEU A 616 -9.65 -7.40 37.60
C LEU A 616 -11.12 -7.89 37.57
N PRO A 617 -11.82 -7.78 36.43
CA PRO A 617 -13.13 -8.40 36.28
C PRO A 617 -13.09 -9.91 36.55
N THR A 618 -14.20 -10.43 37.09
CA THR A 618 -14.36 -11.84 37.46
C THR A 618 -15.46 -12.50 36.65
N ALA A 619 -15.55 -13.84 36.70
CA ALA A 619 -16.61 -14.63 36.07
C ALA A 619 -18.04 -14.13 36.41
N GLU A 620 -18.24 -13.68 37.66
CA GLU A 620 -19.53 -13.17 38.15
C GLU A 620 -19.83 -11.74 37.70
N SER A 621 -18.80 -10.93 37.39
CA SER A 621 -18.93 -9.54 36.96
C SER A 621 -19.81 -9.40 35.69
N PRO A 622 -20.56 -8.30 35.53
CA PRO A 622 -21.42 -8.11 34.35
C PRO A 622 -20.61 -8.03 33.05
N SER A 623 -21.27 -8.26 31.90
CA SER A 623 -20.61 -8.07 30.59
C SER A 623 -20.27 -6.59 30.40
N GLY A 624 -19.05 -6.31 29.95
CA GLY A 624 -18.45 -4.98 29.88
C GLY A 624 -17.87 -4.46 31.20
N ALA A 625 -17.94 -5.20 32.31
CA ALA A 625 -17.16 -4.88 33.51
C ALA A 625 -15.67 -4.90 33.17
N ASN A 626 -14.93 -3.86 33.57
CA ASN A 626 -13.63 -3.58 33.01
C ASN A 626 -12.64 -2.96 34.03
N PHE A 627 -11.36 -3.01 33.70
CA PHE A 627 -10.28 -2.31 34.39
C PHE A 627 -9.14 -2.07 33.39
N PHE A 628 -8.68 -0.83 33.25
CA PHE A 628 -7.51 -0.50 32.44
C PHE A 628 -6.27 -0.44 33.34
N ASP A 629 -5.33 -1.34 33.11
CA ASP A 629 -4.01 -1.29 33.74
C ASP A 629 -3.09 -0.39 32.93
N ILE A 630 -2.75 0.75 33.53
CA ILE A 630 -1.89 1.79 32.97
C ILE A 630 -0.46 1.28 32.75
N ASP A 631 0.07 0.40 33.61
CA ASP A 631 1.48 -0.02 33.56
C ASP A 631 1.73 -1.06 32.46
N THR A 632 0.76 -1.95 32.27
CA THR A 632 0.80 -2.96 31.20
C THR A 632 0.10 -2.48 29.92
N LYS A 633 -0.45 -1.26 29.91
CA LYS A 633 -1.26 -0.67 28.82
C LYS A 633 -2.36 -1.62 28.31
N THR A 634 -2.99 -2.33 29.25
CA THR A 634 -3.88 -3.47 28.97
C THR A 634 -5.27 -3.23 29.57
N LEU A 635 -6.29 -3.31 28.72
CA LEU A 635 -7.68 -3.29 29.15
C LEU A 635 -8.15 -4.71 29.46
N TYR A 636 -8.47 -4.97 30.72
CA TYR A 636 -9.16 -6.18 31.13
C TYR A 636 -10.66 -5.96 31.02
N VAL A 637 -11.37 -6.82 30.27
CA VAL A 637 -12.83 -6.73 30.07
C VAL A 637 -13.50 -8.08 30.17
N GLN A 638 -14.60 -8.15 30.92
CA GLN A 638 -15.44 -9.33 31.03
C GLN A 638 -16.48 -9.35 29.91
N VAL A 639 -16.58 -10.46 29.18
CA VAL A 639 -17.62 -10.68 28.16
C VAL A 639 -18.48 -11.87 28.59
N LYS A 640 -19.81 -11.73 28.57
CA LYS A 640 -20.77 -12.83 28.77
C LYS A 640 -22.15 -12.51 28.20
N GLY A 641 -22.90 -13.55 27.83
CA GLY A 641 -24.22 -13.40 27.19
C GLY A 641 -24.14 -12.82 25.76
N PRO A 642 -25.29 -12.62 25.09
CA PRO A 642 -25.35 -12.36 23.65
C PRO A 642 -25.49 -10.86 23.32
N GLY A 643 -24.90 -9.99 24.13
CA GLY A 643 -24.94 -8.53 23.98
C GLY A 643 -23.57 -7.94 23.69
N LEU A 644 -23.50 -6.98 22.79
CA LEU A 644 -22.26 -6.34 22.36
C LEU A 644 -21.51 -5.68 23.51
N VAL A 645 -20.18 -5.70 23.42
CA VAL A 645 -19.29 -4.84 24.18
C VAL A 645 -18.51 -3.98 23.18
N ASP A 646 -18.73 -2.67 23.22
CA ASP A 646 -18.02 -1.66 22.44
C ASP A 646 -16.95 -1.02 23.34
N ILE A 647 -15.74 -0.90 22.84
CA ILE A 647 -14.60 -0.27 23.52
C ILE A 647 -14.17 0.92 22.67
N ARG A 648 -14.14 2.13 23.24
CA ARG A 648 -13.79 3.36 22.53
C ARG A 648 -12.62 4.05 23.22
N MET A 649 -11.48 4.08 22.54
CA MET A 649 -10.38 5.00 22.83
C MET A 649 -10.91 6.44 22.75
N ARG A 650 -10.60 7.25 23.75
CA ARG A 650 -10.83 8.70 23.73
C ARG A 650 -9.48 9.40 23.84
N PRO A 651 -9.21 10.40 22.97
CA PRO A 651 -7.98 11.17 23.07
C PRO A 651 -7.93 11.87 24.42
N VAL A 652 -6.81 11.71 25.12
CA VAL A 652 -6.52 12.34 26.41
C VAL A 652 -5.04 12.73 26.46
N VAL A 653 -4.75 13.84 27.14
CA VAL A 653 -3.38 14.17 27.55
C VAL A 653 -3.14 13.54 28.91
N ILE A 654 -2.00 12.88 29.10
CA ILE A 654 -1.63 12.31 30.41
C ILE A 654 -0.33 12.93 30.88
N LEU A 655 -0.39 13.57 32.05
CA LEU A 655 0.75 14.14 32.77
C LEU A 655 1.10 13.21 33.93
N ALA A 656 2.26 12.56 33.89
CA ALA A 656 2.81 11.78 34.99
C ALA A 656 4.09 12.41 35.51
N PHE A 657 4.28 12.49 36.84
CA PHE A 657 5.48 13.05 37.46
C PHE A 657 5.68 12.55 38.90
N GLY A 658 6.94 12.42 39.30
CA GLY A 658 7.36 12.15 40.67
C GLY A 658 7.53 13.41 41.52
N LEU A 659 7.10 13.33 42.77
CA LEU A 659 7.28 14.30 43.84
C LEU A 659 8.15 13.72 44.97
N PRO A 660 8.90 14.56 45.72
CA PRO A 660 9.61 14.14 46.92
C PRO A 660 8.65 13.64 48.02
N GLU A 661 9.18 12.88 48.98
CA GLU A 661 8.39 12.28 50.07
C GLU A 661 7.67 13.35 50.92
N MET A 662 6.34 13.38 50.82
CA MET A 662 5.41 14.23 51.58
C MET A 662 4.22 13.39 52.05
N THR A 663 3.52 13.83 53.10
CA THR A 663 2.32 13.11 53.58
C THR A 663 1.15 13.22 52.59
N GLU A 664 0.19 12.31 52.72
CA GLU A 664 -1.00 12.29 51.86
C GLU A 664 -1.87 13.53 52.13
N GLU A 665 -1.92 13.99 53.38
CA GLU A 665 -2.53 15.26 53.78
C GLU A 665 -1.77 16.51 53.27
N GLU A 666 -0.44 16.51 53.22
CA GLU A 666 0.33 17.61 52.61
C GLU A 666 0.17 17.67 51.08
N PHE A 667 0.08 16.51 50.44
CA PHE A 667 -0.13 16.40 48.99
C PHE A 667 -1.50 16.94 48.58
N PHE A 668 -2.58 16.48 49.22
CA PHE A 668 -3.94 16.98 48.95
C PHE A 668 -4.22 18.35 49.60
N GLY A 669 -3.41 18.78 50.57
CA GLY A 669 -3.47 20.11 51.18
C GLY A 669 -2.88 21.24 50.32
N LYS A 670 -2.09 20.89 49.30
CA LYS A 670 -1.76 21.81 48.19
C LYS A 670 -2.84 21.72 47.12
N ASP A 671 -3.30 22.87 46.64
CA ASP A 671 -4.36 23.04 45.63
C ASP A 671 -3.91 22.62 44.20
N LEU A 672 -3.03 21.63 44.06
CA LEU A 672 -2.27 21.30 42.85
C LEU A 672 -3.14 21.11 41.61
N LEU A 673 -4.25 20.38 41.73
CA LEU A 673 -5.16 20.13 40.59
C LEU A 673 -5.93 21.40 40.18
N LYS A 674 -6.22 22.31 41.12
CA LYS A 674 -6.83 23.62 40.86
C LYS A 674 -5.81 24.59 40.25
N ASN A 675 -4.57 24.57 40.70
CA ASN A 675 -3.48 25.32 40.06
C ASN A 675 -3.24 24.84 38.62
N LEU A 676 -3.28 23.54 38.37
CA LEU A 676 -3.17 22.96 37.02
C LEU A 676 -4.33 23.39 36.11
N ILE A 677 -5.56 23.37 36.62
CA ILE A 677 -6.75 23.90 35.91
C ILE A 677 -6.54 25.37 35.52
N ILE A 678 -6.03 26.20 36.43
CA ILE A 678 -5.76 27.63 36.19
C ILE A 678 -4.63 27.80 35.15
N PHE A 679 -3.55 27.03 35.25
CA PHE A 679 -2.40 27.08 34.31
C PHE A 679 -2.80 26.69 32.88
N LEU A 680 -3.64 25.66 32.74
CA LEU A 680 -4.10 25.17 31.44
C LEU A 680 -5.35 25.90 30.90
N ASN A 681 -6.02 26.70 31.73
CA ASN A 681 -7.29 27.37 31.41
C ASN A 681 -8.38 26.40 30.88
N VAL A 682 -8.47 25.21 31.47
CA VAL A 682 -9.46 24.16 31.10
C VAL A 682 -10.57 24.02 32.14
N ASP A 683 -11.74 23.55 31.70
CA ASP A 683 -12.88 23.22 32.57
C ASP A 683 -12.48 22.15 33.63
N PRO A 684 -12.77 22.38 34.94
CA PRO A 684 -12.49 21.42 36.03
C PRO A 684 -13.01 19.99 35.84
N ALA A 685 -14.06 19.79 35.03
CA ALA A 685 -14.60 18.47 34.69
C ALA A 685 -13.64 17.66 33.77
N LYS A 686 -12.73 18.34 33.08
CA LYS A 686 -11.78 17.72 32.14
C LYS A 686 -10.53 17.16 32.81
N VAL A 687 -10.23 17.55 34.06
CA VAL A 687 -8.96 17.22 34.75
C VAL A 687 -9.20 16.29 35.93
N ARG A 688 -8.70 15.05 35.86
CA ARG A 688 -8.89 14.01 36.89
C ARG A 688 -7.59 13.29 37.24
N ILE A 689 -7.52 12.79 38.48
CA ILE A 689 -6.39 11.98 38.95
C ILE A 689 -6.62 10.54 38.50
N ALA A 690 -5.77 10.05 37.60
CA ALA A 690 -5.78 8.68 37.08
C ALA A 690 -5.00 7.70 37.98
N GLY A 691 -4.12 8.19 38.84
CA GLY A 691 -3.49 7.40 39.89
C GLY A 691 -2.52 8.19 40.76
N VAL A 692 -2.22 7.64 41.93
CA VAL A 692 -1.19 8.13 42.87
C VAL A 692 -0.46 6.92 43.43
N ARG A 693 0.87 6.90 43.30
CA ARG A 693 1.72 5.71 43.51
C ARG A 693 2.91 6.08 44.39
N ARG A 694 3.37 5.18 45.27
CA ARG A 694 4.62 5.39 46.02
C ARG A 694 5.81 4.78 45.27
N ILE A 695 6.73 5.64 44.87
CA ILE A 695 8.02 5.28 44.26
C ILE A 695 8.86 4.61 45.35
N GLY A 696 9.10 3.30 45.22
CA GLY A 696 9.94 2.56 46.18
C GLY A 696 9.80 1.03 46.22
N GLN A 697 8.71 0.43 45.70
CA GLN A 697 8.50 -1.03 45.80
C GLN A 697 9.02 -1.87 44.61
N SER A 698 9.58 -1.24 43.55
CA SER A 698 10.19 -2.01 42.45
C SER A 698 11.48 -2.72 42.91
N ARG A 699 11.42 -4.05 42.93
CA ARG A 699 12.29 -4.92 43.75
C ARG A 699 13.77 -5.02 43.30
N ARG A 700 14.26 -4.20 42.34
CA ARG A 700 15.60 -4.39 41.75
C ARG A 700 16.36 -3.19 41.14
N ARG A 701 16.11 -1.94 41.55
CA ARG A 701 17.12 -0.86 41.45
C ARG A 701 17.57 -0.38 42.83
N LYS A 702 18.75 0.24 42.91
CA LYS A 702 19.53 0.36 44.16
C LYS A 702 19.86 1.82 44.45
N ARG A 703 19.23 2.39 45.49
CA ARG A 703 19.35 3.79 45.96
C ARG A 703 18.94 4.86 44.94
N GLU A 704 17.65 5.02 44.77
CA GLU A 704 17.03 6.32 44.42
C GLU A 704 15.95 6.61 45.49
N THR A 705 15.48 7.86 45.55
CA THR A 705 14.70 8.40 46.68
C THR A 705 13.31 7.76 46.80
N ILE A 706 12.77 7.71 48.02
CA ILE A 706 11.34 7.45 48.23
C ILE A 706 10.58 8.70 47.78
N GLY A 707 9.46 8.52 47.08
CA GLY A 707 8.67 9.61 46.53
C GLY A 707 7.26 9.18 46.12
N VAL A 708 6.50 10.09 45.51
CA VAL A 708 5.13 9.84 45.05
C VAL A 708 5.01 10.18 43.56
N GLU A 709 4.66 9.20 42.72
CA GLU A 709 4.29 9.45 41.32
C GLU A 709 2.80 9.76 41.23
N VAL A 710 2.47 10.89 40.61
CA VAL A 710 1.11 11.37 40.37
C VAL A 710 0.83 11.24 38.88
N ILE A 711 -0.33 10.68 38.52
CA ILE A 711 -0.79 10.57 37.14
C ILE A 711 -2.11 11.34 37.00
N ILE A 712 -2.10 12.38 36.17
CA ILE A 712 -3.25 13.24 35.87
C ILE A 712 -3.65 13.02 34.41
N GLU A 713 -4.94 12.82 34.17
CA GLU A 713 -5.54 12.68 32.86
C GLU A 713 -6.38 13.92 32.55
N ILE A 714 -6.21 14.48 31.35
CA ILE A 714 -6.90 15.67 30.87
C ILE A 714 -7.64 15.34 29.57
N GLY A 715 -8.95 15.52 29.56
CA GLY A 715 -9.79 15.33 28.38
C GLY A 715 -11.28 15.28 28.71
N ASN A 716 -12.12 15.11 27.69
CA ASN A 716 -13.58 15.05 27.85
C ASN A 716 -14.01 13.95 28.83
N GLU A 717 -15.25 14.00 29.31
CA GLU A 717 -15.85 12.93 30.12
C GLU A 717 -16.32 11.75 29.22
N PRO A 718 -16.83 10.64 29.77
CA PRO A 718 -17.50 9.60 29.00
C PRO A 718 -18.91 10.05 28.55
N ASP A 719 -19.34 9.67 27.34
CA ASP A 719 -20.65 10.06 26.81
C ASP A 719 -21.79 9.44 27.64
N SER A 720 -22.60 10.28 28.28
CA SER A 720 -23.67 9.84 29.19
C SER A 720 -24.95 9.43 28.46
N ASN A 721 -24.96 8.23 27.88
CA ASN A 721 -26.12 7.50 27.35
C ASN A 721 -26.96 8.16 26.22
N SER A 722 -26.59 9.33 25.69
CA SER A 722 -27.22 9.92 24.51
C SER A 722 -26.79 9.23 23.21
N HIS A 723 -27.68 9.24 22.21
CA HIS A 723 -27.38 8.71 20.87
C HIS A 723 -26.25 9.49 20.18
N PRO A 724 -25.47 8.86 19.26
CA PRO A 724 -24.47 9.58 18.47
C PRO A 724 -25.15 10.69 17.64
N GLY A 725 -24.66 11.92 17.78
CA GLY A 725 -25.16 13.09 17.03
C GLY A 725 -25.77 14.22 17.88
N VAL A 726 -25.69 14.20 19.21
CA VAL A 726 -26.04 15.35 20.07
C VAL A 726 -24.85 15.73 20.96
N GLU A 727 -24.03 16.65 20.47
CA GLU A 727 -22.95 17.27 21.24
C GLU A 727 -23.51 18.43 22.06
N ASN A 728 -23.24 18.45 23.38
CA ASN A 728 -23.51 19.62 24.21
C ASN A 728 -22.41 20.67 23.94
N SER A 729 -22.73 21.61 23.05
CA SER A 729 -21.82 22.38 22.19
C SER A 729 -20.86 23.41 22.85
N ASN A 730 -20.63 23.34 24.16
CA ASN A 730 -20.01 24.45 24.91
C ASN A 730 -18.74 24.11 25.71
N SER A 731 -18.27 22.85 25.77
CA SER A 731 -16.98 22.54 26.42
C SER A 731 -16.23 21.29 25.93
N THR A 732 -16.56 20.73 24.76
CA THR A 732 -15.82 19.58 24.19
C THR A 732 -14.41 20.00 23.73
N LEU A 733 -13.37 19.42 24.34
CA LEU A 733 -11.99 19.55 23.87
C LEU A 733 -11.80 18.64 22.64
N ASP A 734 -11.38 19.18 21.51
CA ASP A 734 -11.04 18.39 20.32
C ASP A 734 -9.57 17.92 20.32
N HIS A 735 -9.11 17.29 19.23
CA HIS A 735 -7.72 16.83 19.13
C HIS A 735 -6.71 18.00 19.13
N SER A 736 -7.05 19.13 18.53
CA SER A 736 -6.21 20.33 18.48
C SER A 736 -6.16 21.04 19.84
N ASP A 737 -7.27 21.09 20.57
CA ASP A 737 -7.30 21.58 21.96
C ASP A 737 -6.40 20.72 22.86
N LEU A 738 -6.52 19.39 22.76
CA LEU A 738 -5.70 18.44 23.53
C LEU A 738 -4.23 18.50 23.13
N GLN A 739 -3.91 18.73 21.85
CA GLN A 739 -2.54 18.93 21.40
C GLN A 739 -1.96 20.22 22.00
N ALA A 740 -2.71 21.33 21.98
CA ALA A 740 -2.31 22.58 22.61
C ALA A 740 -2.13 22.44 24.13
N VAL A 741 -2.96 21.65 24.82
CA VAL A 741 -2.77 21.30 26.24
C VAL A 741 -1.49 20.47 26.46
N SER A 742 -1.23 19.45 25.63
CA SER A 742 0.03 18.69 25.63
C SER A 742 1.24 19.60 25.51
N ASP A 743 1.19 20.55 24.59
CA ASP A 743 2.33 21.39 24.24
C ASP A 743 2.51 22.56 25.20
N THR A 744 1.43 23.02 25.84
CA THR A 744 1.46 23.92 27.01
C THR A 744 2.09 23.24 28.23
N LEU A 745 1.81 21.95 28.47
CA LEU A 745 2.50 21.18 29.53
C LEU A 745 3.98 20.99 29.23
N LYS A 746 4.34 20.61 27.99
CA LYS A 746 5.74 20.41 27.59
C LYS A 746 6.54 21.71 27.72
N GLY A 747 6.08 22.80 27.10
CA GLY A 747 6.71 24.11 27.19
C GLY A 747 6.72 24.67 28.61
N GLY A 748 5.65 24.46 29.38
CA GLY A 748 5.56 24.84 30.79
C GLY A 748 6.63 24.16 31.67
N PHE A 749 6.88 22.86 31.47
CA PHE A 749 7.96 22.17 32.17
C PHE A 749 9.35 22.61 31.67
N GLN A 750 9.54 22.71 30.35
CA GLN A 750 10.82 23.10 29.74
C GLN A 750 11.27 24.52 30.12
N THR A 751 10.32 25.43 30.37
CA THR A 751 10.58 26.79 30.86
C THR A 751 10.60 26.90 32.39
N GLY A 752 10.08 25.91 33.12
CA GLY A 752 9.88 25.95 34.58
C GLY A 752 8.54 26.54 35.03
N ALA A 753 7.80 27.23 34.16
CA ALA A 753 6.53 27.88 34.49
C ALA A 753 5.45 26.92 35.05
N LEU A 754 5.49 25.63 34.69
CA LEU A 754 4.60 24.61 35.26
C LEU A 754 4.94 24.31 36.73
N GLU A 755 6.23 24.24 37.07
CA GLU A 755 6.69 23.96 38.44
C GLU A 755 6.36 25.15 39.36
N ASP A 756 6.58 26.38 38.87
CA ASP A 756 6.19 27.63 39.54
C ASP A 756 4.67 27.71 39.77
N ALA A 757 3.86 27.35 38.77
CA ALA A 757 2.40 27.37 38.87
C ALA A 757 1.85 26.32 39.85
N LEU A 758 2.43 25.12 39.89
CA LEU A 758 1.99 24.04 40.80
C LEU A 758 2.60 24.17 42.22
N GLY A 759 3.66 24.96 42.40
CA GLY A 759 4.32 25.15 43.70
C GLY A 759 5.02 23.88 44.20
N VAL A 760 5.56 23.08 43.27
CA VAL A 760 6.26 21.81 43.52
C VAL A 760 7.37 21.61 42.48
N GLU A 761 8.52 21.10 42.94
CA GLU A 761 9.62 20.63 42.08
C GLU A 761 9.22 19.26 41.49
N MET A 762 9.35 19.09 40.16
CA MET A 762 8.83 17.92 39.45
C MET A 762 9.96 17.03 38.93
N THR A 763 9.84 15.71 39.13
CA THR A 763 10.83 14.72 38.68
C THR A 763 10.22 13.69 37.72
N ASP A 764 11.03 13.11 36.84
CA ASP A 764 10.63 12.04 35.89
C ASP A 764 9.29 12.34 35.15
N VAL A 765 9.16 13.59 34.70
CA VAL A 765 7.95 14.13 34.07
C VAL A 765 7.73 13.49 32.71
N LYS A 766 6.51 13.05 32.43
CA LYS A 766 6.09 12.42 31.17
C LYS A 766 4.78 13.05 30.72
N VAL A 767 4.72 13.50 29.46
CA VAL A 767 3.51 14.04 28.84
C VAL A 767 3.15 13.14 27.66
N SER A 768 2.10 12.33 27.81
CA SER A 768 1.54 11.57 26.69
C SER A 768 0.64 12.50 25.87
N ALA A 769 0.99 12.67 24.59
CA ALA A 769 0.20 13.41 23.61
C ALA A 769 -1.13 12.70 23.32
N PRO A 770 -2.18 13.41 22.88
CA PRO A 770 -3.40 12.77 22.41
C PRO A 770 -3.13 11.94 21.14
N VAL A 771 -4.01 10.97 20.86
CA VAL A 771 -3.96 10.19 19.62
C VAL A 771 -4.93 10.79 18.60
N PRO A 772 -4.50 11.07 17.35
CA PRO A 772 -5.36 11.69 16.35
C PRO A 772 -6.50 10.74 15.90
N PRO A 773 -7.69 11.27 15.57
CA PRO A 773 -8.79 10.49 15.03
C PRO A 773 -8.41 9.76 13.74
N VAL A 774 -8.89 8.52 13.57
CA VAL A 774 -8.58 7.66 12.39
C VAL A 774 -8.90 8.31 11.04
N ASN A 775 -9.88 9.22 11.01
CA ASN A 775 -10.33 9.93 9.80
C ASN A 775 -9.56 11.25 9.53
N ASP A 776 -8.56 11.61 10.34
CA ASP A 776 -7.74 12.81 10.16
C ASP A 776 -6.44 12.51 9.39
N SER A 777 -5.93 13.47 8.62
CA SER A 777 -4.64 13.38 7.92
C SER A 777 -3.44 13.09 8.83
N SER A 778 -3.47 13.57 10.08
CA SER A 778 -2.44 13.32 11.10
C SER A 778 -2.38 11.85 11.56
N TRP A 779 -3.42 11.05 11.31
CA TRP A 779 -3.40 9.61 11.59
C TRP A 779 -2.31 8.88 10.79
N SER A 780 -2.07 9.25 9.52
CA SER A 780 -0.98 8.65 8.73
C SER A 780 0.41 8.94 9.31
N GLU A 781 0.67 10.18 9.75
CA GLU A 781 1.94 10.57 10.36
C GLU A 781 2.14 9.92 11.73
N PHE A 782 1.06 9.78 12.51
CA PHE A 782 1.05 9.00 13.75
C PHE A 782 1.39 7.53 13.51
N LEU A 783 0.82 6.90 12.47
CA LEU A 783 1.11 5.51 12.12
C LEU A 783 2.57 5.30 11.68
N GLU A 784 3.14 6.21 10.87
CA GLU A 784 4.56 6.15 10.51
C GLU A 784 5.48 6.36 11.73
N THR A 785 5.12 7.26 12.64
CA THR A 785 5.86 7.50 13.88
C THR A 785 5.81 6.27 14.79
N ALA A 786 4.62 5.73 15.06
CA ALA A 786 4.40 4.55 15.90
C ALA A 786 5.05 3.26 15.34
N ALA A 787 5.19 3.15 14.02
CA ALA A 787 5.89 2.03 13.38
C ALA A 787 7.42 2.08 13.56
N ASN A 788 7.99 3.30 13.70
CA ASN A 788 9.43 3.53 13.83
C ASN A 788 9.87 3.70 15.29
N SER A 789 8.99 4.12 16.20
CA SER A 789 9.30 4.30 17.62
C SER A 789 9.48 2.97 18.34
N THR A 790 10.73 2.58 18.61
CA THR A 790 11.02 1.79 19.81
C THR A 790 10.79 2.70 21.01
N GLU A 791 9.80 2.41 21.86
CA GLU A 791 9.49 3.23 23.04
C GLU A 791 10.66 3.32 24.02
N SER A 792 11.51 4.33 23.84
CA SER A 792 12.42 4.83 24.85
C SER A 792 11.60 5.61 25.88
N SER A 793 11.36 4.99 27.04
CA SER A 793 10.61 5.57 28.17
C SER A 793 11.41 6.63 28.94
N GLU A 794 12.08 7.51 28.21
CA GLU A 794 12.79 8.66 28.77
C GLU A 794 11.79 9.77 29.06
N GLY A 795 11.85 10.33 30.28
CA GLY A 795 11.04 11.48 30.66
C GLY A 795 11.35 12.71 29.81
N LEU A 796 10.37 13.61 29.74
CA LEU A 796 10.50 14.94 29.14
C LEU A 796 11.70 15.65 29.75
N ARG A 797 12.64 16.09 28.90
CA ARG A 797 13.89 16.72 29.33
C ARG A 797 13.74 18.25 29.38
N LYS A 798 14.37 18.88 30.37
CA LYS A 798 14.42 20.34 30.54
C LYS A 798 15.77 20.86 30.00
N PRO A 799 15.81 21.80 29.04
CA PRO A 799 17.06 22.36 28.54
C PRO A 799 17.71 23.24 29.62
N THR A 800 18.98 22.97 29.95
CA THR A 800 19.73 23.74 30.96
C THR A 800 20.86 24.57 30.37
N GLN A 801 21.33 24.22 29.18
CA GLN A 801 22.46 24.85 28.50
C GLN A 801 22.34 24.70 26.98
N ILE A 802 23.05 25.56 26.23
CA ILE A 802 23.22 25.40 24.78
C ILE A 802 24.71 25.36 24.44
N VAL A 803 25.09 24.57 23.43
CA VAL A 803 26.47 24.41 22.98
C VAL A 803 26.56 24.67 21.48
N ALA A 804 27.51 25.52 21.08
CA ALA A 804 27.80 25.79 19.68
C ALA A 804 28.81 24.76 19.14
N GLU A 805 28.34 23.81 18.33
CA GLU A 805 29.19 22.92 17.55
C GLU A 805 29.49 23.56 16.19
N TRP A 806 30.74 23.99 16.00
CA TRP A 806 31.17 24.62 14.76
C TRP A 806 32.65 24.39 14.47
N LYS A 807 32.94 23.91 13.26
CA LYS A 807 34.30 23.69 12.78
C LYS A 807 34.89 25.01 12.25
N LYS A 808 35.44 25.84 13.16
CA LYS A 808 36.09 27.12 12.82
C LYS A 808 37.06 26.98 11.62
N THR A 809 36.65 27.51 10.47
CA THR A 809 37.48 27.70 9.28
C THR A 809 37.80 29.19 9.09
N GLN A 810 38.78 29.52 8.23
CA GLN A 810 39.04 30.92 7.85
C GLN A 810 37.85 31.47 7.05
N GLN A 811 37.19 32.49 7.60
CA GLN A 811 36.01 33.12 6.98
C GLN A 811 36.43 34.20 5.99
N GLN A 812 35.62 34.49 4.97
CA GLN A 812 35.84 35.62 4.06
C GLN A 812 34.73 36.67 4.24
N GLU A 813 35.09 37.95 4.20
CA GLU A 813 34.11 39.03 4.35
C GLU A 813 33.01 38.97 3.26
N GLY A 814 31.75 39.08 3.69
CA GLY A 814 30.60 38.92 2.81
C GLY A 814 30.34 37.49 2.30
N ALA A 815 31.09 36.47 2.72
CA ALA A 815 30.81 35.08 2.39
C ALA A 815 30.05 34.39 3.53
N THR A 816 29.09 33.53 3.18
CA THR A 816 28.47 32.57 4.11
C THR A 816 29.53 31.63 4.67
N PHE A 817 29.41 31.25 5.94
CA PHE A 817 30.41 30.39 6.58
C PHE A 817 30.54 29.04 5.83
N PRO A 818 31.78 28.53 5.53
CA PRO A 818 31.97 27.26 4.82
C PRO A 818 31.49 26.01 5.57
N THR A 819 31.10 26.18 6.83
CA THR A 819 30.57 25.17 7.73
C THR A 819 29.46 25.84 8.54
N GLU A 820 28.30 25.20 8.60
CA GLU A 820 27.15 25.61 9.41
C GLU A 820 27.52 25.68 10.90
N VAL A 821 26.86 26.58 11.64
CA VAL A 821 26.95 26.64 13.10
C VAL A 821 25.72 25.93 13.67
N LEU A 822 25.94 24.86 14.43
CA LEU A 822 24.87 24.09 15.07
C LEU A 822 24.81 24.44 16.55
N ILE A 823 23.71 25.07 16.99
CA ILE A 823 23.46 25.36 18.40
C ILE A 823 22.59 24.24 18.97
N LYS A 824 23.22 23.33 19.73
CA LYS A 824 22.57 22.17 20.34
C LYS A 824 22.08 22.51 21.74
N PHE A 825 20.81 22.20 22.03
CA PHE A 825 20.21 22.35 23.36
C PHE A 825 20.43 21.08 24.18
N LEU A 826 21.03 21.21 25.37
CA LEU A 826 21.36 20.08 26.22
C LEU A 826 20.69 20.16 27.60
N ASP A 827 20.46 18.99 28.19
CA ASP A 827 20.03 18.82 29.57
C ASP A 827 21.20 18.85 30.58
N ASP A 828 20.88 18.60 31.86
CA ASP A 828 21.82 18.50 32.99
C ASP A 828 22.86 17.37 32.83
N LYS A 829 22.59 16.40 31.96
CA LYS A 829 23.41 15.23 31.67
C LYS A 829 24.13 15.33 30.31
N TYR A 830 24.11 16.51 29.68
CA TYR A 830 24.69 16.78 28.36
C TYR A 830 24.06 16.00 27.19
N THR A 831 22.81 15.56 27.34
CA THR A 831 22.03 14.92 26.26
C THR A 831 21.25 15.98 25.48
N VAL A 832 21.08 15.80 24.16
CA VAL A 832 20.26 16.70 23.34
C VAL A 832 18.79 16.61 23.75
N VAL A 833 18.13 17.76 23.91
CA VAL A 833 16.68 17.86 24.13
C VAL A 833 16.01 18.07 22.78
N GLU A 834 15.54 16.99 22.13
CA GLU A 834 14.98 17.09 20.78
C GLU A 834 13.57 17.73 20.75
N ASP A 835 12.70 17.35 21.70
CA ASP A 835 11.28 17.72 21.74
C ASP A 835 11.01 19.12 22.34
N LEU A 836 11.71 20.15 21.89
CA LEU A 836 11.52 21.53 22.36
C LEU A 836 10.26 22.17 21.76
N VAL A 837 9.30 22.53 22.61
CA VAL A 837 7.99 23.06 22.21
C VAL A 837 7.62 24.29 23.05
N THR A 838 6.89 25.26 22.47
CA THR A 838 6.14 26.28 23.22
C THR A 838 4.79 26.55 22.56
N PRO A 839 3.77 27.05 23.30
CA PRO A 839 2.52 27.53 22.71
C PRO A 839 2.73 28.67 21.69
N ASP A 840 3.75 29.50 21.90
CA ASP A 840 4.08 30.68 21.07
C ASP A 840 4.93 30.35 19.83
N GLY A 841 5.01 29.06 19.44
CA GLY A 841 5.74 28.57 18.28
C GLY A 841 7.08 27.89 18.61
N PRO A 842 7.97 27.69 17.61
CA PRO A 842 9.25 27.04 17.83
C PRO A 842 10.16 27.89 18.72
N TRP A 843 11.05 27.23 19.46
CA TRP A 843 12.16 27.91 20.14
C TRP A 843 13.02 28.63 19.10
N GLN A 844 13.60 29.79 19.45
CA GLN A 844 14.40 30.60 18.53
C GLN A 844 15.73 31.01 19.14
N VAL A 845 16.81 30.89 18.36
CA VAL A 845 18.15 31.35 18.72
C VAL A 845 18.56 32.52 17.83
N LYS A 846 19.12 33.57 18.44
CA LYS A 846 19.62 34.77 17.78
C LYS A 846 21.12 34.90 17.92
N ALA A 847 21.80 35.17 16.80
CA ALA A 847 23.23 35.48 16.76
C ALA A 847 23.46 37.00 16.85
N THR A 848 24.44 37.42 17.66
CA THR A 848 24.85 38.82 17.84
C THR A 848 26.37 38.93 17.91
N LEU A 849 26.94 40.09 17.55
CA LEU A 849 28.37 40.37 17.75
C LEU A 849 28.57 41.04 19.12
N THR A 850 29.46 40.49 19.94
CA THR A 850 29.73 40.99 21.31
C THR A 850 31.16 41.48 21.52
N GLY A 851 32.10 41.02 20.69
CA GLY A 851 33.47 41.54 20.62
C GLY A 851 33.90 41.73 19.16
N THR A 852 34.70 42.76 18.88
CA THR A 852 35.22 43.00 17.53
C THR A 852 36.48 43.87 17.51
N THR A 853 37.34 43.64 16.51
CA THR A 853 38.43 44.54 16.12
C THR A 853 38.02 45.65 15.14
N ASP A 854 36.85 45.56 14.48
CA ASP A 854 36.30 46.59 13.60
C ASP A 854 34.80 46.83 13.88
N GLN A 855 34.49 48.03 14.38
CA GLN A 855 33.13 48.46 14.73
C GLN A 855 32.17 48.57 13.52
N LYS A 856 32.65 48.46 12.28
CA LYS A 856 31.81 48.42 11.07
C LYS A 856 31.25 47.05 10.76
N GLY A 857 31.81 45.98 11.33
CA GLY A 857 31.38 44.62 11.10
C GLY A 857 29.94 44.37 11.57
N LYS A 858 29.17 43.70 10.73
CA LYS A 858 27.78 43.29 10.98
C LYS A 858 27.62 41.84 10.56
N LEU A 859 26.76 41.11 11.26
CA LEU A 859 26.25 39.82 10.78
C LEU A 859 25.32 40.04 9.58
N LEU A 860 25.33 39.08 8.68
CA LEU A 860 24.52 38.99 7.45
C LEU A 860 23.92 37.58 7.35
N GLY A 861 22.87 37.41 6.55
CA GLY A 861 22.10 36.17 6.46
C GLY A 861 21.09 36.02 7.60
N SER A 862 20.64 34.78 7.87
CA SER A 862 19.68 34.49 8.93
C SER A 862 20.33 34.63 10.32
N VAL A 863 20.18 35.81 10.94
CA VAL A 863 20.70 36.09 12.29
C VAL A 863 19.77 35.65 13.42
N THR A 864 18.61 35.07 13.10
CA THR A 864 17.71 34.39 14.04
C THR A 864 17.11 33.19 13.31
N VAL A 865 17.14 32.03 13.95
CA VAL A 865 16.69 30.76 13.36
C VAL A 865 15.84 29.98 14.36
N ASP A 866 14.91 29.20 13.82
CA ASP A 866 14.08 28.27 14.60
C ASP A 866 14.91 27.03 15.00
N VAL A 867 14.56 26.44 16.14
CA VAL A 867 15.16 25.21 16.65
C VAL A 867 14.34 24.02 16.16
N VAL A 868 15.01 23.05 15.52
CA VAL A 868 14.40 21.82 15.01
C VAL A 868 15.13 20.63 15.63
N LYS A 869 14.39 19.73 16.30
CA LYS A 869 14.94 18.56 17.03
C LYS A 869 16.13 18.91 17.93
N GLY A 870 15.97 19.94 18.76
CA GLY A 870 17.01 20.39 19.70
C GLY A 870 18.22 21.09 19.07
N ILE A 871 18.19 21.42 17.77
CA ILE A 871 19.28 22.08 17.05
C ILE A 871 18.78 23.33 16.33
N ALA A 872 19.41 24.48 16.60
CA ALA A 872 19.29 25.68 15.77
C ALA A 872 20.46 25.72 14.78
N THR A 873 20.15 25.68 13.48
CA THR A 873 21.15 25.63 12.40
C THR A 873 21.31 27.00 11.72
N PHE A 874 22.53 27.53 11.73
CA PHE A 874 22.89 28.75 11.00
C PHE A 874 23.74 28.39 9.77
N ASP A 875 23.10 28.35 8.60
CA ASP A 875 23.67 27.95 7.31
C ASP A 875 24.13 29.15 6.44
N THR A 876 23.40 30.25 6.53
CA THR A 876 23.54 31.48 5.73
C THR A 876 24.34 32.58 6.44
N LEU A 877 24.79 32.32 7.67
CA LEU A 877 25.44 33.31 8.51
C LEU A 877 26.78 33.78 7.90
N ALA A 878 26.98 35.09 7.87
CA ALA A 878 28.14 35.76 7.30
C ALA A 878 28.52 37.03 8.09
N ILE A 879 29.72 37.57 7.87
CA ILE A 879 30.18 38.84 8.48
C ILE A 879 30.68 39.79 7.38
N SER A 880 30.28 41.06 7.43
CA SER A 880 30.50 42.04 6.35
C SER A 880 31.93 42.59 6.19
N HIS A 881 32.78 42.52 7.21
CA HIS A 881 34.10 43.18 7.22
C HIS A 881 35.20 42.27 7.78
N THR A 882 36.41 42.34 7.21
CA THR A 882 37.65 41.76 7.76
C THR A 882 37.85 42.14 9.22
N GLY A 883 38.24 41.19 10.06
CA GLY A 883 38.48 41.41 11.50
C GLY A 883 38.46 40.11 12.30
N THR A 884 38.62 40.23 13.62
CA THR A 884 38.35 39.16 14.57
C THR A 884 37.12 39.52 15.40
N TYR A 885 36.18 38.59 15.50
CA TYR A 885 34.87 38.80 16.12
C TYR A 885 34.54 37.71 17.14
N ASP A 886 33.73 38.08 18.11
CA ASP A 886 33.10 37.16 19.05
C ASP A 886 31.58 37.17 18.81
N ILE A 887 31.01 36.00 18.56
CA ILE A 887 29.57 35.82 18.29
C ILE A 887 28.89 35.23 19.53
N MET A 888 27.89 35.92 20.04
CA MET A 888 27.01 35.42 21.10
C MET A 888 25.71 34.91 20.50
N PHE A 889 25.36 33.66 20.81
CA PHE A 889 24.10 33.02 20.46
C PHE A 889 23.22 32.97 21.71
N GLN A 890 22.02 33.53 21.62
CA GLN A 890 21.07 33.65 22.73
C GLN A 890 19.72 33.05 22.35
N VAL A 891 19.10 32.31 23.28
CA VAL A 891 17.68 31.95 23.19
C VAL A 891 16.84 33.23 23.32
N VAL A 892 16.00 33.50 22.31
CA VAL A 892 15.11 34.67 22.24
C VAL A 892 13.62 34.30 22.17
N ARG A 893 13.31 33.02 21.94
CA ARG A 893 11.98 32.46 22.20
C ARG A 893 12.15 31.08 22.86
N PRO A 894 11.46 30.79 23.96
CA PRO A 894 10.61 31.70 24.75
C PRO A 894 11.45 32.77 25.50
N GLU A 895 10.89 33.97 25.68
CA GLU A 895 11.60 35.09 26.34
C GLU A 895 11.96 34.81 27.81
N THR A 896 11.28 33.84 28.44
CA THR A 896 11.52 33.39 29.82
C THR A 896 12.83 32.62 30.00
N VAL A 897 13.48 32.15 28.92
CA VAL A 897 14.66 31.27 28.99
C VAL A 897 15.89 31.99 28.44
N SER A 898 16.65 32.65 29.32
CA SER A 898 17.82 33.46 28.95
C SER A 898 19.14 32.66 28.86
N ILE A 899 19.17 31.57 28.07
CA ILE A 899 20.39 30.76 27.88
C ILE A 899 21.23 31.32 26.73
N THR A 900 22.56 31.38 26.91
CA THR A 900 23.51 31.95 25.93
C THR A 900 24.78 31.12 25.77
N VAL A 901 25.37 31.09 24.57
CA VAL A 901 26.73 30.57 24.32
C VAL A 901 27.54 31.56 23.48
N ASN A 902 28.80 31.79 23.88
CA ASN A 902 29.73 32.69 23.18
C ASN A 902 30.76 31.89 22.39
N VAL A 903 31.01 32.29 21.14
CA VAL A 903 32.07 31.75 20.27
C VAL A 903 33.02 32.88 19.90
N SER A 904 34.16 32.94 20.59
CA SER A 904 35.22 33.91 20.34
C SER A 904 36.13 33.53 19.18
N GLU A 905 36.99 34.47 18.76
CA GLU A 905 38.06 34.26 17.76
C GLU A 905 37.58 33.92 16.33
N VAL A 906 36.45 34.47 15.89
CA VAL A 906 35.99 34.33 14.50
C VAL A 906 36.81 35.24 13.59
N VAL A 907 37.83 34.68 12.95
CA VAL A 907 38.72 35.41 12.03
C VAL A 907 38.12 35.47 10.62
N VAL A 908 37.76 36.69 10.21
CA VAL A 908 37.26 37.05 8.88
C VAL A 908 38.37 37.75 8.11
N VAL A 909 38.70 37.28 6.91
CA VAL A 909 39.72 37.88 6.03
C VAL A 909 39.12 38.45 4.76
N LYS A 910 39.88 39.34 4.10
CA LYS A 910 39.43 40.02 2.89
C LYS A 910 39.19 39.04 1.74
N ARG A 911 37.98 39.09 1.16
CA ARG A 911 37.54 38.21 0.07
C ARG A 911 38.38 38.42 -1.18
N LYS A 912 38.74 37.36 -1.91
CA LYS A 912 39.60 37.47 -3.11
C LYS A 912 38.77 37.40 -4.39
N ILE A 913 38.85 38.44 -5.22
CA ILE A 913 37.93 38.65 -6.35
C ILE A 913 38.70 38.78 -7.67
N THR A 914 38.13 38.21 -8.73
CA THR A 914 38.56 38.35 -10.13
C THR A 914 37.35 38.51 -11.06
N VAL A 915 37.57 38.57 -12.37
CA VAL A 915 36.51 38.67 -13.39
C VAL A 915 36.61 37.56 -14.43
N GLU A 916 35.51 37.30 -15.12
CA GLU A 916 35.39 36.43 -16.30
C GLU A 916 34.59 37.15 -17.39
N MET A 917 35.08 37.17 -18.64
CA MET A 917 34.39 37.81 -19.77
C MET A 917 33.92 36.76 -20.79
N SER A 918 32.68 36.89 -21.26
CA SER A 918 32.09 35.99 -22.26
C SER A 918 31.09 36.75 -23.17
N PRO A 919 30.96 36.42 -24.48
CA PRO A 919 31.74 35.43 -25.22
C PRO A 919 33.15 35.95 -25.59
N LEU A 920 34.03 35.03 -26.00
CA LEU A 920 35.37 35.33 -26.54
C LEU A 920 35.45 35.23 -28.07
N ASN A 921 34.33 34.90 -28.74
CA ASN A 921 34.19 34.88 -30.19
C ASN A 921 32.93 35.66 -30.59
N ALA A 922 32.97 36.37 -31.71
CA ALA A 922 31.86 37.11 -32.31
C ALA A 922 31.98 37.13 -33.85
N VAL A 923 31.00 37.71 -34.53
CA VAL A 923 30.96 37.87 -36.00
C VAL A 923 30.97 39.36 -36.34
N VAL A 924 31.69 39.74 -37.40
CA VAL A 924 31.77 41.14 -37.85
C VAL A 924 30.39 41.71 -38.19
N HIS A 925 30.16 42.99 -37.85
CA HIS A 925 28.91 43.74 -38.01
C HIS A 925 27.65 43.21 -37.29
N ILE A 926 27.64 41.96 -36.79
CA ILE A 926 26.51 41.41 -36.02
C ILE A 926 26.58 41.91 -34.56
N PRO A 927 25.49 42.48 -34.00
CA PRO A 927 25.46 42.90 -32.61
C PRO A 927 25.39 41.71 -31.64
N PHE A 928 26.22 41.74 -30.61
CA PHE A 928 26.25 40.76 -29.52
C PHE A 928 26.29 41.48 -28.16
N SER A 929 26.33 40.72 -27.05
CA SER A 929 26.49 41.28 -25.71
C SER A 929 27.71 40.65 -25.03
N LEU A 930 28.58 41.48 -24.45
CA LEU A 930 29.68 41.04 -23.59
C LEU A 930 29.22 41.08 -22.13
N SER A 931 29.31 39.96 -21.43
CA SER A 931 29.06 39.88 -20.00
C SER A 931 30.37 39.69 -19.25
N VAL A 932 30.60 40.55 -18.25
CA VAL A 932 31.70 40.43 -17.29
C VAL A 932 31.12 39.97 -15.97
N THR A 933 31.45 38.74 -15.58
CA THR A 933 31.02 38.11 -14.32
C THR A 933 32.11 38.27 -13.26
N VAL A 934 31.73 38.71 -12.06
CA VAL A 934 32.61 38.80 -10.89
C VAL A 934 32.72 37.42 -10.23
N LYS A 935 33.96 36.97 -10.00
CA LYS A 935 34.29 35.61 -9.56
C LYS A 935 35.09 35.62 -8.26
N ASP A 936 34.79 34.67 -7.39
CA ASP A 936 35.56 34.39 -6.19
C ASP A 936 36.81 33.58 -6.56
N VAL A 937 38.00 34.06 -6.22
CA VAL A 937 39.28 33.41 -6.56
C VAL A 937 39.48 32.10 -5.77
N SER A 938 38.88 31.98 -4.58
CA SER A 938 39.05 30.80 -3.72
C SER A 938 38.18 29.60 -4.12
N GLY A 939 37.16 29.80 -4.96
CA GLY A 939 36.26 28.71 -5.39
C GLY A 939 35.73 28.81 -6.82
N TRP A 940 36.13 29.81 -7.61
CA TRP A 940 35.67 30.10 -8.98
C TRP A 940 34.15 30.27 -9.17
N LYS A 941 33.39 30.36 -8.07
CA LYS A 941 31.96 30.68 -8.05
C LYS A 941 31.72 32.15 -8.41
N THR A 942 30.55 32.44 -8.99
CA THR A 942 30.08 33.82 -9.19
C THR A 942 29.77 34.46 -7.84
N VAL A 943 30.02 35.77 -7.72
CA VAL A 943 29.79 36.54 -6.49
C VAL A 943 28.48 37.32 -6.61
N THR A 944 27.41 36.77 -6.02
CA THR A 944 26.01 37.22 -6.17
C THR A 944 25.51 38.10 -5.02
N ASN A 945 26.41 38.76 -4.29
CA ASN A 945 26.09 39.56 -3.10
C ASN A 945 27.08 40.72 -2.86
N LEU A 946 27.47 41.42 -3.92
CA LEU A 946 28.55 42.42 -3.91
C LEU A 946 28.28 43.66 -3.03
N ASP A 947 27.09 43.74 -2.45
CA ASP A 947 26.59 44.78 -1.55
C ASP A 947 26.87 44.51 -0.05
N TRP A 948 27.62 43.45 0.33
CA TRP A 948 27.92 43.13 1.74
C TRP A 948 28.56 44.29 2.55
N GLN A 949 29.18 45.26 1.87
CA GLN A 949 29.75 46.51 2.44
C GLN A 949 28.97 47.78 2.04
N GLY A 950 27.86 47.66 1.30
CA GLY A 950 27.09 48.78 0.76
C GLY A 950 27.73 49.48 -0.44
N GLU A 951 28.68 48.84 -1.12
CA GLU A 951 29.44 49.42 -2.24
C GLU A 951 28.80 49.16 -3.61
N THR A 952 28.79 50.18 -4.48
CA THR A 952 28.52 49.98 -5.91
C THR A 952 29.79 49.59 -6.67
N TRP A 953 29.66 48.83 -7.74
CA TRP A 953 30.79 48.31 -8.52
C TRP A 953 30.66 48.69 -9.99
N ASN A 954 31.75 49.18 -10.59
CA ASN A 954 31.81 49.59 -11.99
C ASN A 954 32.81 48.71 -12.76
N CYS A 955 32.46 48.36 -14.00
CA CYS A 955 33.29 47.62 -14.93
C CYS A 955 33.54 48.44 -16.20
N THR A 956 34.79 48.60 -16.63
CA THR A 956 35.20 49.32 -17.84
C THR A 956 35.96 48.41 -18.80
N LEU A 957 35.65 48.48 -20.10
CA LEU A 957 36.39 47.79 -21.16
C LEU A 957 37.30 48.77 -21.91
N VAL A 958 38.54 48.38 -22.25
CA VAL A 958 39.49 49.22 -23.01
C VAL A 958 40.32 48.38 -23.99
N LEU A 959 40.44 48.79 -25.25
CA LEU A 959 41.31 48.13 -26.23
C LEU A 959 42.80 48.39 -25.95
N GLU A 960 43.64 47.35 -26.04
CA GLU A 960 45.08 47.42 -25.70
C GLU A 960 46.01 47.59 -26.91
N VAL A 961 45.62 47.13 -28.09
CA VAL A 961 46.45 47.16 -29.32
C VAL A 961 45.67 47.75 -30.49
N GLU A 962 46.38 48.08 -31.58
CA GLU A 962 45.74 48.58 -32.80
C GLU A 962 44.83 47.50 -33.40
N ALA A 963 43.53 47.72 -33.23
CA ALA A 963 42.47 46.82 -33.68
C ALA A 963 42.37 46.77 -35.22
N PRO A 964 41.72 45.73 -35.79
CA PRO A 964 41.47 45.67 -37.22
C PRO A 964 40.34 46.62 -37.66
N GLY A 965 39.53 47.08 -36.70
CA GLY A 965 38.40 47.99 -36.87
C GLY A 965 37.99 48.61 -35.53
N THR A 966 36.84 49.25 -35.49
CA THR A 966 36.24 49.77 -34.26
C THR A 966 35.46 48.67 -33.52
N LEU A 967 35.40 48.76 -32.19
CA LEU A 967 34.53 47.98 -31.32
C LEU A 967 33.69 48.97 -30.50
N THR A 968 32.35 48.90 -30.56
CA THR A 968 31.49 49.91 -29.91
C THR A 968 31.58 49.93 -28.38
N ALA A 969 32.19 48.92 -27.77
CA ALA A 969 32.42 48.84 -26.33
C ALA A 969 33.81 49.36 -25.87
N ASP A 970 34.66 49.90 -26.76
CA ASP A 970 35.91 50.52 -26.30
C ASP A 970 35.65 51.73 -25.39
N LYS A 971 36.27 51.73 -24.20
CA LYS A 971 36.10 52.70 -23.10
C LYS A 971 34.69 52.75 -22.50
N ALA A 972 33.79 51.84 -22.90
CA ALA A 972 32.48 51.71 -22.28
C ALA A 972 32.62 51.31 -20.80
N THR A 973 31.76 51.85 -19.95
CA THR A 973 31.69 51.53 -18.52
C THR A 973 30.25 51.22 -18.13
N GLU A 974 30.05 50.07 -17.50
CA GLU A 974 28.75 49.58 -17.01
C GLU A 974 28.82 49.37 -15.51
N GLN A 975 27.69 49.47 -14.81
CA GLN A 975 27.60 48.99 -13.43
C GLN A 975 27.48 47.46 -13.40
N VAL A 976 28.06 46.85 -12.37
CA VAL A 976 27.84 45.45 -12.03
C VAL A 976 26.57 45.39 -11.18
N ASP A 977 25.60 44.58 -11.59
CA ASP A 977 24.48 44.20 -10.74
C ASP A 977 25.01 43.41 -9.53
N VAL A 978 24.78 43.95 -8.34
CA VAL A 978 25.30 43.39 -7.08
C VAL A 978 24.67 42.05 -6.71
N THR A 979 23.47 41.75 -7.24
CA THR A 979 22.70 40.53 -6.95
C THR A 979 23.06 39.36 -7.88
N THR A 980 23.40 39.63 -9.14
CA THR A 980 23.87 38.58 -10.08
C THR A 980 25.40 38.51 -10.18
N GLY A 981 26.10 39.57 -9.81
CA GLY A 981 27.55 39.69 -9.96
C GLY A 981 28.00 39.96 -11.39
N ILE A 982 27.14 40.54 -12.25
CA ILE A 982 27.39 40.67 -13.69
C ILE A 982 27.24 42.13 -14.16
N ALA A 983 28.19 42.60 -14.97
CA ALA A 983 28.01 43.76 -15.85
C ALA A 983 27.81 43.29 -17.30
N THR A 984 26.82 43.83 -18.02
CA THR A 984 26.50 43.40 -19.39
C THR A 984 26.51 44.58 -20.37
N PHE A 985 27.56 44.63 -21.19
CA PHE A 985 27.69 45.56 -22.31
C PHE A 985 26.85 45.03 -23.47
N ARG A 986 25.80 45.76 -23.86
CA ARG A 986 24.83 45.34 -24.89
C ARG A 986 25.11 45.99 -26.23
N ASN A 987 24.61 45.38 -27.31
CA ASN A 987 24.74 45.87 -28.70
C ASN A 987 26.20 46.17 -29.12
N VAL A 988 27.13 45.36 -28.62
CA VAL A 988 28.54 45.41 -29.02
C VAL A 988 28.64 44.98 -30.48
N THR A 989 29.24 45.79 -31.32
CA THR A 989 29.54 45.47 -32.73
C THR A 989 31.01 45.74 -33.02
N ALA A 990 31.58 44.91 -33.89
CA ALA A 990 32.93 45.06 -34.42
C ALA A 990 32.87 45.41 -35.91
N SER A 991 33.62 46.42 -36.36
CA SER A 991 33.52 46.92 -37.75
C SER A 991 34.43 46.20 -38.75
N SER A 992 35.33 45.34 -38.29
CA SER A 992 36.26 44.55 -39.13
C SER A 992 36.53 43.18 -38.50
N PRO A 993 36.79 42.13 -39.29
CA PRO A 993 37.26 40.85 -38.76
C PRO A 993 38.72 40.92 -38.28
N GLY A 994 39.09 40.04 -37.35
CA GLY A 994 40.41 39.93 -36.73
C GLY A 994 40.33 39.69 -35.21
N SER A 995 41.35 40.10 -34.47
CA SER A 995 41.46 39.92 -33.02
C SER A 995 41.48 41.27 -32.29
N TYR A 996 40.62 41.41 -31.28
CA TYR A 996 40.48 42.60 -30.44
C TYR A 996 40.97 42.27 -29.02
N ALA A 997 42.11 42.83 -28.59
CA ALA A 997 42.61 42.66 -27.23
C ALA A 997 41.97 43.68 -26.28
N ILE A 998 41.25 43.20 -25.27
CA ILE A 998 40.41 43.98 -24.35
C ILE A 998 40.93 43.83 -22.92
N LYS A 999 41.16 44.95 -22.23
CA LYS A 999 41.31 45.01 -20.77
C LYS A 999 39.95 45.21 -20.13
N VAL A 1000 39.69 44.42 -19.11
CA VAL A 1000 38.56 44.55 -18.20
C VAL A 1000 39.08 45.15 -16.90
N TYR A 1001 38.56 46.32 -16.53
CA TYR A 1001 38.83 47.00 -15.25
C TYR A 1001 37.58 46.92 -14.37
N LEU A 1002 37.63 46.20 -13.26
CA LEU A 1002 36.57 46.18 -12.23
C LEU A 1002 37.03 47.00 -11.02
N LYS A 1003 36.21 47.94 -10.54
CA LYS A 1003 36.51 48.77 -9.38
C LYS A 1003 35.28 48.96 -8.47
N SER A 1004 35.45 48.81 -7.17
CA SER A 1004 34.42 49.12 -6.17
C SER A 1004 34.44 50.61 -5.80
N SER A 1005 33.31 51.13 -5.32
CA SER A 1005 33.10 52.56 -5.04
C SER A 1005 34.11 53.19 -4.07
N SER A 1006 34.55 52.48 -3.03
CA SER A 1006 35.59 52.97 -2.10
C SER A 1006 37.01 52.85 -2.66
N GLY A 1007 37.19 52.13 -3.77
CA GLY A 1007 38.50 51.70 -4.25
C GLY A 1007 39.10 50.52 -3.48
N SER A 1008 38.39 49.96 -2.49
CA SER A 1008 38.83 48.78 -1.73
C SER A 1008 39.08 47.55 -2.61
N TYR A 1009 38.43 47.48 -3.77
CA TYR A 1009 38.71 46.50 -4.81
C TYR A 1009 39.02 47.17 -6.15
N SER A 1010 40.07 46.67 -6.80
CA SER A 1010 40.52 47.08 -8.13
C SER A 1010 41.16 45.88 -8.82
N VAL A 1011 40.52 45.35 -9.87
CA VAL A 1011 40.96 44.18 -10.64
C VAL A 1011 41.16 44.60 -12.09
N VAL A 1012 42.27 44.19 -12.70
CA VAL A 1012 42.54 44.35 -14.13
C VAL A 1012 42.83 42.99 -14.75
N LYS A 1013 42.20 42.66 -15.87
CA LYS A 1013 42.38 41.37 -16.56
C LYS A 1013 42.28 41.52 -18.07
N HIS A 1014 43.08 40.74 -18.80
CA HIS A 1014 43.22 40.85 -20.26
C HIS A 1014 42.48 39.69 -20.95
N TYR A 1015 41.83 39.99 -22.07
CA TYR A 1015 41.12 39.04 -22.93
C TYR A 1015 41.41 39.34 -24.40
N VAL A 1016 41.23 38.34 -25.27
CA VAL A 1016 41.23 38.54 -26.72
C VAL A 1016 39.90 38.02 -27.28
N LEU A 1017 39.11 38.93 -27.82
CA LEU A 1017 37.90 38.64 -28.58
C LEU A 1017 38.30 38.33 -30.04
N GLN A 1018 37.94 37.16 -30.55
CA GLN A 1018 37.99 36.87 -31.98
C GLN A 1018 36.73 37.38 -32.67
N VAL A 1019 36.89 38.03 -33.81
CA VAL A 1019 35.78 38.48 -34.67
C VAL A 1019 36.05 37.93 -36.06
N ASP A 1020 35.26 36.98 -36.52
CA ASP A 1020 35.43 36.37 -37.85
C ASP A 1020 34.27 36.76 -38.78
N VAL A 1021 34.33 36.33 -40.05
CA VAL A 1021 33.28 36.58 -41.07
C VAL A 1021 32.29 35.41 -41.12
N SER A 1022 31.02 35.70 -41.42
CA SER A 1022 29.98 34.68 -41.59
C SER A 1022 30.15 33.84 -42.87
N ASP A 1023 29.75 32.57 -42.79
CA ASP A 1023 29.45 31.66 -43.92
C ASP A 1023 30.54 31.40 -44.97
N LEU A 1024 31.82 31.59 -44.61
CA LEU A 1024 32.94 31.27 -45.49
C LEU A 1024 33.21 29.76 -45.54
N LYS A 1025 32.60 29.07 -46.52
CA LYS A 1025 32.83 27.64 -46.79
C LYS A 1025 34.27 27.39 -47.21
N ILE A 1026 35.11 26.94 -46.27
CA ILE A 1026 36.48 26.50 -46.52
C ILE A 1026 36.45 25.23 -47.38
N VAL A 1027 37.08 25.30 -48.55
CA VAL A 1027 37.27 24.15 -49.46
C VAL A 1027 38.75 23.75 -49.52
N VAL A 1028 39.66 24.73 -49.47
CA VAL A 1028 41.12 24.50 -49.52
C VAL A 1028 41.83 25.21 -48.38
N LYS A 1029 42.92 24.59 -47.93
CA LYS A 1029 43.72 24.99 -46.78
C LYS A 1029 45.20 24.77 -47.08
N LYS A 1030 46.04 25.76 -46.75
CA LYS A 1030 47.50 25.75 -46.94
C LYS A 1030 48.21 26.07 -45.63
N PHE A 1031 49.27 25.32 -45.33
CA PHE A 1031 50.09 25.56 -44.15
C PHE A 1031 51.28 26.44 -44.51
N VAL A 1032 51.30 27.66 -43.95
CA VAL A 1032 52.30 28.69 -44.26
C VAL A 1032 53.27 28.83 -43.09
N GLN A 1033 54.56 28.95 -43.38
CA GLN A 1033 55.57 29.37 -42.41
C GLN A 1033 56.33 30.60 -42.93
N LEU A 1034 56.44 31.61 -42.07
CA LEU A 1034 57.22 32.82 -42.30
C LEU A 1034 58.27 32.95 -41.20
N LYS A 1035 59.48 33.38 -41.56
CA LYS A 1035 60.53 33.72 -40.61
C LYS A 1035 60.76 35.22 -40.63
N PHE A 1036 60.85 35.83 -39.46
CA PHE A 1036 61.22 37.25 -39.30
C PHE A 1036 62.68 37.35 -38.85
N ALA A 1037 63.38 38.39 -39.28
CA ALA A 1037 64.77 38.66 -38.91
C ALA A 1037 64.90 39.27 -37.50
N ALA A 1038 64.19 38.68 -36.53
CA ALA A 1038 64.09 39.11 -35.13
C ALA A 1038 64.07 37.90 -34.19
N LYS A 1039 64.52 38.06 -32.95
CA LYS A 1039 64.58 36.98 -31.94
C LYS A 1039 63.24 36.71 -31.27
N TYR A 1040 62.97 35.43 -30.99
CA TYR A 1040 61.78 34.96 -30.29
C TYR A 1040 61.55 35.59 -28.91
N GLU A 1041 62.65 35.89 -28.19
CA GLU A 1041 62.63 36.53 -26.86
C GLU A 1041 61.80 37.81 -26.81
N LEU A 1042 61.66 38.52 -27.93
CA LEU A 1042 60.91 39.79 -28.05
C LEU A 1042 59.38 39.63 -27.97
N ILE A 1043 58.85 38.41 -28.11
CA ILE A 1043 57.40 38.12 -28.08
C ILE A 1043 57.01 37.18 -26.92
N THR A 1044 57.99 36.73 -26.11
CA THR A 1044 57.78 35.81 -24.99
C THR A 1044 56.74 36.35 -24.00
N GLY A 1045 55.74 35.53 -23.69
CA GLY A 1045 54.63 35.89 -22.79
C GLY A 1045 53.56 36.79 -23.42
N LYS A 1046 53.82 37.39 -24.59
CA LYS A 1046 52.88 38.22 -25.35
C LYS A 1046 52.31 37.51 -26.59
N HIS A 1047 52.48 36.19 -26.70
CA HIS A 1047 52.17 35.40 -27.90
C HIS A 1047 50.75 35.65 -28.45
N GLN A 1048 49.72 35.77 -27.61
CA GLN A 1048 48.34 36.06 -28.04
C GLN A 1048 48.16 37.48 -28.59
N LEU A 1049 48.90 38.47 -28.06
CA LEU A 1049 48.90 39.85 -28.57
C LEU A 1049 49.69 39.96 -29.88
N PHE A 1050 50.82 39.27 -29.99
CA PHE A 1050 51.60 39.20 -31.23
C PHE A 1050 50.83 38.46 -32.33
N GLN A 1051 50.14 37.37 -31.98
CA GLN A 1051 49.18 36.69 -32.85
C GLN A 1051 48.05 37.61 -33.30
N ALA A 1052 47.46 38.39 -32.38
CA ALA A 1052 46.39 39.32 -32.72
C ALA A 1052 46.87 40.37 -33.73
N VAL A 1053 48.05 40.98 -33.52
CA VAL A 1053 48.62 41.96 -34.45
C VAL A 1053 48.99 41.33 -35.80
N LEU A 1054 49.57 40.12 -35.83
CA LEU A 1054 49.87 39.41 -37.08
C LEU A 1054 48.60 39.01 -37.86
N LYS A 1055 47.59 38.46 -37.18
CA LYS A 1055 46.27 38.15 -37.76
C LYS A 1055 45.65 39.45 -38.32
N ASN A 1056 45.63 40.53 -37.54
CA ASN A 1056 45.08 41.83 -37.96
C ASN A 1056 45.83 42.43 -39.16
N HIS A 1057 47.16 42.29 -39.23
CA HIS A 1057 47.95 42.74 -40.39
C HIS A 1057 47.54 41.99 -41.68
N PHE A 1058 47.39 40.66 -41.61
CA PHE A 1058 46.90 39.88 -42.74
C PHE A 1058 45.46 40.23 -43.14
N TYR A 1059 44.54 40.45 -42.19
CA TYR A 1059 43.18 40.91 -42.53
C TYR A 1059 43.15 42.33 -43.12
N LYS A 1060 44.02 43.24 -42.68
CA LYS A 1060 44.18 44.58 -43.29
C LYS A 1060 44.73 44.49 -44.72
N MET A 1061 45.69 43.60 -44.98
CA MET A 1061 46.33 43.49 -46.30
C MET A 1061 45.51 42.69 -47.32
N TYR A 1062 44.93 41.55 -46.91
CA TYR A 1062 44.24 40.60 -47.79
C TYR A 1062 42.71 40.68 -47.67
N ALA A 1063 42.18 41.84 -47.30
CA ALA A 1063 40.76 42.09 -46.98
C ALA A 1063 39.78 41.64 -48.09
N THR A 1064 40.20 41.64 -49.35
CA THR A 1064 39.38 41.25 -50.51
C THR A 1064 39.37 39.75 -50.81
N SER A 1065 40.29 38.97 -50.24
CA SER A 1065 40.67 37.65 -50.78
C SER A 1065 39.87 36.45 -50.23
N GLN A 1066 38.84 36.65 -49.40
CA GLN A 1066 38.10 35.56 -48.74
C GLN A 1066 39.01 34.51 -48.06
N VAL A 1067 40.10 34.94 -47.40
CA VAL A 1067 41.02 34.07 -46.66
C VAL A 1067 40.76 34.17 -45.16
N VAL A 1068 40.71 33.03 -44.48
CA VAL A 1068 40.66 32.92 -43.02
C VAL A 1068 42.01 32.42 -42.50
N PHE A 1069 42.53 33.08 -41.46
CA PHE A 1069 43.83 32.75 -40.86
C PHE A 1069 43.63 32.13 -39.47
N SER A 1070 44.16 30.92 -39.28
CA SER A 1070 43.93 30.09 -38.09
C SER A 1070 45.21 29.36 -37.64
N ASN A 1071 45.17 28.69 -36.48
CA ASN A 1071 46.23 27.82 -35.95
C ASN A 1071 47.64 28.42 -35.93
N PHE A 1072 47.74 29.71 -35.60
CA PHE A 1072 49.02 30.40 -35.39
C PHE A 1072 49.83 29.73 -34.27
N ASN A 1073 51.09 29.48 -34.56
CA ASN A 1073 52.09 28.97 -33.62
C ASN A 1073 53.44 29.66 -33.91
N PHE A 1074 54.25 29.88 -32.87
CA PHE A 1074 55.51 30.59 -32.95
C PHE A 1074 56.62 29.74 -32.33
N LYS A 1075 57.68 29.44 -33.10
CA LYS A 1075 58.79 28.57 -32.65
C LYS A 1075 59.99 29.38 -32.12
N PRO A 1076 60.69 28.90 -31.06
CA PRO A 1076 61.91 29.52 -30.55
C PRO A 1076 63.07 29.58 -31.57
N GLY A 1077 63.89 30.62 -31.47
CA GLY A 1077 64.99 30.93 -32.39
C GLY A 1077 64.85 32.36 -32.94
N SER A 1078 65.00 32.52 -34.26
CA SER A 1078 64.29 33.60 -34.96
C SER A 1078 62.78 33.42 -34.79
N ILE A 1079 61.98 34.49 -34.83
CA ILE A 1079 60.52 34.36 -34.83
C ILE A 1079 60.11 33.63 -36.12
N VAL A 1080 59.75 32.36 -36.01
CA VAL A 1080 59.09 31.60 -37.08
C VAL A 1080 57.61 31.51 -36.73
N ALA A 1081 56.78 32.23 -37.47
CA ALA A 1081 55.32 32.15 -37.38
C ALA A 1081 54.82 31.10 -38.38
N SER A 1082 54.15 30.07 -37.89
CA SER A 1082 53.46 29.07 -38.72
C SER A 1082 51.96 29.15 -38.49
N PHE A 1083 51.17 29.20 -39.55
CA PHE A 1083 49.72 29.35 -39.49
C PHE A 1083 49.05 28.65 -40.67
N ASP A 1084 47.74 28.40 -40.53
CA ASP A 1084 46.89 27.86 -41.56
C ASP A 1084 46.13 28.99 -42.26
N ALA A 1085 46.32 29.14 -43.57
CA ALA A 1085 45.51 29.99 -44.42
C ALA A 1085 44.47 29.13 -45.17
N ALA A 1086 43.20 29.54 -45.16
CA ALA A 1086 42.10 28.74 -45.69
C ALA A 1086 41.12 29.60 -46.51
N SER A 1087 40.57 29.07 -47.60
CA SER A 1087 39.65 29.80 -48.48
C SER A 1087 38.63 28.89 -49.19
N SER A 1088 37.69 29.51 -49.87
CA SER A 1088 36.65 28.89 -50.70
C SER A 1088 37.14 28.49 -52.10
N SER A 1089 38.27 29.02 -52.59
CA SER A 1089 38.93 28.58 -53.83
C SER A 1089 40.46 28.61 -53.74
N ASP A 1090 41.13 27.73 -54.50
CA ASP A 1090 42.60 27.79 -54.70
C ASP A 1090 43.05 29.14 -55.24
N SER A 1091 42.33 29.70 -56.22
CA SER A 1091 42.69 30.94 -56.91
C SER A 1091 42.84 32.16 -55.99
N ALA A 1092 42.02 32.25 -54.93
CA ALA A 1092 42.10 33.34 -53.96
C ALA A 1092 43.21 33.09 -52.90
N LEU A 1093 43.49 31.82 -52.62
CA LEU A 1093 44.54 31.39 -51.70
C LEU A 1093 45.93 31.55 -52.32
N ASP A 1094 46.12 31.09 -53.56
CA ASP A 1094 47.37 31.24 -54.34
C ASP A 1094 47.69 32.72 -54.59
N ALA A 1095 46.69 33.56 -54.93
CA ALA A 1095 46.90 35.01 -55.08
C ALA A 1095 47.36 35.69 -53.77
N MET A 1096 46.90 35.21 -52.61
CA MET A 1096 47.39 35.66 -51.31
C MET A 1096 48.82 35.15 -51.05
N LEU A 1097 49.12 33.89 -51.38
CA LEU A 1097 50.46 33.32 -51.23
C LEU A 1097 51.51 34.00 -52.11
N ASP A 1098 51.18 34.36 -53.36
CA ASP A 1098 52.09 35.09 -54.27
C ASP A 1098 52.33 36.53 -53.80
N ALA A 1099 51.30 37.20 -53.28
CA ALA A 1099 51.43 38.52 -52.66
C ALA A 1099 52.31 38.46 -51.39
N LEU A 1100 52.10 37.46 -50.54
CA LEU A 1100 52.90 37.23 -49.33
C LEU A 1100 54.35 36.82 -49.65
N ALA A 1101 54.57 36.02 -50.70
CA ALA A 1101 55.90 35.67 -51.18
C ALA A 1101 56.66 36.92 -51.70
N THR A 1102 55.92 37.86 -52.28
CA THR A 1102 56.47 39.17 -52.69
C THR A 1102 56.84 40.02 -51.46
N GLU A 1103 55.98 40.11 -50.43
CA GLU A 1103 56.31 40.76 -49.14
C GLU A 1103 57.60 40.21 -48.50
N VAL A 1104 57.77 38.88 -48.51
CA VAL A 1104 58.92 38.18 -47.92
C VAL A 1104 60.19 38.36 -48.77
N LYS A 1105 60.07 38.39 -50.10
CA LYS A 1105 61.17 38.66 -51.04
C LYS A 1105 61.70 40.10 -50.91
N ASP A 1106 60.79 41.05 -50.71
CA ASP A 1106 61.07 42.47 -50.58
C ASP A 1106 61.37 42.89 -49.12
N GLN A 1107 61.28 41.95 -48.18
CA GLN A 1107 61.61 42.11 -46.75
C GLN A 1107 60.83 43.22 -46.03
N LYS A 1108 59.53 43.33 -46.33
CA LYS A 1108 58.61 44.20 -45.59
C LYS A 1108 58.51 43.80 -44.11
N SER A 1109 58.01 44.72 -43.29
CA SER A 1109 57.96 44.58 -41.83
C SER A 1109 56.53 44.69 -41.28
N ILE A 1110 56.26 43.93 -40.21
CA ILE A 1110 55.10 44.17 -39.35
C ILE A 1110 55.53 45.00 -38.13
N THR A 1111 54.70 45.95 -37.70
CA THR A 1111 54.97 46.75 -36.50
C THR A 1111 54.27 46.13 -35.29
N PHE A 1112 55.01 45.88 -34.20
CA PHE A 1112 54.47 45.43 -32.92
C PHE A 1112 55.14 46.18 -31.77
N GLU A 1113 54.34 46.71 -30.83
CA GLU A 1113 54.82 47.55 -29.71
C GLU A 1113 55.80 48.68 -30.14
N GLY A 1114 55.53 49.29 -31.30
CA GLY A 1114 56.35 50.38 -31.84
C GLY A 1114 57.70 49.95 -32.42
N LYS A 1115 57.92 48.65 -32.67
CA LYS A 1115 59.11 48.10 -33.35
C LYS A 1115 58.71 47.37 -34.61
N ASP A 1116 59.55 47.48 -35.63
CA ASP A 1116 59.36 46.80 -36.91
C ASP A 1116 60.09 45.45 -36.94
N TYR A 1117 59.39 44.43 -37.43
CA TYR A 1117 59.85 43.04 -37.55
C TYR A 1117 59.87 42.66 -39.04
N PRO A 1118 61.01 42.81 -39.75
CA PRO A 1118 61.12 42.47 -41.17
C PRO A 1118 61.08 40.97 -41.43
N TYR A 1119 60.45 40.58 -42.55
CA TYR A 1119 60.53 39.23 -43.09
C TYR A 1119 61.98 38.89 -43.50
N GLU A 1120 62.39 37.65 -43.21
CA GLU A 1120 63.68 37.12 -43.65
C GLU A 1120 63.58 36.67 -45.11
N LYS A 1121 64.51 37.13 -45.95
CA LYS A 1121 64.44 36.95 -47.40
C LYS A 1121 64.41 35.47 -47.81
N ASN A 1122 63.51 35.14 -48.75
CA ASN A 1122 63.31 33.78 -49.27
C ASN A 1122 62.97 32.72 -48.19
N SER A 1123 62.43 33.13 -47.03
CA SER A 1123 62.15 32.21 -45.92
C SER A 1123 60.74 31.60 -45.91
N MET A 1124 59.90 31.94 -46.89
CA MET A 1124 58.51 31.47 -46.96
C MET A 1124 58.43 30.00 -47.35
N LEU A 1125 57.81 29.19 -46.49
CA LEU A 1125 57.46 27.81 -46.79
C LEU A 1125 55.95 27.66 -46.92
N VAL A 1126 55.50 26.96 -47.95
CA VAL A 1126 54.10 26.54 -48.14
C VAL A 1126 54.07 25.02 -48.19
N ASP A 1127 53.23 24.40 -47.36
CA ASP A 1127 53.16 22.95 -47.17
C ASP A 1127 54.55 22.31 -46.89
N ASN A 1128 55.40 23.05 -46.16
CA ASN A 1128 56.82 22.77 -45.86
C ASN A 1128 57.80 22.75 -47.05
N LYS A 1129 57.43 23.34 -48.21
CA LYS A 1129 58.32 23.52 -49.38
C LYS A 1129 58.68 24.99 -49.59
N SER A 1130 59.89 25.26 -50.10
CA SER A 1130 60.28 26.61 -50.54
C SER A 1130 59.34 27.11 -51.63
N TYR A 1131 58.78 28.30 -51.45
CA TYR A 1131 57.83 28.90 -52.38
C TYR A 1131 58.47 30.12 -53.07
N GLY A 1132 58.41 30.18 -54.41
CA GLY A 1132 58.96 31.30 -55.21
C GLY A 1132 60.42 31.19 -55.65
N THR A 1133 61.07 30.03 -55.53
CA THR A 1133 62.49 29.81 -55.94
C THR A 1133 62.62 28.82 -57.11
N VAL A 1134 63.42 29.15 -58.13
CA VAL A 1134 63.57 28.35 -59.38
C VAL A 1134 65.02 27.84 -59.55
N GLU A 1135 65.18 26.56 -59.87
CA GLU A 1135 66.49 25.89 -60.06
C GLU A 1135 66.84 25.61 -61.54
N LYS A 1136 68.12 25.36 -61.81
CA LYS A 1136 68.63 24.65 -63.00
C LYS A 1136 69.96 23.97 -62.67
N ALA A 1137 70.18 22.76 -63.19
CA ALA A 1137 71.30 21.88 -62.80
C ALA A 1137 72.07 21.34 -64.03
N VAL A 1138 73.30 20.83 -63.82
CA VAL A 1138 73.92 19.67 -64.52
C VAL A 1138 75.39 19.40 -64.06
N SER A 1139 75.79 18.12 -64.12
CA SER A 1139 77.17 17.57 -64.15
C SER A 1139 78.00 17.40 -62.85
N GLY A 1140 78.81 16.32 -62.85
CA GLY A 1140 80.07 16.21 -62.09
C GLY A 1140 80.01 15.64 -60.66
N LEU A 1141 80.05 14.31 -60.50
CA LEU A 1141 80.35 13.69 -59.19
C LEU A 1141 81.86 13.77 -58.87
N PRO A 1142 82.21 14.11 -57.62
CA PRO A 1142 83.32 13.48 -56.91
C PRO A 1142 82.81 12.26 -56.13
N THR A 1143 83.33 11.07 -56.44
CA THR A 1143 83.03 9.83 -55.71
C THR A 1143 83.65 9.87 -54.31
N GLY A 1144 82.94 10.43 -53.31
CA GLY A 1144 83.57 10.70 -52.01
C GLY A 1144 82.70 11.05 -50.79
N ALA A 1145 81.38 10.79 -50.77
CA ALA A 1145 80.55 11.06 -49.58
C ALA A 1145 79.30 10.17 -49.36
N ILE A 1146 78.97 9.23 -50.28
CA ILE A 1146 77.69 8.51 -50.27
C ILE A 1146 77.73 7.28 -49.35
N VAL A 1147 77.82 7.52 -48.03
CA VAL A 1147 77.59 6.50 -46.97
C VAL A 1147 76.85 7.08 -45.75
N ALA A 1148 76.98 8.38 -45.44
CA ALA A 1148 76.77 8.86 -44.06
C ALA A 1148 75.32 9.24 -43.63
N ILE A 1149 74.43 9.70 -44.54
CA ILE A 1149 73.17 10.37 -44.12
C ILE A 1149 71.91 9.56 -44.40
N SER A 1150 71.86 8.77 -45.47
CA SER A 1150 70.83 7.72 -45.64
C SER A 1150 70.87 6.73 -44.47
N VAL A 1151 72.06 6.50 -43.90
CA VAL A 1151 72.28 5.72 -42.67
C VAL A 1151 71.60 6.34 -41.45
N ILE A 1152 71.60 7.67 -41.27
CA ILE A 1152 70.99 8.32 -40.09
C ILE A 1152 69.46 8.28 -40.15
N SER A 1153 68.86 8.57 -41.30
CA SER A 1153 67.40 8.50 -41.47
C SER A 1153 66.88 7.06 -41.39
N ALA A 1154 67.63 6.09 -41.93
CA ALA A 1154 67.32 4.67 -41.75
C ALA A 1154 67.52 4.22 -40.30
N LEU A 1155 68.57 4.68 -39.60
CA LEU A 1155 68.77 4.42 -38.18
C LEU A 1155 67.62 4.95 -37.33
N GLY A 1156 67.04 6.11 -37.62
CA GLY A 1156 65.88 6.62 -36.89
C GLY A 1156 64.69 5.65 -36.93
N VAL A 1157 64.32 5.18 -38.13
CA VAL A 1157 63.20 4.22 -38.31
C VAL A 1157 63.55 2.84 -37.77
N CYS A 1158 64.78 2.34 -38.02
CA CYS A 1158 65.25 1.07 -37.50
C CYS A 1158 65.37 1.07 -35.98
N ILE A 1159 65.77 2.18 -35.32
CA ILE A 1159 65.78 2.30 -33.86
C ILE A 1159 64.36 2.29 -33.30
N LEU A 1160 63.39 2.93 -33.96
CA LEU A 1160 61.99 2.87 -33.53
C LEU A 1160 61.44 1.43 -33.62
N ILE A 1161 61.71 0.74 -34.74
CA ILE A 1161 61.33 -0.66 -34.96
C ILE A 1161 62.07 -1.59 -33.97
N ILE A 1162 63.36 -1.35 -33.70
CA ILE A 1162 64.15 -2.12 -32.72
C ILE A 1162 63.65 -1.88 -31.29
N ILE A 1163 63.25 -0.67 -30.91
CA ILE A 1163 62.64 -0.42 -29.59
C ILE A 1163 61.30 -1.15 -29.46
N LEU A 1164 60.44 -1.10 -30.49
CA LEU A 1164 59.17 -1.84 -30.51
C LEU A 1164 59.38 -3.36 -30.47
N LEU A 1165 60.34 -3.89 -31.23
CA LEU A 1165 60.72 -5.31 -31.22
C LEU A 1165 61.42 -5.72 -29.91
N LEU A 1166 62.18 -4.85 -29.26
CA LEU A 1166 62.75 -5.11 -27.94
C LEU A 1166 61.68 -5.16 -26.85
N PHE A 1167 60.64 -4.30 -26.92
CA PHE A 1167 59.47 -4.43 -26.05
C PHE A 1167 58.68 -5.71 -26.31
N ALA A 1168 58.46 -6.09 -27.58
CA ALA A 1168 57.78 -7.33 -27.94
C ALA A 1168 58.58 -8.59 -27.49
N LYS A 1169 59.87 -8.65 -27.80
CA LYS A 1169 60.73 -9.82 -27.53
C LYS A 1169 61.07 -9.99 -26.05
N LYS A 1170 61.14 -8.90 -25.27
CA LYS A 1170 61.34 -8.95 -23.80
C LYS A 1170 60.17 -9.60 -23.04
N LYS A 1171 59.03 -9.87 -23.69
CA LYS A 1171 57.92 -10.66 -23.12
C LYS A 1171 57.90 -12.14 -23.53
N SER A 1172 58.67 -12.56 -24.54
CA SER A 1172 58.44 -13.85 -25.23
C SER A 1172 59.56 -14.91 -25.16
N GLU A 1173 60.79 -14.57 -24.76
CA GLU A 1173 61.91 -15.54 -24.76
C GLU A 1173 62.65 -15.63 -23.42
N ARG A 1174 62.14 -16.48 -22.52
CA ARG A 1174 62.92 -17.03 -21.38
C ARG A 1174 62.94 -18.57 -21.42
N LYS A 1175 63.79 -19.09 -22.31
CA LYS A 1175 64.43 -20.42 -22.28
C LYS A 1175 63.56 -21.69 -22.17
N THR A 1176 63.41 -22.35 -23.30
CA THR A 1176 63.81 -23.76 -23.51
C THR A 1176 64.88 -23.77 -24.63
N VAL A 1177 65.82 -24.70 -24.80
CA VAL A 1177 65.94 -26.13 -24.44
C VAL A 1177 67.37 -26.44 -23.91
N GLY A 1178 67.57 -27.57 -23.20
CA GLY A 1178 68.90 -28.08 -22.85
C GLY A 1178 68.90 -29.44 -22.12
N MET A 1179 68.91 -30.55 -22.88
CA MET A 1179 69.16 -31.93 -22.42
C MET A 1179 70.67 -32.26 -22.51
N VAL A 1180 71.29 -33.27 -21.88
CA VAL A 1180 70.90 -34.33 -20.90
C VAL A 1180 72.20 -34.79 -20.19
N GLY A 1181 72.16 -35.44 -19.00
CA GLY A 1181 73.34 -36.19 -18.52
C GLY A 1181 73.37 -36.67 -17.05
N ASN A 1182 73.12 -37.97 -16.87
CA ASN A 1182 73.61 -38.89 -15.82
C ASN A 1182 73.18 -38.78 -14.34
N GLU A 1183 72.94 -39.99 -13.78
CA GLU A 1183 72.79 -40.38 -12.38
C GLU A 1183 74.18 -40.47 -11.66
N PRO A 1184 74.31 -41.05 -10.43
CA PRO A 1184 73.29 -41.40 -9.40
C PRO A 1184 73.63 -40.90 -7.97
N TYR A 1185 72.68 -40.96 -7.02
CA TYR A 1185 72.89 -41.70 -5.75
C TYR A 1185 71.60 -41.99 -4.94
N LYS A 1186 71.70 -43.04 -4.12
CA LYS A 1186 70.78 -43.56 -3.09
C LYS A 1186 70.64 -42.60 -1.89
N ALA A 1187 69.66 -42.64 -0.97
CA ALA A 1187 68.39 -43.38 -0.78
C ALA A 1187 67.58 -42.60 0.31
N SER A 1188 66.26 -42.74 0.48
CA SER A 1188 65.59 -43.95 1.00
C SER A 1188 64.06 -43.84 0.98
N SER A 1189 63.40 -45.01 0.95
CA SER A 1189 61.97 -45.27 1.13
C SER A 1189 61.76 -45.94 2.52
N PRO A 1190 60.55 -46.37 2.98
CA PRO A 1190 59.23 -46.43 2.32
C PRO A 1190 58.12 -45.72 3.19
N GLU A 1191 56.79 -45.86 3.06
CA GLU A 1191 55.88 -46.85 2.47
C GLU A 1191 54.66 -46.24 1.73
N HIS A 1192 53.89 -47.10 1.05
CA HIS A 1192 52.68 -46.77 0.27
C HIS A 1192 51.38 -46.93 1.08
N VAL A 1193 50.33 -46.15 0.76
CA VAL A 1193 49.01 -46.71 0.38
C VAL A 1193 48.34 -45.89 -0.73
N VAL A 1194 48.13 -46.56 -1.86
CA VAL A 1194 47.17 -46.42 -2.99
C VAL A 1194 46.13 -45.27 -3.04
N SER A 1195 46.07 -44.60 -4.20
CA SER A 1195 44.96 -43.81 -4.82
C SER A 1195 44.55 -42.45 -4.21
N GLY A 1196 44.19 -41.43 -4.99
CA GLY A 1196 44.22 -41.32 -6.46
C GLY A 1196 43.86 -39.93 -7.03
N GLN A 1197 44.81 -39.30 -7.73
CA GLN A 1197 44.72 -38.04 -8.50
C GLN A 1197 44.42 -36.72 -7.75
N GLN A 1198 44.82 -35.59 -8.35
CA GLN A 1198 44.96 -34.26 -7.71
C GLN A 1198 44.16 -33.14 -8.41
N PRO A 1199 43.86 -32.03 -7.71
CA PRO A 1199 43.36 -30.76 -8.27
C PRO A 1199 44.53 -29.88 -8.82
N PRO A 1200 44.28 -28.67 -9.33
CA PRO A 1200 44.45 -27.46 -8.48
C PRO A 1200 43.46 -26.29 -8.80
N MET A 1201 43.75 -25.07 -8.30
CA MET A 1201 42.79 -23.96 -8.14
C MET A 1201 43.12 -22.65 -8.91
N SER A 1202 42.11 -22.00 -9.50
CA SER A 1202 41.95 -20.51 -9.59
C SER A 1202 43.00 -19.69 -10.39
N PRO A 1203 42.98 -18.32 -10.50
CA PRO A 1203 41.94 -17.33 -10.11
C PRO A 1203 41.67 -16.17 -11.14
N LYS A 1204 40.75 -15.25 -10.77
CA LYS A 1204 40.64 -13.78 -11.10
C LYS A 1204 40.16 -13.26 -12.49
N GLN A 1205 39.19 -12.32 -12.42
CA GLN A 1205 39.10 -10.94 -13.01
C GLN A 1205 39.40 -10.74 -14.53
N ALA A 1206 38.77 -9.83 -15.31
CA ALA A 1206 37.66 -8.86 -15.20
C ALA A 1206 37.51 -8.13 -16.58
N ALA A 1207 36.49 -7.35 -16.98
CA ALA A 1207 35.06 -7.16 -16.62
C ALA A 1207 34.41 -6.17 -17.66
N ILE A 1208 33.10 -5.87 -17.52
CA ILE A 1208 32.28 -4.85 -18.26
C ILE A 1208 31.92 -5.19 -19.73
N GLY A 1209 30.63 -5.09 -20.06
CA GLY A 1209 30.09 -5.12 -21.43
C GLY A 1209 28.54 -5.16 -21.44
N VAL A 1210 27.90 -4.35 -22.28
CA VAL A 1210 26.43 -4.29 -22.43
C VAL A 1210 26.06 -4.62 -23.88
N TYR A 1211 25.01 -5.44 -24.10
CA TYR A 1211 23.97 -5.37 -25.15
C TYR A 1211 23.42 -6.77 -25.54
N TRP A 1212 22.08 -6.84 -25.58
CA TRP A 1212 21.14 -7.57 -26.46
C TRP A 1212 21.48 -8.87 -27.25
N SER A 1213 20.41 -9.69 -27.35
CA SER A 1213 19.95 -10.55 -28.47
C SER A 1213 20.64 -11.91 -28.80
N ASP A 1214 19.74 -12.91 -28.96
CA ASP A 1214 19.72 -13.99 -29.98
C ASP A 1214 20.75 -15.15 -29.91
N GLU A 1215 20.42 -16.43 -30.23
CA GLU A 1215 19.12 -17.07 -30.58
C GLU A 1215 19.18 -18.63 -30.56
N ARG A 1216 18.00 -19.29 -30.48
CA ARG A 1216 17.67 -20.71 -30.86
C ARG A 1216 18.45 -21.85 -30.15
N GLY A 1217 17.96 -23.10 -30.07
CA GLY A 1217 16.72 -23.78 -30.53
C GLY A 1217 16.95 -25.31 -30.37
N ASP A 1218 15.98 -26.24 -30.30
CA ASP A 1218 14.50 -26.24 -30.29
C ASP A 1218 14.06 -27.39 -29.31
N TYR A 1219 12.82 -27.84 -29.06
CA TYR A 1219 11.64 -28.23 -29.87
C TYR A 1219 10.36 -28.02 -29.01
N MET A 1220 9.29 -27.36 -29.49
CA MET A 1220 8.24 -27.78 -30.44
C MET A 1220 7.10 -28.64 -29.88
N ASN A 1221 5.95 -28.01 -29.66
CA ASN A 1221 4.60 -28.46 -30.05
C ASN A 1221 3.64 -27.27 -29.98
N GLY A 1222 2.57 -27.24 -30.79
CA GLY A 1222 1.65 -26.09 -30.81
C GLY A 1222 0.37 -26.28 -31.63
N ALA A 1223 -0.51 -25.28 -31.53
CA ALA A 1223 -1.70 -25.07 -32.36
C ALA A 1223 -1.95 -23.56 -32.48
N ALA A 1224 -2.51 -23.09 -33.61
CA ALA A 1224 -2.41 -21.69 -34.01
C ALA A 1224 -3.66 -20.83 -33.69
N SER A 1225 -3.44 -19.54 -33.45
CA SER A 1225 -4.44 -18.47 -33.51
C SER A 1225 -4.16 -17.55 -34.70
N PRO A 1226 -5.17 -17.12 -35.48
CA PRO A 1226 -5.00 -16.06 -36.47
C PRO A 1226 -4.97 -14.67 -35.81
N THR A 1227 -4.19 -13.75 -36.38
CA THR A 1227 -4.07 -12.34 -35.96
C THR A 1227 -4.89 -11.39 -36.85
N PRO A 1228 -5.27 -10.19 -36.36
CA PRO A 1228 -6.13 -9.26 -37.10
C PRO A 1228 -5.43 -8.51 -38.25
N LYS A 1229 -6.23 -7.93 -39.15
CA LYS A 1229 -5.85 -6.93 -40.17
C LYS A 1229 -6.85 -5.76 -40.20
N PRO A 1230 -6.47 -4.56 -40.68
CA PRO A 1230 -7.27 -3.34 -40.55
C PRO A 1230 -8.14 -2.97 -41.77
N LEU A 1231 -9.28 -2.31 -41.49
CA LEU A 1231 -10.08 -1.39 -42.34
C LEU A 1231 -10.71 -1.95 -43.64
N PRO A 1232 -11.96 -1.54 -43.99
CA PRO A 1232 -12.23 -0.24 -44.62
C PRO A 1232 -13.51 0.50 -44.12
N ASP A 1233 -13.88 1.58 -44.82
CA ASP A 1233 -14.86 2.62 -44.44
C ASP A 1233 -16.36 2.37 -44.76
N LEU A 1234 -17.22 3.04 -43.97
CA LEU A 1234 -18.56 3.58 -44.31
C LEU A 1234 -19.71 2.57 -44.62
N PRO A 1235 -21.01 2.99 -44.58
CA PRO A 1235 -21.55 4.35 -44.48
C PRO A 1235 -22.36 4.68 -43.20
N THR A 1236 -22.75 5.95 -43.11
CA THR A 1236 -23.64 6.57 -42.12
C THR A 1236 -25.12 6.33 -42.41
N GLU A 1237 -25.95 6.24 -41.37
CA GLU A 1237 -27.34 6.73 -41.42
C GLU A 1237 -27.71 7.36 -40.06
N GLU A 1238 -28.56 8.39 -40.08
CA GLU A 1238 -28.88 9.24 -38.94
C GLU A 1238 -30.09 8.72 -38.15
N TYR A 1239 -30.17 8.99 -36.84
CA TYR A 1239 -31.42 9.42 -36.20
C TYR A 1239 -31.14 10.29 -34.97
N ASP A 1240 -32.06 11.20 -34.66
CA ASP A 1240 -31.74 12.47 -33.99
C ASP A 1240 -32.54 12.74 -32.70
N ARG A 1241 -31.86 13.32 -31.69
CA ARG A 1241 -32.40 14.05 -30.51
C ARG A 1241 -33.23 13.27 -29.45
N PRO A 1242 -33.49 13.86 -28.24
CA PRO A 1242 -32.81 14.98 -27.56
C PRO A 1242 -32.44 14.73 -26.06
N HIS A 1243 -31.67 15.65 -25.47
CA HIS A 1243 -31.38 15.70 -24.02
C HIS A 1243 -32.54 16.25 -23.16
N SER A 1244 -32.63 15.81 -21.90
CA SER A 1244 -32.88 16.70 -20.75
C SER A 1244 -32.17 16.12 -19.50
N LYS A 1245 -31.19 16.84 -18.94
CA LYS A 1245 -31.23 17.65 -17.70
C LYS A 1245 -31.22 16.85 -16.39
N GLN A 1246 -30.25 17.20 -15.54
CA GLN A 1246 -30.22 16.86 -14.11
C GLN A 1246 -31.26 17.71 -13.36
N GLU A 1247 -31.81 17.18 -12.26
CA GLU A 1247 -32.39 18.02 -11.21
C GLU A 1247 -32.17 17.39 -9.83
N VAL A 1248 -32.18 18.21 -8.78
CA VAL A 1248 -31.69 17.85 -7.43
C VAL A 1248 -32.86 17.46 -6.53
N ILE A 1249 -32.75 16.30 -5.86
CA ILE A 1249 -33.74 15.85 -4.88
C ILE A 1249 -33.25 16.17 -3.47
N THR A 1250 -34.04 16.95 -2.74
CA THR A 1250 -33.95 17.11 -1.27
C THR A 1250 -35.12 16.37 -0.60
N PRO A 1251 -34.95 15.84 0.63
CA PRO A 1251 -35.98 15.05 1.29
C PRO A 1251 -37.05 15.93 1.95
N ILE A 1252 -38.31 15.47 1.93
CA ILE A 1252 -39.42 16.06 2.69
C ILE A 1252 -40.08 14.96 3.54
N THR A 1253 -40.44 15.31 4.77
CA THR A 1253 -41.00 14.43 5.81
C THR A 1253 -42.49 14.08 5.58
N PRO A 1254 -43.00 13.00 6.21
CA PRO A 1254 -44.32 12.45 5.87
C PRO A 1254 -45.48 13.27 6.47
N GLY A 1255 -46.52 13.49 5.66
CA GLY A 1255 -47.80 14.08 6.07
C GLY A 1255 -48.96 13.11 5.87
N THR A 1256 -49.79 12.92 6.89
CA THR A 1256 -50.99 12.06 6.87
C THR A 1256 -52.17 12.76 6.21
N ILE A 1257 -53.02 12.04 5.45
CA ILE A 1257 -54.50 12.17 5.45
C ILE A 1257 -55.16 11.08 4.56
N SER A 1258 -56.47 10.92 4.70
CA SER A 1258 -57.29 9.74 4.34
C SER A 1258 -57.77 9.63 2.89
N ALA A 1259 -57.88 8.39 2.44
CA ALA A 1259 -58.98 7.77 1.66
C ALA A 1259 -59.76 8.61 0.61
N GLY A 1260 -59.71 8.17 -0.65
CA GLY A 1260 -60.60 8.61 -1.72
C GLY A 1260 -60.83 7.51 -2.78
N PHE A 1261 -61.86 6.69 -2.60
CA PHE A 1261 -62.29 5.69 -3.59
C PHE A 1261 -63.08 6.36 -4.73
N VAL A 1262 -62.53 6.42 -5.94
CA VAL A 1262 -63.31 6.41 -7.20
C VAL A 1262 -62.51 5.60 -8.23
N ALA A 1263 -63.12 4.58 -8.80
CA ALA A 1263 -62.60 3.87 -9.97
C ALA A 1263 -63.28 4.39 -11.24
N VAL A 1264 -62.53 4.48 -12.33
CA VAL A 1264 -63.02 4.66 -13.70
C VAL A 1264 -62.29 3.62 -14.56
N GLU A 1265 -63.00 3.06 -15.56
CA GLU A 1265 -62.65 1.84 -16.32
C GLU A 1265 -61.31 1.91 -17.10
#